data_AF-A0A2S9QFB0-F1
#
_entry.id   AF-A0A2S9QFB0-F1
#
_cell.length_a   1.000
_cell.length_b   1.000
_cell.length_c   1.000
_cell.angle_alpha   90.00
_cell.angle_beta   90.00
_cell.angle_gamma   90.00
#
_symmetry.space_group_name_H-M   'P 1'
#
loop_
_entity.id
_entity.type
_entity.pdbx_description
1 polymer ?
#
loop_
_entity_poly.entity_id
_entity_poly.type
_entity_poly.pdbx_seq_one_letter_code
_entity_poly.pdbx_strand_id
1 'polypeptide(L)'
;MANPGAAAPLGASWIGEEVNFAVHAAEAEHIELCLFDADGTESQRILLPGRSGAVHHGRIGGLAEGQLYGLRAHGPWRPEEGLRFNPARLLIDPHATRLVLPEGMTSALPVKGAQGVDDLVLDGTDTAAIMPKAVLERPAPDKTRPAGVKPQTRIIYEVHVKGFSQTHPDIPPDLRGTVAALAHPAAIAHFTELGITTLELMPLAAAIDERHLEPLGLRNYWGYNPACFLAPDPRLAPGGMAEIAQTVDRLHEAGFEVLLDVVYNHTSESDERGGTHSLRGFDNRSYYRLADNPRFYANDTGCGNTLALDREPGLGLTLAALRHWAEIGGFDGFRFDLAPVLGRRPGGFDRQAPLFAAIAADPVLSGRLMIAEPWDIGLGGYQLGHFPQGWAEWNDRYRDDVRRFWRGDGGIGALATRLAGSSDLFDPASRRPIDSINFVAAHDGFTLADTVSFAGKHNEANGEGNRDGHSGEVSWNDGAEGPSTAPEIVSLRRSHVRALLASLLLSRGTPMIAMGDELGRSQRGNNNAYAQDNAITWIDWANADRSLIQFVASLTRLRKSLPLVTADRFLTGKPHSGHGADGVPDVIWLGPSGQPLQDNEWGNPALRSLGMALTGQDGSKALIWFHAGAEPLHARLPDLAPGLVWRLAHVSDEYQAFAPPTLYGAFDIMELAPRSVGVFIAEPGRAPRRDGDAPPEMLELLAKAAGIAPEWWEVSGRHTLVSEETKRALLTAMGLPHHSLAQARESLEHLRSLGAVVERQRSKAFLPAALADGGKRFGLSAQLYTLRREADQGVGDFRTLEAFARDAAGKGASLIALNPFHAMFPSDRQRASPYQPSDRRFLDPALIALDAVPELEAQLSAPPPAGRLIDWPEVWRHKRAALAQAFAILPERPARLAAFRAFQTSGGEALARFCLFQALEEQAGSTAIPAMSTAALPADLQHAADFACYLQFLAEEQLAAASRSGLAIGFCRDLAVGAAPDGAEVWTAPDAFLKGVSAGAPPDPFSASGQVWHIPPLDPVALRQSGYAHYRELLAANMRHAGALRIDHVMALTRLFVVPYGAPASEGAYLSYPLEGMLEVLAEESVRNRCMVVGEDLGTVPEGLRERLSEAALYSYRVLFFERDGAVFRRPELYPAGSLACVATHDLPTLRGWWNGADIALERSLGRPVAADAEAARAEDRQALLQAIGSEETALTPALVGAIHGFLASASSGLVAAQVEDLAGEAEPVNLPGTDREYPNWRRRLDLDVHAMLETEEAKAVFEAMRQAGRRE
;
A
#
# COMPACT_ATOMS: atom_id res chain seq x y z
N MET A 1 -39.84 14.22 47.92
CA MET A 1 -39.65 13.72 49.29
C MET A 1 -38.42 12.83 49.29
N ALA A 2 -37.56 12.91 50.32
CA ALA A 2 -36.41 12.02 50.48
C ALA A 2 -36.73 10.95 51.54
N ASN A 3 -36.51 9.68 51.23
CA ASN A 3 -36.58 8.58 52.20
C ASN A 3 -35.22 7.85 52.26
N PRO A 4 -35.00 6.96 53.26
CA PRO A 4 -33.70 6.33 53.46
C PRO A 4 -33.10 5.64 52.24
N GLY A 5 -33.89 5.06 51.32
CA GLY A 5 -33.35 4.34 50.16
C GLY A 5 -32.58 3.06 50.51
N ALA A 6 -31.62 2.68 49.67
CA ALA A 6 -30.77 1.51 49.83
C ALA A 6 -29.29 1.84 49.58
N ALA A 7 -28.41 1.13 50.27
CA ALA A 7 -26.94 1.29 50.17
C ALA A 7 -26.33 0.70 48.90
N ALA A 8 -27.12 0.07 48.03
CA ALA A 8 -26.69 -0.49 46.76
C ALA A 8 -27.81 -0.38 45.71
N PRO A 9 -27.48 -0.28 44.41
CA PRO A 9 -26.12 -0.09 43.86
C PRO A 9 -25.52 1.27 44.24
N LEU A 10 -24.19 1.40 44.21
CA LEU A 10 -23.49 2.69 44.37
C LEU A 10 -23.75 3.58 43.14
N GLY A 11 -23.70 4.90 43.35
CA GLY A 11 -24.06 5.92 42.38
C GLY A 11 -25.53 6.30 42.39
N ALA A 12 -25.98 6.98 41.33
CA ALA A 12 -27.37 7.29 41.07
C ALA A 12 -28.03 6.18 40.22
N SER A 13 -29.13 5.61 40.69
CA SER A 13 -29.83 4.51 40.01
C SER A 13 -31.34 4.65 40.07
N TRP A 14 -32.01 4.48 38.92
CA TRP A 14 -33.46 4.53 38.83
C TRP A 14 -34.12 3.30 39.48
N ILE A 15 -35.06 3.53 40.40
CA ILE A 15 -35.94 2.50 40.99
C ILE A 15 -37.40 2.92 40.73
N GLY A 16 -37.93 2.50 39.57
CA GLY A 16 -39.22 2.99 39.07
C GLY A 16 -39.11 4.45 38.61
N GLU A 17 -39.92 5.33 39.24
CA GLU A 17 -39.92 6.79 38.99
C GLU A 17 -39.06 7.58 39.98
N GLU A 18 -38.46 6.92 40.98
CA GLU A 18 -37.57 7.53 41.95
C GLU A 18 -36.12 7.16 41.67
N VAL A 19 -35.18 7.95 42.19
CA VAL A 19 -33.74 7.71 42.05
C VAL A 19 -33.16 7.39 43.41
N ASN A 20 -32.42 6.29 43.50
CA ASN A 20 -31.60 5.95 44.65
C ASN A 20 -30.19 6.50 44.43
N PHE A 21 -29.70 7.32 45.35
CA PHE A 21 -28.30 7.73 45.42
C PHE A 21 -27.62 6.97 46.54
N ALA A 22 -26.45 6.39 46.29
CA ALA A 22 -25.64 5.74 47.32
C ALA A 22 -24.14 6.00 47.07
N VAL A 23 -23.41 6.47 48.08
CA VAL A 23 -21.98 6.79 47.96
C VAL A 23 -21.19 6.25 49.16
N HIS A 24 -20.04 5.64 48.88
CA HIS A 24 -19.10 5.22 49.92
C HIS A 24 -18.39 6.45 50.50
N ALA A 25 -18.53 6.66 51.80
CA ALA A 25 -17.90 7.75 52.55
C ALA A 25 -17.85 7.36 54.03
N ALA A 26 -16.95 6.44 54.40
CA ALA A 26 -16.98 5.79 55.72
C ALA A 26 -16.72 6.78 56.86
N GLU A 27 -15.83 7.75 56.62
CA GLU A 27 -15.43 8.75 57.61
C GLU A 27 -16.21 10.08 57.49
N ALA A 28 -17.16 10.19 56.56
CA ALA A 28 -18.05 11.32 56.48
C ALA A 28 -19.07 11.33 57.63
N GLU A 29 -19.41 12.51 58.11
CA GLU A 29 -20.49 12.74 59.05
C GLU A 29 -21.84 12.68 58.34
N HIS A 30 -21.95 13.35 57.19
CA HIS A 30 -23.10 13.30 56.31
C HIS A 30 -22.76 13.76 54.88
N ILE A 31 -23.66 13.43 53.94
CA ILE A 31 -23.54 13.77 52.53
C ILE A 31 -24.76 14.58 52.09
N GLU A 32 -24.52 15.66 51.34
CA GLU A 32 -25.55 16.45 50.67
C GLU A 32 -25.52 16.18 49.16
N LEU A 33 -26.67 15.84 48.58
CA LEU A 33 -26.92 15.85 47.15
C LEU A 33 -27.22 17.28 46.71
N CYS A 34 -26.41 17.83 45.79
CA CYS A 34 -26.64 19.12 45.16
C CYS A 34 -27.29 18.93 43.79
N LEU A 35 -28.43 19.56 43.55
CA LEU A 35 -29.11 19.60 42.25
C LEU A 35 -28.84 20.94 41.57
N PHE A 36 -28.70 20.89 40.25
CA PHE A 36 -28.42 22.06 39.42
C PHE A 36 -29.44 22.22 38.31
N ASP A 37 -29.76 23.47 37.99
CA ASP A 37 -30.57 23.82 36.83
C ASP A 37 -29.73 23.71 35.54
N ALA A 38 -30.38 23.80 34.38
CA ALA A 38 -29.72 23.63 33.07
C ALA A 38 -28.62 24.69 32.79
N ASP A 39 -28.68 25.85 33.44
CA ASP A 39 -27.66 26.90 33.35
C ASP A 39 -26.49 26.70 34.33
N GLY A 40 -26.49 25.60 35.09
CA GLY A 40 -25.45 25.26 36.06
C GLY A 40 -25.62 25.92 37.44
N THR A 41 -26.72 26.63 37.69
CA THR A 41 -27.03 27.21 39.01
C THR A 41 -27.44 26.12 40.00
N GLU A 42 -26.87 26.12 41.21
CA GLU A 42 -27.27 25.19 42.28
C GLU A 42 -28.68 25.55 42.79
N SER A 43 -29.66 24.69 42.52
CA SER A 43 -31.07 24.96 42.83
C SER A 43 -31.52 24.32 44.15
N GLN A 44 -30.89 23.22 44.56
CA GLN A 44 -31.27 22.55 45.82
C GLN A 44 -30.11 21.76 46.44
N ARG A 45 -30.07 21.70 47.77
CA ARG A 45 -29.26 20.75 48.55
C ARG A 45 -30.17 19.82 49.35
N ILE A 46 -29.90 18.52 49.30
CA ILE A 46 -30.70 17.48 49.95
C ILE A 46 -29.78 16.58 50.77
N LEU A 47 -29.96 16.55 52.08
CA LEU A 47 -29.27 15.60 52.96
C LEU A 47 -29.67 14.16 52.61
N LEU A 48 -28.68 13.27 52.40
CA LEU A 48 -28.93 11.83 52.26
C LEU A 48 -29.27 11.23 53.65
N PRO A 49 -30.52 10.77 53.90
CA PRO A 49 -30.97 10.43 55.24
C PRO A 49 -30.57 9.02 55.70
N GLY A 50 -30.16 8.14 54.79
CA GLY A 50 -29.76 6.77 55.06
C GLY A 50 -28.26 6.61 55.24
N ARG A 51 -27.85 5.72 56.15
CA ARG A 51 -26.47 5.24 56.28
C ARG A 51 -26.47 3.76 56.63
N SER A 52 -25.70 2.97 55.88
CA SER A 52 -25.51 1.54 56.17
C SER A 52 -24.02 1.22 56.08
N GLY A 53 -23.39 1.03 57.24
CA GLY A 53 -21.94 0.88 57.33
C GLY A 53 -21.22 2.13 56.80
N ALA A 54 -20.39 1.93 55.77
CA ALA A 54 -19.60 2.96 55.11
C ALA A 54 -20.35 3.74 54.01
N VAL A 55 -21.60 3.38 53.70
CA VAL A 55 -22.34 3.95 52.56
C VAL A 55 -23.44 4.89 53.05
N HIS A 56 -23.46 6.11 52.52
CA HIS A 56 -24.53 7.10 52.68
C HIS A 56 -25.50 6.99 51.50
N HIS A 57 -26.81 7.01 51.76
CA HIS A 57 -27.81 6.77 50.72
C HIS A 57 -29.14 7.50 50.95
N GLY A 58 -29.91 7.65 49.88
CA GLY A 58 -31.22 8.28 49.89
C GLY A 58 -31.99 8.05 48.61
N ARG A 59 -33.31 7.88 48.73
CA ARG A 59 -34.22 7.75 47.58
C ARG A 59 -35.02 9.02 47.40
N ILE A 60 -34.91 9.61 46.21
CA ILE A 60 -35.43 10.92 45.86
C ILE A 60 -36.42 10.78 44.70
N GLY A 61 -37.67 11.19 44.95
CA GLY A 61 -38.70 11.29 43.90
C GLY A 61 -38.78 12.68 43.27
N GLY A 62 -39.27 12.75 42.03
CA GLY A 62 -39.51 14.01 41.30
C GLY A 62 -38.33 14.49 40.45
N LEU A 63 -37.27 13.68 40.29
CA LEU A 63 -36.17 13.96 39.39
C LEU A 63 -36.49 13.48 37.97
N ALA A 64 -35.98 14.19 36.97
CA ALA A 64 -36.09 13.82 35.56
C ALA A 64 -34.74 13.34 35.02
N GLU A 65 -34.77 12.55 33.94
CA GLU A 65 -33.58 12.24 33.16
C GLU A 65 -32.95 13.52 32.61
N GLY A 66 -31.63 13.61 32.64
CA GLY A 66 -30.87 14.82 32.34
C GLY A 66 -30.65 15.75 33.54
N GLN A 67 -31.22 15.46 34.72
CA GLN A 67 -30.97 16.26 35.93
C GLN A 67 -29.47 16.31 36.25
N LEU A 68 -28.94 17.53 36.36
CA LEU A 68 -27.55 17.77 36.75
C LEU A 68 -27.42 17.67 38.26
N TYR A 69 -26.38 16.97 38.73
CA TYR A 69 -26.12 16.83 40.16
C TYR A 69 -24.62 16.75 40.49
N GLY A 70 -24.32 16.93 41.77
CA GLY A 70 -23.04 16.63 42.41
C GLY A 70 -23.27 16.41 43.90
N LEU A 71 -22.21 16.18 44.67
CA LEU A 71 -22.34 15.94 46.11
C LEU A 71 -21.38 16.80 46.93
N ARG A 72 -21.68 16.97 48.21
CA ARG A 72 -20.79 17.56 49.21
C ARG A 72 -20.68 16.62 50.39
N ALA A 73 -19.45 16.41 50.85
CA ALA A 73 -19.16 15.59 52.01
C ALA A 73 -18.75 16.46 53.19
N HIS A 74 -19.40 16.24 54.32
CA HIS A 74 -19.07 16.89 55.59
C HIS A 74 -18.34 15.90 56.48
N GLY A 75 -17.28 16.37 57.14
CA GLY A 75 -16.46 15.54 58.01
C GLY A 75 -15.25 16.30 58.55
N PRO A 76 -14.37 15.61 59.29
CA PRO A 76 -13.21 16.23 59.91
C PRO A 76 -12.14 16.66 58.89
N TRP A 77 -11.68 17.90 58.99
CA TRP A 77 -10.45 18.37 58.32
C TRP A 77 -9.26 18.18 59.28
N ARG A 78 -8.50 17.09 59.10
CA ARG A 78 -7.23 16.82 59.76
C ARG A 78 -6.25 16.22 58.75
N PRO A 79 -5.70 17.05 57.84
CA PRO A 79 -4.80 16.61 56.79
C PRO A 79 -3.62 15.79 57.32
N GLU A 80 -3.13 16.08 58.52
CA GLU A 80 -2.05 15.38 59.21
C GLU A 80 -2.36 13.92 59.53
N GLU A 81 -3.65 13.58 59.68
CA GLU A 81 -4.16 12.22 59.88
C GLU A 81 -4.69 11.61 58.56
N GLY A 82 -4.59 12.33 57.45
CA GLY A 82 -5.12 11.93 56.14
C GLY A 82 -6.61 12.23 55.95
N LEU A 83 -7.27 12.95 56.88
CA LEU A 83 -8.68 13.32 56.81
C LEU A 83 -8.86 14.66 56.08
N ARG A 84 -9.46 14.65 54.89
CA ARG A 84 -9.47 15.81 53.95
C ARG A 84 -10.88 16.25 53.51
N PHE A 85 -11.85 16.19 54.43
CA PHE A 85 -13.22 16.62 54.15
C PHE A 85 -13.34 18.14 54.05
N ASN A 86 -13.92 18.63 52.95
CA ASN A 86 -14.17 20.05 52.74
C ASN A 86 -15.52 20.27 52.02
N PRO A 87 -16.59 20.65 52.74
CA PRO A 87 -17.91 20.82 52.15
C PRO A 87 -18.02 22.03 51.21
N ALA A 88 -17.03 22.94 51.18
CA ALA A 88 -16.98 24.01 50.17
C ALA A 88 -16.65 23.44 48.77
N ARG A 89 -16.13 22.21 48.68
CA ARG A 89 -15.86 21.56 47.41
C ARG A 89 -17.08 20.79 46.91
N LEU A 90 -17.51 21.08 45.70
CA LEU A 90 -18.45 20.21 44.97
C LEU A 90 -17.67 18.99 44.46
N LEU A 91 -18.20 17.80 44.74
CA LEU A 91 -17.62 16.51 44.38
C LEU A 91 -18.42 15.84 43.26
N ILE A 92 -17.70 15.23 42.33
CA ILE A 92 -18.23 14.34 41.29
C ILE A 92 -18.55 13.00 41.94
N ASP A 93 -19.74 12.45 41.69
CA ASP A 93 -20.06 11.07 42.09
C ASP A 93 -19.07 10.09 41.44
N PRO A 94 -18.32 9.28 42.21
CA PRO A 94 -17.37 8.32 41.64
C PRO A 94 -18.00 7.32 40.66
N HIS A 95 -19.31 7.08 40.77
CA HIS A 95 -20.09 6.19 39.90
C HIS A 95 -20.91 6.94 38.85
N ALA A 96 -20.64 8.22 38.60
CA ALA A 96 -21.28 8.94 37.50
C ALA A 96 -20.89 8.33 36.14
N THR A 97 -21.88 8.03 35.30
CA THR A 97 -21.70 7.48 33.95
C THR A 97 -21.63 8.55 32.86
N ARG A 98 -21.95 9.81 33.21
CA ARG A 98 -21.84 10.95 32.31
C ARG A 98 -21.54 12.23 33.08
N LEU A 99 -20.66 13.04 32.50
CA LEU A 99 -20.33 14.36 32.98
C LEU A 99 -20.64 15.42 31.91
N VAL A 100 -21.05 16.60 32.36
CA VAL A 100 -21.18 17.79 31.53
C VAL A 100 -20.25 18.88 32.07
N LEU A 101 -19.51 19.51 31.17
CA LEU A 101 -18.64 20.63 31.48
C LEU A 101 -19.46 21.92 31.64
N PRO A 102 -19.06 22.86 32.53
CA PRO A 102 -19.65 24.19 32.60
C PRO A 102 -19.56 24.95 31.26
N GLU A 103 -20.55 25.81 30.99
CA GLU A 103 -20.58 26.62 29.77
C GLU A 103 -19.32 27.50 29.63
N GLY A 104 -18.75 27.56 28.42
CA GLY A 104 -17.55 28.33 28.11
C GLY A 104 -16.22 27.66 28.50
N MET A 105 -16.23 26.52 29.20
CA MET A 105 -15.02 25.72 29.38
C MET A 105 -14.74 24.86 28.15
N THR A 106 -13.55 25.02 27.58
CA THR A 106 -13.07 24.23 26.43
C THR A 106 -11.92 23.29 26.78
N SER A 107 -11.37 23.39 27.99
CA SER A 107 -10.33 22.51 28.56
C SER A 107 -10.87 21.78 29.78
N ALA A 108 -10.20 20.70 30.18
CA ALA A 108 -10.63 19.90 31.31
C ALA A 108 -10.21 20.59 32.61
N LEU A 109 -11.08 21.49 33.08
CA LEU A 109 -11.11 22.15 34.40
C LEU A 109 -9.86 22.94 34.84
N PRO A 110 -10.01 24.20 35.29
CA PRO A 110 -8.94 24.85 36.02
C PRO A 110 -8.75 24.13 37.37
N VAL A 111 -7.62 23.45 37.53
CA VAL A 111 -7.13 23.03 38.84
C VAL A 111 -6.66 24.29 39.59
N LYS A 112 -7.61 25.10 40.06
CA LYS A 112 -7.35 25.95 41.24
C LYS A 112 -7.45 25.07 42.48
N GLY A 113 -6.62 24.05 42.56
CA GLY A 113 -6.15 23.55 43.84
C GLY A 113 -5.31 24.67 44.43
N ALA A 114 -5.94 25.50 45.25
CA ALA A 114 -5.31 26.41 46.21
C ALA A 114 -3.87 26.85 45.84
N GLN A 115 -3.67 27.48 44.67
CA GLN A 115 -2.34 27.94 44.27
C GLN A 115 -1.89 28.99 45.30
N GLY A 116 -0.95 28.58 46.17
CA GLY A 116 -0.43 29.41 47.26
C GLY A 116 -1.07 29.20 48.64
N VAL A 117 -1.95 28.20 48.83
CA VAL A 117 -2.48 27.85 50.16
C VAL A 117 -1.87 26.52 50.61
N ASP A 118 -1.33 26.47 51.82
CA ASP A 118 -0.77 25.27 52.46
C ASP A 118 -1.83 24.14 52.52
N ASP A 119 -1.46 22.88 52.25
CA ASP A 119 -2.41 21.73 52.25
C ASP A 119 -3.00 21.44 53.64
N LEU A 120 -2.52 22.11 54.68
CA LEU A 120 -3.07 22.12 56.04
C LEU A 120 -4.23 23.12 56.22
N VAL A 121 -4.37 24.12 55.34
CA VAL A 121 -5.38 25.16 55.46
C VAL A 121 -6.68 24.74 54.79
N LEU A 122 -7.78 24.81 55.53
CA LEU A 122 -9.12 24.60 55.00
C LEU A 122 -9.58 25.82 54.20
N ASP A 123 -9.53 25.73 52.87
CA ASP A 123 -10.07 26.77 51.97
C ASP A 123 -11.60 26.68 51.86
N GLY A 124 -12.29 27.76 52.22
CA GLY A 124 -13.76 27.88 52.19
C GLY A 124 -14.35 28.33 50.85
N THR A 125 -13.56 28.44 49.78
CA THR A 125 -14.05 28.85 48.45
C THR A 125 -14.95 27.77 47.83
N ASP A 126 -16.15 28.17 47.41
CA ASP A 126 -17.08 27.25 46.74
C ASP A 126 -16.60 26.94 45.31
N THR A 127 -16.46 25.64 44.98
CA THR A 127 -16.05 25.19 43.64
C THR A 127 -17.22 24.87 42.71
N ALA A 128 -18.47 25.02 43.15
CA ALA A 128 -19.63 24.65 42.35
C ALA A 128 -19.65 25.32 40.96
N ALA A 129 -19.23 26.57 40.79
CA ALA A 129 -19.28 27.22 39.46
C ALA A 129 -18.29 26.62 38.43
N ILE A 130 -17.23 25.96 38.88
CA ILE A 130 -16.10 25.55 38.02
C ILE A 130 -15.95 24.03 37.88
N MET A 131 -16.78 23.25 38.55
CA MET A 131 -16.73 21.78 38.54
C MET A 131 -17.61 21.17 37.42
N PRO A 132 -17.30 19.99 36.85
CA PRO A 132 -18.25 19.23 36.03
C PRO A 132 -19.43 18.75 36.87
N LYS A 133 -20.57 18.53 36.22
CA LYS A 133 -21.77 17.98 36.86
C LYS A 133 -22.00 16.58 36.35
N ALA A 134 -22.38 15.68 37.24
CA ALA A 134 -22.91 14.40 36.85
C ALA A 134 -24.30 14.57 36.25
N VAL A 135 -24.62 13.76 35.25
CA VAL A 135 -25.95 13.75 34.62
C VAL A 135 -26.68 12.50 35.07
N LEU A 136 -27.91 12.66 35.51
CA LEU A 136 -28.79 11.55 35.82
C LEU A 136 -29.31 10.93 34.51
N GLU A 137 -28.84 9.75 34.16
CA GLU A 137 -29.28 9.00 32.97
C GLU A 137 -29.96 7.70 33.33
N ARG A 138 -30.82 7.19 32.44
CA ARG A 138 -31.33 5.83 32.59
C ARG A 138 -30.28 4.82 32.13
N PRO A 139 -30.21 3.62 32.75
CA PRO A 139 -29.32 2.56 32.29
C PRO A 139 -29.61 2.21 30.83
N ALA A 140 -28.56 2.21 30.01
CA ALA A 140 -28.62 1.67 28.66
C ALA A 140 -28.72 0.13 28.70
N PRO A 141 -29.30 -0.51 27.67
CA PRO A 141 -29.35 -1.97 27.61
C PRO A 141 -27.94 -2.56 27.42
N ASP A 142 -27.69 -3.70 28.08
CA ASP A 142 -26.44 -4.44 27.93
C ASP A 142 -26.23 -4.91 26.48
N LYS A 143 -24.97 -4.87 26.05
CA LYS A 143 -24.54 -5.34 24.73
C LYS A 143 -24.10 -6.79 24.78
N THR A 144 -24.54 -7.56 23.79
CA THR A 144 -24.06 -8.92 23.56
C THR A 144 -22.79 -8.89 22.72
N ARG A 145 -21.76 -9.60 23.15
CA ARG A 145 -20.49 -9.69 22.43
C ARG A 145 -20.62 -10.53 21.14
N PRO A 146 -20.08 -10.09 20.00
CA PRO A 146 -19.95 -10.94 18.81
C PRO A 146 -18.87 -12.02 18.99
N ALA A 147 -18.86 -13.05 18.13
CA ALA A 147 -17.81 -14.07 18.14
C ALA A 147 -16.46 -13.43 17.73
N GLY A 148 -15.48 -13.42 18.65
CA GLY A 148 -14.27 -12.59 18.55
C GLY A 148 -13.15 -13.11 17.63
N VAL A 149 -12.07 -12.32 17.57
CA VAL A 149 -10.82 -12.60 16.83
C VAL A 149 -10.10 -13.82 17.40
N LYS A 150 -9.55 -14.68 16.53
CA LYS A 150 -8.68 -15.79 16.96
C LYS A 150 -7.39 -15.22 17.55
N PRO A 151 -7.00 -15.57 18.79
CA PRO A 151 -5.82 -14.98 19.43
C PRO A 151 -4.52 -15.11 18.62
N GLN A 152 -4.35 -16.20 17.86
CA GLN A 152 -3.17 -16.45 17.03
C GLN A 152 -3.03 -15.48 15.85
N THR A 153 -4.14 -14.94 15.36
CA THR A 153 -4.16 -14.02 14.21
C THR A 153 -4.22 -12.56 14.64
N ARG A 154 -4.21 -12.30 15.95
CA ARG A 154 -4.35 -10.96 16.52
C ARG A 154 -3.19 -10.05 16.10
N ILE A 155 -3.54 -8.86 15.62
CA ILE A 155 -2.62 -7.76 15.33
C ILE A 155 -3.28 -6.50 15.91
N ILE A 156 -2.66 -5.95 16.95
CA ILE A 156 -3.16 -4.79 17.69
C ILE A 156 -2.71 -3.50 17.00
N TYR A 157 -3.59 -2.53 16.92
CA TYR A 157 -3.31 -1.18 16.45
C TYR A 157 -3.67 -0.18 17.54
N GLU A 158 -2.66 0.39 18.20
CA GLU A 158 -2.82 1.39 19.26
C GLU A 158 -3.18 2.73 18.62
N VAL A 159 -4.34 3.30 18.98
CA VAL A 159 -4.90 4.47 18.31
C VAL A 159 -5.36 5.55 19.29
N HIS A 160 -4.91 6.79 19.02
CA HIS A 160 -5.45 7.97 19.65
C HIS A 160 -6.65 8.48 18.85
N VAL A 161 -7.84 8.45 19.44
CA VAL A 161 -9.12 8.86 18.79
C VAL A 161 -8.99 10.18 18.05
N LYS A 162 -8.48 11.21 18.76
CA LYS A 162 -8.30 12.53 18.18
C LYS A 162 -7.23 12.58 17.09
N GLY A 163 -5.98 12.24 17.42
CA GLY A 163 -4.86 12.30 16.48
C GLY A 163 -5.06 11.51 15.19
N PHE A 164 -5.82 10.41 15.24
CA PHE A 164 -6.15 9.63 14.04
C PHE A 164 -6.98 10.44 13.06
N SER A 165 -8.06 11.07 13.51
CA SER A 165 -9.09 11.61 12.60
C SER A 165 -9.07 13.13 12.44
N GLN A 166 -8.35 13.87 13.30
CA GLN A 166 -8.41 15.34 13.37
C GLN A 166 -8.16 16.05 12.03
N THR A 167 -7.31 15.47 11.18
CA THR A 167 -6.86 16.00 9.90
C THR A 167 -7.28 15.13 8.71
N HIS A 168 -8.06 14.06 8.94
CA HIS A 168 -8.43 13.11 7.90
C HIS A 168 -9.33 13.79 6.85
N PRO A 169 -8.94 13.84 5.56
CA PRO A 169 -9.65 14.62 4.55
C PRO A 169 -11.07 14.11 4.30
N ASP A 170 -11.24 12.78 4.30
CA ASP A 170 -12.53 12.13 3.97
C ASP A 170 -13.50 12.00 5.15
N ILE A 171 -13.10 12.39 6.37
CA ILE A 171 -13.99 12.37 7.54
C ILE A 171 -14.62 13.77 7.69
N PRO A 172 -15.96 13.89 7.86
CA PRO A 172 -16.64 15.16 8.08
C PRO A 172 -16.07 15.96 9.27
N PRO A 173 -15.89 17.29 9.16
CA PRO A 173 -15.26 18.11 10.21
C PRO A 173 -15.90 18.02 11.60
N ASP A 174 -17.21 17.77 11.67
CA ASP A 174 -17.99 17.62 12.89
C ASP A 174 -17.76 16.29 13.61
N LEU A 175 -17.28 15.26 12.89
CA LEU A 175 -16.89 13.97 13.47
C LEU A 175 -15.40 13.91 13.83
N ARG A 176 -14.55 14.68 13.16
CA ARG A 176 -13.09 14.65 13.38
C ARG A 176 -12.76 14.88 14.85
N GLY A 177 -11.85 14.05 15.35
CA GLY A 177 -11.39 14.14 16.72
C GLY A 177 -12.18 13.31 17.72
N THR A 178 -13.29 12.67 17.31
CA THR A 178 -14.24 11.95 18.18
C THR A 178 -14.22 10.44 17.96
N VAL A 179 -14.77 9.68 18.91
CA VAL A 179 -14.87 8.21 18.83
C VAL A 179 -15.70 7.81 17.60
N ALA A 180 -16.77 8.54 17.29
CA ALA A 180 -17.59 8.31 16.09
C ALA A 180 -16.79 8.34 14.78
N ALA A 181 -15.68 9.09 14.70
CA ALA A 181 -14.84 9.11 13.51
C ALA A 181 -14.22 7.76 13.17
N LEU A 182 -13.95 6.92 14.18
CA LEU A 182 -13.36 5.59 13.97
C LEU A 182 -14.33 4.62 13.29
N ALA A 183 -15.64 4.85 13.41
CA ALA A 183 -16.68 4.10 12.71
C ALA A 183 -16.98 4.63 11.30
N HIS A 184 -16.35 5.74 10.89
CA HIS A 184 -16.52 6.28 9.55
C HIS A 184 -15.93 5.32 8.50
N PRO A 185 -16.56 5.15 7.32
CA PRO A 185 -16.06 4.23 6.29
C PRO A 185 -14.59 4.42 5.89
N ALA A 186 -14.09 5.66 5.89
CA ALA A 186 -12.69 5.96 5.59
C ALA A 186 -11.71 5.38 6.63
N ALA A 187 -12.05 5.46 7.92
CA ALA A 187 -11.25 4.87 8.99
C ALA A 187 -11.24 3.34 8.89
N ILE A 188 -12.43 2.74 8.74
CA ILE A 188 -12.59 1.29 8.58
C ILE A 188 -11.81 0.79 7.36
N ALA A 189 -11.88 1.50 6.22
CA ALA A 189 -11.15 1.14 5.01
C ALA A 189 -9.63 1.09 5.25
N HIS A 190 -9.06 2.07 5.96
CA HIS A 190 -7.65 2.08 6.34
C HIS A 190 -7.28 0.89 7.23
N PHE A 191 -8.07 0.63 8.29
CA PHE A 191 -7.82 -0.50 9.18
C PHE A 191 -7.91 -1.85 8.45
N THR A 192 -8.88 -1.98 7.54
CA THR A 192 -9.05 -3.19 6.72
C THR A 192 -7.90 -3.35 5.71
N GLU A 193 -7.46 -2.27 5.06
CA GLU A 193 -6.32 -2.28 4.14
C GLU A 193 -5.05 -2.76 4.84
N LEU A 194 -4.75 -2.21 6.02
CA LEU A 194 -3.61 -2.63 6.83
C LEU A 194 -3.68 -4.09 7.27
N GLY A 195 -4.88 -4.67 7.31
CA GLY A 195 -5.08 -6.04 7.74
C GLY A 195 -4.84 -6.24 9.24
N ILE A 196 -5.06 -5.21 10.06
CA ILE A 196 -5.10 -5.34 11.53
C ILE A 196 -6.37 -6.10 11.95
N THR A 197 -6.47 -6.49 13.22
CA THR A 197 -7.66 -7.20 13.73
C THR A 197 -8.23 -6.61 14.99
N THR A 198 -7.42 -5.85 15.73
CA THR A 198 -7.77 -5.36 17.05
C THR A 198 -7.36 -3.90 17.16
N LEU A 199 -8.28 -3.03 17.56
CA LEU A 199 -8.01 -1.62 17.85
C LEU A 199 -7.86 -1.45 19.36
N GLU A 200 -6.76 -0.86 19.80
CA GLU A 200 -6.54 -0.49 21.21
C GLU A 200 -6.65 1.02 21.34
N LEU A 201 -7.74 1.50 21.93
CA LEU A 201 -8.03 2.92 22.04
C LEU A 201 -7.33 3.48 23.28
N MET A 202 -6.59 4.57 23.10
CA MET A 202 -6.06 5.36 24.22
C MET A 202 -7.19 5.82 25.17
N PRO A 203 -6.88 6.23 26.42
CA PRO A 203 -7.88 6.43 27.46
C PRO A 203 -9.08 7.30 27.07
N LEU A 204 -10.28 6.77 27.36
CA LEU A 204 -11.57 7.46 27.12
C LEU A 204 -12.28 7.91 28.39
N ALA A 205 -11.80 7.54 29.58
CA ALA A 205 -12.39 8.00 30.83
C ALA A 205 -12.21 9.51 30.97
N ALA A 206 -13.22 10.20 31.50
CA ALA A 206 -13.21 11.65 31.65
C ALA A 206 -12.00 12.08 32.50
N ALA A 207 -11.09 12.80 31.85
CA ALA A 207 -9.83 13.25 32.44
C ALA A 207 -9.88 14.75 32.78
N ILE A 208 -8.95 15.17 33.63
CA ILE A 208 -8.69 16.58 33.96
C ILE A 208 -7.28 16.94 33.51
N ASP A 209 -7.08 18.14 32.96
CA ASP A 209 -5.74 18.60 32.58
C ASP A 209 -4.92 18.88 33.85
N GLU A 210 -3.66 18.47 33.88
CA GLU A 210 -2.79 18.65 35.05
C GLU A 210 -2.57 20.13 35.35
N ARG A 211 -2.43 20.45 36.65
CA ARG A 211 -2.37 21.83 37.17
C ARG A 211 -1.26 22.70 36.56
N HIS A 212 -0.20 22.11 36.01
CA HIS A 212 0.91 22.84 35.40
C HIS A 212 0.73 23.09 33.91
N LEU A 213 -0.20 22.41 33.23
CA LEU A 213 -0.36 22.51 31.77
C LEU A 213 -1.06 23.80 31.32
N GLU A 214 -2.13 24.21 32.02
CA GLU A 214 -2.87 25.43 31.69
C GLU A 214 -1.95 26.68 31.69
N PRO A 215 -1.09 26.93 32.71
CA PRO A 215 -0.13 28.03 32.67
C PRO A 215 0.85 28.00 31.48
N LEU A 216 1.07 26.83 30.88
CA LEU A 216 1.92 26.63 29.71
C LEU A 216 1.15 26.71 28.38
N GLY A 217 -0.17 26.87 28.42
CA GLY A 217 -1.02 26.83 27.23
C GLY A 217 -1.16 25.44 26.62
N LEU A 218 -0.88 24.40 27.41
CA LEU A 218 -0.92 22.99 27.00
C LEU A 218 -2.16 22.29 27.58
N ARG A 219 -2.43 21.07 27.12
CA ARG A 219 -3.56 20.23 27.55
C ARG A 219 -3.13 18.78 27.62
N ASN A 220 -3.77 17.99 28.47
CA ASN A 220 -3.53 16.56 28.48
C ASN A 220 -4.15 15.96 27.20
N TYR A 221 -3.29 15.59 26.27
CA TYR A 221 -3.67 15.01 24.99
C TYR A 221 -3.99 13.53 25.16
N TRP A 222 -3.10 12.75 25.79
CA TRP A 222 -3.24 11.29 25.90
C TRP A 222 -4.43 10.83 26.76
N GLY A 223 -4.79 11.57 27.80
CA GLY A 223 -5.91 11.25 28.69
C GLY A 223 -5.57 10.41 29.93
N TYR A 224 -4.29 10.12 30.21
CA TYR A 224 -3.84 9.36 31.41
C TYR A 224 -3.94 10.17 32.71
N ASN A 225 -5.07 10.80 32.98
CA ASN A 225 -5.32 11.53 34.22
C ASN A 225 -6.82 11.54 34.58
N PRO A 226 -7.43 10.37 34.85
CA PRO A 226 -8.87 10.22 34.99
C PRO A 226 -9.41 10.88 36.27
N ALA A 227 -10.57 11.51 36.13
CA ALA A 227 -11.35 12.12 37.21
C ALA A 227 -12.60 11.31 37.57
N CYS A 228 -13.17 10.61 36.60
CA CYS A 228 -14.33 9.75 36.78
C CYS A 228 -14.24 8.52 35.87
N PHE A 229 -14.15 7.34 36.46
CA PHE A 229 -13.82 6.10 35.74
C PHE A 229 -14.92 5.54 34.85
N LEU A 230 -16.18 5.84 35.15
CA LEU A 230 -17.35 5.33 34.41
C LEU A 230 -17.81 6.31 33.33
N ALA A 231 -17.43 7.58 33.40
CA ALA A 231 -17.87 8.60 32.48
C ALA A 231 -16.89 8.73 31.30
N PRO A 232 -17.37 8.68 30.05
CA PRO A 232 -16.55 9.04 28.89
C PRO A 232 -16.11 10.51 28.93
N ASP A 233 -14.93 10.81 28.40
CA ASP A 233 -14.45 12.17 28.21
C ASP A 233 -15.33 12.88 27.17
N PRO A 234 -16.06 13.95 27.54
CA PRO A 234 -16.97 14.64 26.63
C PRO A 234 -16.26 15.32 25.45
N ARG A 235 -14.92 15.47 25.50
CA ARG A 235 -14.11 15.99 24.38
C ARG A 235 -13.92 14.95 23.27
N LEU A 236 -13.91 13.67 23.61
CA LEU A 236 -13.66 12.56 22.69
C LEU A 236 -14.95 11.82 22.31
N ALA A 237 -15.92 11.75 23.22
CA ALA A 237 -17.22 11.10 23.00
C ALA A 237 -18.36 12.04 23.43
N PRO A 238 -18.65 13.12 22.67
CA PRO A 238 -19.69 14.09 23.03
C PRO A 238 -21.09 13.47 23.13
N GLY A 239 -21.36 12.40 22.37
CA GLY A 239 -22.58 11.58 22.48
C GLY A 239 -22.59 10.60 23.67
N GLY A 240 -21.55 10.62 24.52
CA GLY A 240 -21.42 9.77 25.70
C GLY A 240 -21.31 8.28 25.35
N MET A 241 -21.77 7.44 26.27
CA MET A 241 -21.63 5.98 26.12
C MET A 241 -22.40 5.41 24.92
N ALA A 242 -23.50 6.07 24.51
CA ALA A 242 -24.26 5.65 23.35
C ALA A 242 -23.46 5.77 22.03
N GLU A 243 -22.66 6.83 21.88
CA GLU A 243 -21.77 7.01 20.71
C GLU A 243 -20.66 5.96 20.70
N ILE A 244 -20.07 5.68 21.86
CA ILE A 244 -19.03 4.66 22.01
C ILE A 244 -19.59 3.30 21.63
N ALA A 245 -20.73 2.91 22.19
CA ALA A 245 -21.35 1.63 21.92
C ALA A 245 -21.70 1.47 20.42
N GLN A 246 -22.23 2.51 19.77
CA GLN A 246 -22.50 2.49 18.33
C GLN A 246 -21.21 2.36 17.50
N THR A 247 -20.13 3.03 17.92
CA THR A 247 -18.84 2.96 17.24
C THR A 247 -18.26 1.55 17.35
N VAL A 248 -18.27 0.97 18.56
CA VAL A 248 -17.80 -0.40 18.81
C VAL A 248 -18.63 -1.41 18.01
N ASP A 249 -19.97 -1.30 18.01
CA ASP A 249 -20.84 -2.15 17.19
C ASP A 249 -20.44 -2.09 15.70
N ARG A 250 -20.13 -0.90 15.18
CA ARG A 250 -19.75 -0.72 13.78
C ARG A 250 -18.38 -1.32 13.45
N LEU A 251 -17.43 -1.21 14.38
CA LEU A 251 -16.12 -1.84 14.26
C LEU A 251 -16.22 -3.37 14.34
N HIS A 252 -17.10 -3.89 15.20
CA HIS A 252 -17.43 -5.31 15.29
C HIS A 252 -18.07 -5.83 13.99
N GLU A 253 -19.00 -5.09 13.40
CA GLU A 253 -19.60 -5.41 12.10
C GLU A 253 -18.55 -5.46 10.97
N ALA A 254 -17.48 -4.66 11.08
CA ALA A 254 -16.34 -4.68 10.18
C ALA A 254 -15.29 -5.77 10.53
N GLY A 255 -15.50 -6.54 11.60
CA GLY A 255 -14.66 -7.67 12.00
C GLY A 255 -13.50 -7.34 12.93
N PHE A 256 -13.50 -6.18 13.59
CA PHE A 256 -12.47 -5.78 14.54
C PHE A 256 -12.83 -6.13 15.98
N GLU A 257 -11.85 -6.53 16.78
CA GLU A 257 -11.91 -6.54 18.25
C GLU A 257 -11.55 -5.13 18.76
N VAL A 258 -12.18 -4.66 19.84
CA VAL A 258 -11.92 -3.31 20.37
C VAL A 258 -11.52 -3.38 21.84
N LEU A 259 -10.33 -2.87 22.15
CA LEU A 259 -9.77 -2.77 23.49
C LEU A 259 -9.74 -1.31 23.95
N LEU A 260 -9.83 -1.11 25.27
CA LEU A 260 -9.70 0.20 25.88
C LEU A 260 -8.48 0.24 26.81
N ASP A 261 -7.64 1.25 26.63
CA ASP A 261 -6.62 1.60 27.62
C ASP A 261 -7.28 2.24 28.85
N VAL A 262 -6.97 1.71 30.03
CA VAL A 262 -7.60 2.07 31.30
C VAL A 262 -6.57 2.39 32.37
N VAL A 263 -6.85 3.48 33.09
CA VAL A 263 -6.02 3.98 34.19
C VAL A 263 -6.78 3.80 35.49
N TYR A 264 -6.38 2.82 36.28
CA TYR A 264 -6.94 2.57 37.62
C TYR A 264 -5.89 2.66 38.73
N ASN A 265 -4.66 3.01 38.38
CA ASN A 265 -3.55 3.07 39.31
C ASN A 265 -3.48 4.43 40.07
N HIS A 266 -3.93 5.52 39.45
CA HIS A 266 -4.00 6.88 40.03
C HIS A 266 -5.24 7.66 39.57
N THR A 267 -5.37 8.90 40.03
CA THR A 267 -6.45 9.84 39.67
C THR A 267 -5.93 11.27 39.48
N SER A 268 -6.73 12.12 38.84
CA SER A 268 -6.46 13.55 38.67
C SER A 268 -6.43 14.40 39.94
N GLU A 269 -6.73 13.84 41.10
CA GLU A 269 -6.59 14.55 42.38
C GLU A 269 -5.12 14.76 42.79
N SER A 270 -4.15 14.14 42.07
CA SER A 270 -2.70 14.29 42.26
C SER A 270 -2.25 14.12 43.73
N ASP A 271 -1.17 14.79 44.13
CA ASP A 271 -0.59 14.80 45.48
C ASP A 271 -1.44 15.59 46.50
N GLU A 272 -0.95 15.77 47.73
CA GLU A 272 -1.64 16.54 48.78
C GLU A 272 -1.95 17.99 48.43
N ARG A 273 -1.28 18.56 47.42
CA ARG A 273 -1.51 19.91 46.91
C ARG A 273 -2.40 19.90 45.66
N GLY A 274 -2.82 18.75 45.18
CA GLY A 274 -3.75 18.60 44.06
C GLY A 274 -5.19 18.98 44.42
N GLY A 275 -6.06 18.92 43.41
CA GLY A 275 -7.48 19.26 43.56
C GLY A 275 -8.24 18.32 44.51
N THR A 276 -9.41 18.77 44.97
CA THR A 276 -10.40 17.91 45.65
C THR A 276 -11.69 18.00 44.86
N HIS A 277 -11.96 16.98 44.07
CA HIS A 277 -13.08 16.91 43.14
C HIS A 277 -13.86 15.58 43.20
N SER A 278 -13.34 14.54 43.84
CA SER A 278 -14.06 13.26 44.00
C SER A 278 -13.57 12.50 45.24
N LEU A 279 -12.77 11.44 45.05
CA LEU A 279 -12.46 10.41 46.05
C LEU A 279 -11.87 10.97 47.35
N ARG A 280 -10.95 11.93 47.24
CA ARG A 280 -10.32 12.64 48.37
C ARG A 280 -11.35 13.30 49.28
N GLY A 281 -12.39 13.87 48.68
CA GLY A 281 -13.45 14.56 49.40
C GLY A 281 -14.44 13.60 50.08
N PHE A 282 -14.63 12.39 49.56
CA PHE A 282 -15.53 11.39 50.14
C PHE A 282 -14.86 10.52 51.21
N ASP A 283 -13.67 9.98 50.93
CA ASP A 283 -12.96 9.10 51.84
C ASP A 283 -11.49 8.91 51.45
N ASN A 284 -10.68 9.93 51.72
CA ASN A 284 -9.27 9.95 51.31
C ASN A 284 -8.49 8.70 51.76
N ARG A 285 -8.67 8.27 53.01
CA ARG A 285 -7.91 7.15 53.59
C ARG A 285 -8.33 5.81 53.02
N SER A 286 -9.60 5.64 52.65
CA SER A 286 -10.08 4.37 52.10
C SER A 286 -9.72 4.20 50.64
N TYR A 287 -9.78 5.27 49.83
CA TYR A 287 -9.47 5.24 48.40
C TYR A 287 -7.96 5.27 48.10
N TYR A 288 -7.17 6.04 48.84
CA TYR A 288 -5.75 6.23 48.54
C TYR A 288 -4.82 5.47 49.47
N ARG A 289 -3.69 5.07 48.90
CA ARG A 289 -2.55 4.55 49.66
C ARG A 289 -1.76 5.75 50.18
N LEU A 290 -1.74 5.91 51.51
CA LEU A 290 -1.00 6.97 52.18
C LEU A 290 0.41 6.51 52.54
N ALA A 291 1.35 7.44 52.62
CA ALA A 291 2.71 7.19 53.06
C ALA A 291 2.76 6.91 54.58
N ASP A 292 3.95 6.58 55.10
CA ASP A 292 4.17 6.38 56.55
C ASP A 292 3.69 7.57 57.39
N ASN A 293 3.84 8.79 56.85
CA ASN A 293 3.14 9.96 57.34
C ASN A 293 1.82 10.10 56.55
N PRO A 294 0.64 9.93 57.19
CA PRO A 294 -0.66 9.90 56.52
C PRO A 294 -1.09 11.27 55.95
N ARG A 295 -0.35 12.35 56.20
CA ARG A 295 -0.49 13.60 55.46
C ARG A 295 -0.24 13.44 53.96
N PHE A 296 0.72 12.58 53.60
CA PHE A 296 1.25 12.42 52.26
C PHE A 296 0.76 11.11 51.62
N TYR A 297 0.83 11.07 50.29
CA TYR A 297 0.40 9.91 49.50
C TYR A 297 1.60 9.03 49.16
N ALA A 298 1.37 7.72 49.05
CA ALA A 298 2.29 6.85 48.35
C ALA A 298 2.20 7.16 46.85
N ASN A 299 3.35 7.32 46.18
CA ASN A 299 3.42 7.71 44.79
C ASN A 299 4.20 6.68 43.97
N ASP A 300 3.66 5.46 43.90
CA ASP A 300 4.24 4.37 43.08
C ASP A 300 3.98 4.58 41.57
N THR A 301 3.10 5.53 41.21
CA THR A 301 2.69 5.84 39.82
C THR A 301 3.50 6.99 39.21
N GLY A 302 4.02 7.90 40.04
CA GLY A 302 4.65 9.13 39.58
C GLY A 302 3.66 10.29 39.38
N CYS A 303 2.36 10.04 39.46
CA CYS A 303 1.31 11.04 39.21
C CYS A 303 0.82 11.77 40.48
N GLY A 304 1.41 11.45 41.64
CA GLY A 304 1.17 12.10 42.94
C GLY A 304 0.36 11.27 43.92
N ASN A 305 -0.46 10.33 43.45
CA ASN A 305 -1.22 9.39 44.28
C ASN A 305 -1.23 7.97 43.71
N THR A 306 -1.52 7.01 44.58
CA THR A 306 -1.72 5.58 44.23
C THR A 306 -3.04 5.10 44.83
N LEU A 307 -3.89 4.47 44.03
CA LEU A 307 -5.15 3.91 44.52
C LEU A 307 -4.94 2.63 45.36
N ALA A 308 -5.77 2.48 46.38
CA ALA A 308 -5.76 1.34 47.29
C ALA A 308 -6.69 0.22 46.79
N LEU A 309 -6.28 -0.47 45.73
CA LEU A 309 -7.08 -1.49 45.03
C LEU A 309 -7.22 -2.83 45.77
N ASP A 310 -6.55 -2.99 46.91
CA ASP A 310 -6.72 -4.11 47.85
C ASP A 310 -7.80 -3.84 48.92
N ARG A 311 -8.40 -2.64 48.90
CA ARG A 311 -9.48 -2.22 49.80
C ARG A 311 -10.80 -2.16 49.04
N GLU A 312 -11.89 -2.43 49.76
CA GLU A 312 -13.24 -2.57 49.19
C GLU A 312 -13.69 -1.40 48.28
N PRO A 313 -13.58 -0.11 48.65
CA PRO A 313 -14.13 0.96 47.82
C PRO A 313 -13.35 1.16 46.51
N GLY A 314 -12.02 1.06 46.54
CA GLY A 314 -11.19 1.14 45.34
C GLY A 314 -11.43 -0.06 44.41
N LEU A 315 -11.39 -1.27 44.97
CA LEU A 315 -11.65 -2.52 44.24
C LEU A 315 -13.04 -2.53 43.60
N GLY A 316 -14.07 -2.18 44.36
CA GLY A 316 -15.46 -2.18 43.91
C GLY A 316 -15.69 -1.18 42.78
N LEU A 317 -15.12 0.03 42.90
CA LEU A 317 -15.19 1.06 41.87
C LEU A 317 -14.51 0.62 40.57
N THR A 318 -13.31 0.01 40.65
CA THR A 318 -12.62 -0.51 39.47
C THR A 318 -13.43 -1.60 38.76
N LEU A 319 -14.01 -2.54 39.51
CA LEU A 319 -14.88 -3.58 38.92
C LEU A 319 -16.13 -2.98 38.28
N ALA A 320 -16.76 -1.99 38.92
CA ALA A 320 -17.92 -1.31 38.35
C ALA A 320 -17.57 -0.61 37.04
N ALA A 321 -16.42 0.07 36.98
CA ALA A 321 -15.94 0.71 35.75
C ALA A 321 -15.67 -0.30 34.63
N LEU A 322 -14.92 -1.36 34.90
CA LEU A 322 -14.63 -2.41 33.92
C LEU A 322 -15.90 -3.07 33.37
N ARG A 323 -16.88 -3.39 34.23
CA ARG A 323 -18.18 -3.94 33.80
C ARG A 323 -18.93 -2.93 32.94
N HIS A 324 -18.97 -1.66 33.33
CA HIS A 324 -19.65 -0.62 32.59
C HIS A 324 -19.11 -0.48 31.16
N TRP A 325 -17.77 -0.41 31.01
CA TRP A 325 -17.14 -0.37 29.69
C TRP A 325 -17.39 -1.65 28.87
N ALA A 326 -17.38 -2.83 29.50
CA ALA A 326 -17.59 -4.10 28.80
C ALA A 326 -19.04 -4.36 28.39
N GLU A 327 -20.02 -4.07 29.25
CA GLU A 327 -21.44 -4.36 29.04
C GLU A 327 -22.14 -3.24 28.28
N ILE A 328 -21.85 -1.98 28.60
CA ILE A 328 -22.52 -0.84 27.97
C ILE A 328 -21.72 -0.34 26.77
N GLY A 329 -20.40 -0.20 26.91
CA GLY A 329 -19.51 0.24 25.83
C GLY A 329 -19.22 -0.84 24.78
N GLY A 330 -19.36 -2.13 25.14
CA GLY A 330 -19.17 -3.26 24.24
C GLY A 330 -17.72 -3.73 24.06
N PHE A 331 -16.76 -3.19 24.83
CA PHE A 331 -15.34 -3.50 24.67
C PHE A 331 -15.00 -4.99 24.91
N ASP A 332 -14.06 -5.51 24.12
CA ASP A 332 -13.64 -6.92 24.16
C ASP A 332 -12.58 -7.21 25.23
N GLY A 333 -11.92 -6.16 25.72
CA GLY A 333 -10.84 -6.25 26.68
C GLY A 333 -10.22 -4.90 27.00
N PHE A 334 -9.17 -4.94 27.81
CA PHE A 334 -8.56 -3.76 28.42
C PHE A 334 -7.04 -3.86 28.42
N ARG A 335 -6.37 -2.73 28.16
CA ARG A 335 -4.94 -2.54 28.44
C ARG A 335 -4.81 -1.68 29.69
N PHE A 336 -4.08 -2.14 30.69
CA PHE A 336 -3.97 -1.49 31.98
C PHE A 336 -2.64 -0.76 32.08
N ASP A 337 -2.73 0.57 32.17
CA ASP A 337 -1.63 1.47 32.49
C ASP A 337 -1.04 1.18 33.88
N LEU A 338 0.29 1.22 33.98
CA LEU A 338 1.06 0.97 35.21
C LEU A 338 0.49 -0.19 36.04
N ALA A 339 0.29 -1.33 35.39
CA ALA A 339 -0.53 -2.43 35.90
C ALA A 339 -0.07 -3.05 37.22
N PRO A 340 1.22 -2.99 37.67
CA PRO A 340 1.59 -3.58 38.95
C PRO A 340 0.85 -2.94 40.13
N VAL A 341 0.39 -1.70 40.02
CA VAL A 341 -0.44 -1.05 41.06
C VAL A 341 -1.73 -1.83 41.37
N LEU A 342 -2.30 -2.54 40.40
CA LEU A 342 -3.47 -3.41 40.60
C LEU A 342 -3.18 -4.55 41.58
N GLY A 343 -1.92 -4.99 41.61
CA GLY A 343 -1.40 -6.01 42.51
C GLY A 343 -0.77 -5.47 43.79
N ARG A 344 -0.70 -4.15 43.98
CA ARG A 344 0.06 -3.57 45.10
C ARG A 344 -0.63 -3.77 46.43
N ARG A 345 0.16 -4.28 47.37
CA ARG A 345 -0.16 -4.42 48.79
C ARG A 345 0.96 -3.76 49.60
N PRO A 346 0.84 -3.62 50.93
CA PRO A 346 1.95 -3.08 51.75
C PRO A 346 3.30 -3.78 51.58
N GLY A 347 3.32 -5.05 51.12
CA GLY A 347 4.54 -5.81 50.83
C GLY A 347 5.06 -5.73 49.39
N GLY A 348 4.47 -4.90 48.52
CA GLY A 348 4.81 -4.82 47.09
C GLY A 348 3.76 -5.50 46.19
N PHE A 349 4.15 -5.81 44.95
CA PHE A 349 3.31 -6.49 43.98
C PHE A 349 2.99 -7.93 44.42
N ASP A 350 1.71 -8.29 44.40
CA ASP A 350 1.19 -9.61 44.69
C ASP A 350 0.28 -10.08 43.53
N ARG A 351 0.71 -11.11 42.80
CA ARG A 351 -0.08 -11.71 41.72
C ARG A 351 -1.39 -12.37 42.19
N GLN A 352 -1.56 -12.56 43.50
CA GLN A 352 -2.80 -13.06 44.11
C GLN A 352 -3.61 -11.93 44.77
N ALA A 353 -3.33 -10.67 44.43
CA ALA A 353 -4.06 -9.54 44.99
C ALA A 353 -5.58 -9.64 44.76
N PRO A 354 -6.39 -9.09 45.68
CA PRO A 354 -7.85 -9.21 45.64
C PRO A 354 -8.49 -8.79 44.31
N LEU A 355 -7.98 -7.73 43.66
CA LEU A 355 -8.52 -7.25 42.39
C LEU A 355 -8.34 -8.26 41.26
N PHE A 356 -7.16 -8.88 41.13
CA PHE A 356 -6.92 -9.91 40.11
C PHE A 356 -7.84 -11.14 40.33
N ALA A 357 -7.98 -11.57 41.59
CA ALA A 357 -8.89 -12.67 41.92
C ALA A 357 -10.35 -12.33 41.61
N ALA A 358 -10.77 -11.09 41.87
CA ALA A 358 -12.11 -10.63 41.57
C ALA A 358 -12.38 -10.55 40.06
N ILE A 359 -11.44 -10.03 39.27
CA ILE A 359 -11.53 -10.00 37.80
C ILE A 359 -11.65 -11.43 37.23
N ALA A 360 -10.83 -12.36 37.72
CA ALA A 360 -10.84 -13.75 37.25
C ALA A 360 -12.13 -14.50 37.61
N ALA A 361 -12.78 -14.15 38.73
CA ALA A 361 -14.03 -14.75 39.19
C ALA A 361 -15.29 -14.08 38.61
N ASP A 362 -15.15 -12.93 37.96
CA ASP A 362 -16.27 -12.13 37.47
C ASP A 362 -16.85 -12.70 36.16
N PRO A 363 -18.17 -12.92 36.08
CA PRO A 363 -18.79 -13.55 34.90
C PRO A 363 -18.74 -12.68 33.63
N VAL A 364 -18.60 -11.36 33.77
CA VAL A 364 -18.51 -10.41 32.66
C VAL A 364 -17.07 -10.27 32.18
N LEU A 365 -16.12 -10.20 33.12
CA LEU A 365 -14.72 -9.86 32.85
C LEU A 365 -13.83 -11.07 32.57
N SER A 366 -14.12 -12.24 33.16
CA SER A 366 -13.26 -13.43 33.02
C SER A 366 -13.05 -13.93 31.59
N GLY A 367 -13.95 -13.59 30.66
CA GLY A 367 -13.84 -13.92 29.24
C GLY A 367 -13.25 -12.81 28.35
N ARG A 368 -12.81 -11.69 28.95
CA ARG A 368 -12.26 -10.53 28.23
C ARG A 368 -10.75 -10.61 28.14
N LEU A 369 -10.16 -9.96 27.14
CA LEU A 369 -8.70 -9.87 27.02
C LEU A 369 -8.17 -8.87 28.04
N MET A 370 -7.16 -9.25 28.83
CA MET A 370 -6.48 -8.37 29.77
C MET A 370 -5.03 -8.21 29.35
N ILE A 371 -4.59 -6.97 29.09
CA ILE A 371 -3.21 -6.63 28.74
C ILE A 371 -2.66 -5.74 29.84
N ALA A 372 -1.50 -6.08 30.41
CA ALA A 372 -0.82 -5.23 31.39
C ALA A 372 0.34 -4.47 30.75
N GLU A 373 0.52 -3.21 31.15
CA GLU A 373 1.84 -2.59 31.18
C GLU A 373 2.56 -3.06 32.44
N PRO A 374 3.52 -3.99 32.36
CA PRO A 374 3.98 -4.73 33.52
C PRO A 374 5.08 -4.02 34.30
N TRP A 375 4.99 -2.70 34.43
CA TRP A 375 5.91 -1.90 35.23
C TRP A 375 5.21 -0.68 35.85
N ASP A 376 5.77 -0.20 36.95
CA ASP A 376 5.52 1.12 37.52
C ASP A 376 6.83 1.66 38.13
N ILE A 377 6.82 2.89 38.65
CA ILE A 377 8.02 3.53 39.20
C ILE A 377 8.26 3.20 40.68
N GLY A 378 7.33 2.51 41.33
CA GLY A 378 7.43 2.12 42.73
C GLY A 378 8.52 1.07 42.96
N LEU A 379 8.95 0.90 44.21
CA LEU A 379 9.95 -0.11 44.54
C LEU A 379 9.46 -1.51 44.12
N GLY A 380 10.28 -2.22 43.33
CA GLY A 380 9.92 -3.52 42.76
C GLY A 380 8.85 -3.45 41.67
N GLY A 381 8.68 -2.31 41.00
CA GLY A 381 7.65 -2.09 40.00
C GLY A 381 7.80 -2.91 38.72
N TYR A 382 9.00 -3.31 38.30
CA TYR A 382 9.20 -4.10 37.08
C TYR A 382 8.76 -5.57 37.26
N GLN A 383 7.67 -5.96 36.60
CA GLN A 383 6.95 -7.23 36.77
C GLN A 383 6.71 -8.00 35.45
N LEU A 384 7.50 -7.73 34.41
CA LEU A 384 7.38 -8.44 33.13
C LEU A 384 7.50 -9.97 33.33
N GLY A 385 6.48 -10.71 32.89
CA GLY A 385 6.34 -12.17 33.03
C GLY A 385 5.71 -12.62 34.36
N HIS A 386 5.40 -11.70 35.28
CA HIS A 386 4.95 -12.03 36.64
C HIS A 386 3.44 -11.84 36.89
N PHE A 387 2.66 -11.38 35.90
CA PHE A 387 1.20 -11.26 36.03
C PHE A 387 0.49 -12.63 36.08
N PRO A 388 -0.76 -12.67 36.59
CA PRO A 388 -1.55 -13.90 36.64
C PRO A 388 -1.76 -14.53 35.27
N GLN A 389 -2.05 -15.83 35.26
CA GLN A 389 -2.45 -16.53 34.04
C GLN A 389 -3.72 -15.89 33.44
N GLY A 390 -3.80 -15.84 32.10
CA GLY A 390 -4.92 -15.21 31.38
C GLY A 390 -4.71 -13.74 31.05
N TRP A 391 -3.65 -13.13 31.60
CA TRP A 391 -3.19 -11.81 31.17
C TRP A 391 -2.22 -11.93 30.01
N ALA A 392 -2.14 -10.91 29.18
CA ALA A 392 -1.03 -10.62 28.27
C ALA A 392 -0.26 -9.41 28.80
N GLU A 393 0.97 -9.20 28.35
CA GLU A 393 1.85 -8.14 28.83
C GLU A 393 2.60 -7.46 27.69
N TRP A 394 2.67 -6.13 27.73
CA TRP A 394 3.60 -5.35 26.91
C TRP A 394 5.03 -5.78 27.19
N ASN A 395 5.78 -6.09 26.12
CA ASN A 395 7.15 -6.61 26.22
C ASN A 395 8.17 -5.54 25.80
N ASP A 396 8.59 -4.70 26.75
CA ASP A 396 9.64 -3.69 26.53
C ASP A 396 11.01 -4.31 26.19
N ARG A 397 11.31 -5.51 26.71
CA ARG A 397 12.54 -6.22 26.34
C ARG A 397 12.54 -6.62 24.87
N TYR A 398 11.38 -6.96 24.28
CA TYR A 398 11.25 -7.15 22.84
C TYR A 398 11.60 -5.86 22.09
N ARG A 399 10.96 -4.74 22.45
CA ARG A 399 11.21 -3.42 21.84
C ARG A 399 12.70 -3.10 21.86
N ASP A 400 13.31 -3.14 23.04
CA ASP A 400 14.68 -2.73 23.25
C ASP A 400 15.69 -3.64 22.55
N ASP A 401 15.56 -4.97 22.68
CA ASP A 401 16.54 -5.90 22.10
C ASP A 401 16.47 -5.93 20.57
N VAL A 402 15.27 -5.79 19.99
CA VAL A 402 15.09 -5.66 18.54
C VAL A 402 15.67 -4.34 18.05
N ARG A 403 15.38 -3.21 18.72
CA ARG A 403 15.99 -1.90 18.38
C ARG A 403 17.52 -1.95 18.48
N ARG A 404 18.09 -2.54 19.54
CA ARG A 404 19.55 -2.69 19.71
C ARG A 404 20.18 -3.51 18.59
N PHE A 405 19.53 -4.60 18.17
CA PHE A 405 20.02 -5.41 17.05
C PHE A 405 20.17 -4.58 15.77
N TRP A 406 19.12 -3.82 15.41
CA TRP A 406 19.12 -2.99 14.20
C TRP A 406 20.04 -1.76 14.31
N ARG A 407 20.17 -1.17 15.51
CA ARG A 407 21.14 -0.10 15.79
C ARG A 407 22.59 -0.59 15.66
N GLY A 408 22.83 -1.89 15.85
CA GLY A 408 24.15 -2.50 15.74
C GLY A 408 24.89 -2.67 17.07
N ASP A 409 24.24 -2.55 18.22
CA ASP A 409 24.83 -2.85 19.53
C ASP A 409 24.14 -4.01 20.28
N GLY A 410 23.12 -4.61 19.67
CA GLY A 410 22.50 -5.86 20.10
C GLY A 410 23.16 -7.10 19.50
N GLY A 411 22.96 -8.25 20.16
CA GLY A 411 23.47 -9.56 19.73
C GLY A 411 22.37 -10.49 19.22
N ILE A 412 22.75 -11.44 18.36
CA ILE A 412 21.82 -12.40 17.74
C ILE A 412 21.10 -13.32 18.73
N GLY A 413 21.70 -13.64 19.89
CA GLY A 413 21.08 -14.48 20.91
C GLY A 413 19.87 -13.81 21.58
N ALA A 414 19.98 -12.51 21.90
CA ALA A 414 18.86 -11.74 22.41
C ALA A 414 17.75 -11.65 21.36
N LEU A 415 18.10 -11.33 20.11
CA LEU A 415 17.15 -11.31 19.00
C LEU A 415 16.41 -12.64 18.83
N ALA A 416 17.13 -13.77 18.77
CA ALA A 416 16.52 -15.09 18.63
C ALA A 416 15.50 -15.38 19.74
N THR A 417 15.84 -15.02 20.98
CA THR A 417 14.96 -15.17 22.14
C THR A 417 13.66 -14.37 21.97
N ARG A 418 13.75 -13.12 21.49
CA ARG A 418 12.59 -12.26 21.20
C ARG A 418 11.74 -12.79 20.04
N LEU A 419 12.37 -13.17 18.93
CA LEU A 419 11.71 -13.72 17.75
C LEU A 419 10.95 -15.04 18.07
N ALA A 420 11.47 -15.83 19.01
CA ALA A 420 10.88 -17.09 19.48
C ALA A 420 9.72 -16.93 20.48
N GLY A 421 9.27 -15.70 20.73
CA GLY A 421 8.13 -15.40 21.60
C GLY A 421 8.53 -15.17 23.06
N SER A 422 9.80 -14.83 23.32
CA SER A 422 10.31 -14.49 24.66
C SER A 422 10.05 -15.57 25.71
N SER A 423 10.37 -16.82 25.38
CA SER A 423 10.16 -17.97 26.26
C SER A 423 10.88 -17.82 27.60
N ASP A 424 12.02 -17.12 27.67
CA ASP A 424 12.73 -16.83 28.92
C ASP A 424 11.90 -16.04 29.94
N LEU A 425 10.91 -15.29 29.48
CA LEU A 425 10.01 -14.49 30.31
C LEU A 425 8.72 -15.26 30.63
N PHE A 426 8.11 -15.88 29.62
CA PHE A 426 6.74 -16.40 29.73
C PHE A 426 6.66 -17.92 29.96
N ASP A 427 7.63 -18.73 29.51
CA ASP A 427 7.60 -20.19 29.68
C ASP A 427 7.72 -20.63 31.16
N PRO A 428 8.62 -20.05 31.99
CA PRO A 428 8.71 -20.40 33.42
C PRO A 428 7.41 -20.20 34.19
N ALA A 429 6.53 -19.30 33.71
CA ALA A 429 5.22 -19.03 34.27
C ALA A 429 4.10 -19.92 33.71
N SER A 430 4.44 -20.93 32.88
CA SER A 430 3.47 -21.76 32.13
C SER A 430 2.50 -20.94 31.28
N ARG A 431 3.00 -19.82 30.73
CA ARG A 431 2.27 -18.92 29.83
C ARG A 431 2.58 -19.24 28.38
N ARG A 432 1.95 -18.52 27.45
CA ARG A 432 2.03 -18.83 26.02
C ARG A 432 2.60 -17.65 25.23
N PRO A 433 3.14 -17.87 24.01
CA PRO A 433 3.70 -16.77 23.21
C PRO A 433 2.73 -15.62 22.99
N ILE A 434 1.43 -15.90 22.78
CA ILE A 434 0.42 -14.85 22.54
C ILE A 434 0.23 -13.91 23.73
N ASP A 435 0.68 -14.30 24.92
CA ASP A 435 0.64 -13.46 26.12
C ASP A 435 1.75 -12.39 26.09
N SER A 436 2.71 -12.48 25.15
CA SER A 436 3.69 -11.43 24.86
C SER A 436 3.12 -10.46 23.81
N ILE A 437 2.83 -9.23 24.22
CA ILE A 437 2.52 -8.14 23.30
C ILE A 437 3.84 -7.50 22.85
N ASN A 438 4.27 -7.87 21.64
CA ASN A 438 5.49 -7.36 21.04
C ASN A 438 5.20 -6.02 20.37
N PHE A 439 6.08 -5.04 20.56
CA PHE A 439 5.99 -3.73 19.91
C PHE A 439 7.39 -3.17 19.70
N VAL A 440 7.54 -2.29 18.71
CA VAL A 440 8.81 -1.57 18.45
C VAL A 440 8.68 -0.06 18.66
N ALA A 441 7.46 0.45 18.79
CA ALA A 441 7.11 1.80 19.18
C ALA A 441 5.68 1.76 19.77
N ALA A 442 5.36 2.76 20.59
CA ALA A 442 4.06 2.94 21.25
C ALA A 442 3.82 4.45 21.41
N HIS A 443 2.73 4.85 22.08
CA HIS A 443 2.49 6.25 22.41
C HIS A 443 3.59 6.84 23.31
N ASP A 444 4.14 6.05 24.24
CA ASP A 444 5.30 6.41 25.07
C ASP A 444 6.62 6.14 24.32
N GLY A 445 7.53 7.10 24.38
CA GLY A 445 8.77 7.12 23.62
C GLY A 445 8.62 7.68 22.20
N PHE A 446 9.58 7.37 21.35
CA PHE A 446 9.56 7.81 19.95
C PHE A 446 8.55 7.00 19.11
N THR A 447 7.96 7.67 18.11
CA THR A 447 7.39 6.97 16.94
C THR A 447 8.47 6.13 16.24
N LEU A 448 8.06 5.20 15.38
CA LEU A 448 9.03 4.38 14.67
C LEU A 448 9.94 5.20 13.75
N ALA A 449 9.40 6.21 13.08
CA ALA A 449 10.18 7.11 12.23
C ALA A 449 11.19 7.94 13.05
N ASP A 450 10.80 8.39 14.25
CA ASP A 450 11.67 9.18 15.11
C ASP A 450 12.76 8.32 15.78
N THR A 451 12.48 7.03 16.03
CA THR A 451 13.46 6.06 16.57
C THR A 451 14.73 5.95 15.70
N VAL A 452 14.60 6.16 14.38
CA VAL A 452 15.71 6.10 13.41
C VAL A 452 16.15 7.48 12.92
N SER A 453 15.54 8.56 13.45
CA SER A 453 15.83 9.94 13.04
C SER A 453 16.45 10.79 14.15
N PHE A 454 16.40 10.36 15.41
CA PHE A 454 16.85 11.14 16.56
C PHE A 454 17.72 10.32 17.51
N ALA A 455 18.87 10.88 17.89
CA ALA A 455 19.76 10.30 18.89
C ALA A 455 19.41 10.77 20.31
N GLY A 456 18.72 11.91 20.45
CA GLY A 456 18.20 12.42 21.72
C GLY A 456 16.77 12.94 21.59
N LYS A 457 16.09 13.08 22.72
CA LYS A 457 14.74 13.65 22.79
C LYS A 457 14.75 15.18 22.62
N HIS A 458 13.67 15.69 22.02
CA HIS A 458 13.39 17.11 21.75
C HIS A 458 11.99 17.46 22.28
N ASN A 459 11.84 17.43 23.61
CA ASN A 459 10.58 17.63 24.31
C ASN A 459 10.36 19.09 24.72
N GLU A 460 11.11 20.05 24.16
CA GLU A 460 11.03 21.47 24.53
C GLU A 460 9.61 22.03 24.44
N ALA A 461 8.81 21.53 23.49
CA ALA A 461 7.41 21.90 23.29
C ALA A 461 6.52 21.59 24.51
N ASN A 462 6.93 20.69 25.40
CA ASN A 462 6.20 20.35 26.62
C ASN A 462 6.39 21.39 27.74
N GLY A 463 7.28 22.38 27.56
CA GLY A 463 7.46 23.49 28.52
C GLY A 463 8.29 23.15 29.76
N GLU A 464 8.87 21.94 29.82
CA GLU A 464 9.65 21.48 30.98
C GLU A 464 11.17 21.56 30.77
N GLY A 465 11.62 22.27 29.73
CA GLY A 465 13.04 22.40 29.39
C GLY A 465 13.70 21.06 29.05
N ASN A 466 12.96 20.19 28.34
CA ASN A 466 13.40 18.87 27.87
C ASN A 466 13.80 17.89 28.99
N ARG A 467 13.30 18.10 30.23
CA ARG A 467 13.57 17.22 31.38
C ARG A 467 12.68 15.98 31.37
N ASP A 468 11.47 16.10 30.86
CA ASP A 468 10.44 15.06 30.77
C ASP A 468 10.74 14.06 29.64
N GLY A 469 10.18 12.85 29.72
CA GLY A 469 10.44 11.74 28.78
C GLY A 469 11.74 10.97 29.06
N HIS A 470 11.82 9.72 28.57
CA HIS A 470 12.96 8.85 28.83
C HIS A 470 14.21 9.31 28.06
N SER A 471 15.33 9.58 28.75
CA SER A 471 16.57 10.03 28.09
C SER A 471 17.40 8.89 27.48
N GLY A 472 17.11 7.63 27.83
CA GLY A 472 17.89 6.45 27.46
C GLY A 472 17.30 5.61 26.33
N GLU A 473 16.48 6.22 25.46
CA GLU A 473 15.84 5.53 24.34
C GLU A 473 16.86 4.75 23.49
N VAL A 474 16.49 3.54 23.08
CA VAL A 474 17.27 2.78 22.10
C VAL A 474 16.97 3.33 20.71
N SER A 475 17.49 4.51 20.39
CA SER A 475 17.32 5.19 19.11
C SER A 475 18.66 5.53 18.46
N TRP A 476 18.62 5.96 17.20
CA TRP A 476 19.75 6.47 16.43
C TRP A 476 19.22 7.39 15.32
N ASN A 477 20.11 8.17 14.68
CA ASN A 477 19.70 9.22 13.73
C ASN A 477 20.25 9.02 12.31
N ASP A 478 20.95 7.90 12.08
CA ASP A 478 21.57 7.56 10.80
C ASP A 478 22.51 8.64 10.23
N GLY A 479 23.10 9.47 11.11
CA GLY A 479 24.09 10.49 10.76
C GLY A 479 23.59 11.94 10.75
N ALA A 480 22.28 12.17 10.88
CA ALA A 480 21.70 13.52 10.95
C ALA A 480 20.59 13.60 12.00
N GLU A 481 20.61 14.57 12.90
CA GLU A 481 19.53 14.72 13.89
C GLU A 481 18.27 15.32 13.24
N GLY A 482 17.16 14.59 13.29
CA GLY A 482 15.87 15.03 12.75
C GLY A 482 15.72 14.91 11.23
N PRO A 483 14.82 15.72 10.60
CA PRO A 483 14.55 15.66 9.17
C PRO A 483 15.81 15.85 8.32
N SER A 484 15.95 15.06 7.25
CA SER A 484 17.08 15.12 6.33
C SER A 484 16.60 15.04 4.88
N THR A 485 17.28 15.76 3.98
CA THR A 485 17.08 15.68 2.53
C THR A 485 18.17 14.87 1.83
N ALA A 486 19.17 14.37 2.58
CA ALA A 486 20.25 13.57 2.05
C ALA A 486 19.73 12.18 1.61
N PRO A 487 19.76 11.83 0.30
CA PRO A 487 19.13 10.61 -0.20
C PRO A 487 19.61 9.34 0.49
N GLU A 488 20.89 9.27 0.86
CA GLU A 488 21.52 8.16 1.56
C GLU A 488 20.97 7.95 2.97
N ILE A 489 20.71 9.04 3.72
CA ILE A 489 20.13 8.97 5.08
C ILE A 489 18.64 8.60 4.99
N VAL A 490 17.91 9.20 4.06
CA VAL A 490 16.48 8.92 3.87
C VAL A 490 16.27 7.47 3.46
N SER A 491 17.07 6.94 2.53
CA SER A 491 17.04 5.54 2.12
C SER A 491 17.35 4.60 3.29
N LEU A 492 18.42 4.90 4.05
CA LEU A 492 18.83 4.13 5.21
C LEU A 492 17.74 4.04 6.29
N ARG A 493 17.11 5.16 6.63
CA ARG A 493 15.99 5.22 7.59
C ARG A 493 14.78 4.42 7.13
N ARG A 494 14.45 4.49 5.82
CA ARG A 494 13.38 3.70 5.23
C ARG A 494 13.65 2.19 5.39
N SER A 495 14.88 1.76 5.14
CA SER A 495 15.28 0.36 5.37
C SER A 495 15.14 -0.04 6.84
N HIS A 496 15.59 0.79 7.79
CA HIS A 496 15.44 0.51 9.22
C HIS A 496 13.98 0.43 9.68
N VAL A 497 13.13 1.36 9.24
CA VAL A 497 11.69 1.35 9.56
C VAL A 497 11.04 0.05 9.04
N ARG A 498 11.29 -0.32 7.79
CA ARG A 498 10.75 -1.55 7.20
C ARG A 498 11.28 -2.81 7.88
N ALA A 499 12.57 -2.82 8.23
CA ALA A 499 13.20 -3.91 8.96
C ALA A 499 12.60 -4.11 10.36
N LEU A 500 12.36 -3.03 11.11
CA LEU A 500 11.72 -3.07 12.43
C LEU A 500 10.27 -3.56 12.34
N LEU A 501 9.48 -3.09 11.37
CA LEU A 501 8.12 -3.57 11.11
C LEU A 501 8.10 -5.06 10.70
N ALA A 502 9.05 -5.48 9.86
CA ALA A 502 9.20 -6.88 9.48
C ALA A 502 9.58 -7.76 10.68
N SER A 503 10.53 -7.34 11.52
CA SER A 503 10.85 -8.01 12.78
C SER A 503 9.62 -8.19 13.66
N LEU A 504 8.86 -7.12 13.87
CA LEU A 504 7.62 -7.15 14.65
C LEU A 504 6.61 -8.17 14.09
N LEU A 505 6.24 -8.04 12.81
CA LEU A 505 5.19 -8.83 12.18
C LEU A 505 5.62 -10.27 11.86
N LEU A 506 6.90 -10.62 11.95
CA LEU A 506 7.41 -11.97 11.70
C LEU A 506 7.88 -12.71 12.96
N SER A 507 7.69 -12.10 14.13
CA SER A 507 7.99 -12.74 15.43
C SER A 507 6.83 -13.56 15.97
N ARG A 508 7.13 -14.60 16.76
CA ARG A 508 6.15 -15.27 17.63
C ARG A 508 5.64 -14.29 18.69
N GLY A 509 4.35 -14.39 19.03
CA GLY A 509 3.67 -13.51 19.96
C GLY A 509 2.61 -12.64 19.30
N THR A 510 2.07 -11.66 20.02
CA THR A 510 1.02 -10.76 19.51
C THR A 510 1.64 -9.42 19.14
N PRO A 511 1.73 -9.04 17.85
CA PRO A 511 2.29 -7.76 17.45
C PRO A 511 1.32 -6.61 17.70
N MET A 512 1.85 -5.48 18.15
CA MET A 512 1.18 -4.19 18.27
C MET A 512 1.89 -3.13 17.42
N ILE A 513 1.12 -2.44 16.59
CA ILE A 513 1.57 -1.32 15.75
C ILE A 513 1.01 -0.03 16.36
N ALA A 514 1.87 0.98 16.54
CA ALA A 514 1.44 2.30 16.99
C ALA A 514 0.86 3.10 15.81
N MET A 515 -0.22 3.83 16.05
CA MET A 515 -0.90 4.61 15.03
C MET A 515 0.06 5.50 14.25
N GLY A 516 0.09 5.37 12.93
CA GLY A 516 0.82 6.24 12.05
C GLY A 516 2.25 5.78 11.72
N ASP A 517 2.75 4.74 12.38
CA ASP A 517 4.04 4.14 12.01
C ASP A 517 4.02 3.54 10.60
N GLU A 518 2.87 3.08 10.13
CA GLU A 518 2.65 2.59 8.77
C GLU A 518 2.72 3.67 7.70
N LEU A 519 2.74 4.94 8.09
CA LEU A 519 2.64 6.11 7.20
C LEU A 519 3.75 7.13 7.43
N GLY A 520 4.73 6.78 8.28
CA GLY A 520 5.91 7.60 8.55
C GLY A 520 5.68 8.75 9.53
N ARG A 521 4.72 8.60 10.46
CA ARG A 521 4.41 9.63 11.46
C ARG A 521 5.63 9.97 12.30
N SER A 522 5.88 11.26 12.44
CA SER A 522 6.93 11.83 13.29
C SER A 522 6.32 12.76 14.32
N GLN A 523 6.85 12.73 15.55
CA GLN A 523 6.59 13.71 16.60
C GLN A 523 7.73 14.73 16.70
N ARG A 524 8.54 14.85 15.66
CA ARG A 524 9.66 15.78 15.54
C ARG A 524 10.70 15.60 16.65
N GLY A 525 10.90 14.36 17.09
CA GLY A 525 11.83 14.04 18.16
C GLY A 525 11.26 14.26 19.56
N ASN A 526 9.97 14.61 19.69
CA ASN A 526 9.32 14.58 21.00
C ASN A 526 8.98 13.12 21.35
N ASN A 527 9.60 12.58 22.40
CA ASN A 527 9.39 11.19 22.84
C ASN A 527 8.43 11.07 24.03
N ASN A 528 7.74 12.16 24.37
CA ASN A 528 6.78 12.24 25.47
C ASN A 528 5.70 13.26 25.12
N ALA A 529 5.03 13.10 23.98
CA ALA A 529 4.10 14.09 23.45
C ALA A 529 2.72 14.10 24.16
N TYR A 530 2.69 13.79 25.46
CA TYR A 530 1.47 13.65 26.27
C TYR A 530 0.64 14.92 26.36
N ALA A 531 1.30 16.08 26.21
CA ALA A 531 0.67 17.40 26.34
C ALA A 531 0.45 18.12 24.99
N GLN A 532 0.66 17.42 23.86
CA GLN A 532 0.71 18.03 22.53
C GLN A 532 -0.53 17.71 21.70
N ASP A 533 -1.66 18.35 21.98
CA ASP A 533 -2.88 18.24 21.16
C ASP A 533 -2.81 19.17 19.93
N ASN A 534 -1.92 18.84 18.98
CA ASN A 534 -1.63 19.66 17.80
C ASN A 534 -0.94 18.84 16.69
N ALA A 535 -0.45 19.51 15.64
CA ALA A 535 0.23 18.91 14.49
C ALA A 535 1.53 18.13 14.81
N ILE A 536 2.03 18.15 16.04
CA ILE A 536 3.10 17.24 16.49
C ILE A 536 2.57 15.80 16.61
N THR A 537 1.32 15.61 17.04
CA THR A 537 0.75 14.29 17.34
C THR A 537 -0.31 13.83 16.34
N TRP A 538 -1.02 14.76 15.69
CA TRP A 538 -2.02 14.44 14.69
C TRP A 538 -1.37 13.83 13.44
N ILE A 539 -2.04 12.85 12.83
CA ILE A 539 -1.56 12.26 11.57
C ILE A 539 -1.54 13.32 10.47
N ASP A 540 -0.51 13.32 9.63
CA ASP A 540 -0.50 14.11 8.40
C ASP A 540 -0.99 13.24 7.21
N TRP A 541 -2.32 13.09 7.09
CA TRP A 541 -2.93 12.25 6.04
C TRP A 541 -2.62 12.73 4.63
N ALA A 542 -2.34 14.02 4.44
CA ALA A 542 -2.03 14.57 3.13
C ALA A 542 -0.67 14.09 2.61
N ASN A 543 0.28 13.82 3.51
CA ASN A 543 1.63 13.38 3.19
C ASN A 543 1.93 11.94 3.63
N ALA A 544 0.90 11.13 3.90
CA ALA A 544 1.05 9.75 4.35
C ALA A 544 1.83 8.90 3.33
N ASP A 545 2.83 8.15 3.80
CA ASP A 545 3.62 7.25 2.95
C ASP A 545 2.80 6.02 2.53
N ARG A 546 2.14 6.11 1.37
CA ARG A 546 1.34 5.01 0.80
C ARG A 546 2.16 3.74 0.52
N SER A 547 3.46 3.87 0.23
CA SER A 547 4.31 2.70 -0.02
C SER A 547 4.52 1.89 1.27
N LEU A 548 4.64 2.58 2.40
CA LEU A 548 4.81 1.96 3.71
C LEU A 548 3.50 1.31 4.20
N ILE A 549 2.34 1.93 3.92
CA ILE A 549 1.02 1.34 4.18
C ILE A 549 0.88 0.00 3.45
N GLN A 550 1.19 -0.02 2.14
CA GLN A 550 1.13 -1.23 1.32
C GLN A 550 2.11 -2.31 1.77
N PHE A 551 3.31 -1.90 2.21
CA PHE A 551 4.31 -2.79 2.80
C PHE A 551 3.80 -3.44 4.09
N VAL A 552 3.24 -2.67 5.02
CA VAL A 552 2.64 -3.21 6.25
C VAL A 552 1.48 -4.14 5.92
N ALA A 553 0.59 -3.74 5.02
CA ALA A 553 -0.53 -4.57 4.57
C ALA A 553 -0.07 -5.90 3.93
N SER A 554 1.04 -5.88 3.20
CA SER A 554 1.68 -7.08 2.64
C SER A 554 2.20 -8.01 3.75
N LEU A 555 2.91 -7.45 4.74
CA LEU A 555 3.44 -8.20 5.88
C LEU A 555 2.34 -8.80 6.77
N THR A 556 1.24 -8.07 7.02
CA THR A 556 0.13 -8.60 7.82
C THR A 556 -0.57 -9.75 7.10
N ARG A 557 -0.77 -9.66 5.76
CA ARG A 557 -1.27 -10.78 4.95
C ARG A 557 -0.33 -11.98 4.99
N LEU A 558 0.97 -11.75 4.83
CA LEU A 558 1.99 -12.80 4.93
C LEU A 558 1.96 -13.49 6.30
N ARG A 559 1.98 -12.72 7.39
CA ARG A 559 1.88 -13.24 8.76
C ARG A 559 0.66 -14.13 8.93
N LYS A 560 -0.52 -13.65 8.52
CA LYS A 560 -1.78 -14.41 8.62
C LYS A 560 -1.75 -15.70 7.79
N SER A 561 -1.03 -15.71 6.67
CA SER A 561 -0.84 -16.89 5.82
C SER A 561 0.19 -17.90 6.33
N LEU A 562 0.97 -17.55 7.37
CA LEU A 562 2.11 -18.33 7.84
C LEU A 562 1.90 -18.86 9.28
N PRO A 563 1.22 -20.01 9.47
CA PRO A 563 1.03 -20.66 10.78
C PRO A 563 2.34 -20.89 11.57
N LEU A 564 3.45 -21.04 10.87
CA LEU A 564 4.80 -21.14 11.44
C LEU A 564 5.22 -19.92 12.24
N VAL A 565 4.60 -18.76 12.06
CA VAL A 565 4.83 -17.56 12.86
C VAL A 565 3.68 -17.31 13.85
N THR A 566 2.44 -17.63 13.49
CA THR A 566 1.25 -17.32 14.32
C THR A 566 0.87 -18.38 15.36
N ALA A 567 1.35 -19.62 15.23
CA ALA A 567 1.10 -20.68 16.22
C ALA A 567 1.49 -20.30 17.67
N ASP A 568 0.61 -20.69 18.59
CA ASP A 568 0.63 -20.38 20.01
C ASP A 568 1.43 -21.43 20.80
N ARG A 569 2.69 -21.60 20.43
CA ARG A 569 3.66 -22.48 21.11
C ARG A 569 5.07 -21.91 20.97
N PHE A 570 5.86 -21.99 22.04
CA PHE A 570 7.26 -21.58 21.98
C PHE A 570 8.04 -22.46 21.00
N LEU A 571 9.04 -21.87 20.37
CA LEU A 571 10.02 -22.62 19.60
C LEU A 571 11.03 -23.24 20.58
N THR A 572 11.22 -24.55 20.50
CA THR A 572 11.98 -25.34 21.49
C THR A 572 13.35 -25.80 20.98
N GLY A 573 13.57 -25.77 19.66
CA GLY A 573 14.73 -26.37 19.01
C GLY A 573 14.74 -27.90 19.09
N LYS A 574 13.62 -28.53 19.49
CA LYS A 574 13.52 -29.99 19.66
C LYS A 574 12.69 -30.60 18.52
N PRO A 575 12.96 -31.88 18.16
CA PRO A 575 12.15 -32.58 17.17
C PRO A 575 10.67 -32.69 17.57
N HIS A 576 9.78 -32.64 16.57
CA HIS A 576 8.36 -32.93 16.76
C HIS A 576 8.15 -34.40 17.18
N SER A 577 7.22 -34.65 18.10
CA SER A 577 6.78 -35.99 18.49
C SER A 577 5.47 -36.39 17.78
N GLY A 578 5.54 -37.31 16.81
CA GLY A 578 4.38 -37.94 16.16
C GLY A 578 4.15 -37.54 14.70
N HIS A 579 4.18 -38.56 13.81
CA HIS A 579 3.78 -38.65 12.40
C HIS A 579 3.88 -37.41 11.49
N GLY A 580 4.92 -37.41 10.64
CA GLY A 580 5.01 -36.59 9.41
C GLY A 580 6.35 -35.87 9.23
N ALA A 581 6.98 -35.47 10.34
CA ALA A 581 8.27 -34.77 10.39
C ALA A 581 9.20 -35.35 11.50
N ASP A 582 9.17 -36.68 11.68
CA ASP A 582 9.92 -37.37 12.73
C ASP A 582 11.42 -37.01 12.66
N GLY A 583 11.93 -36.34 13.70
CA GLY A 583 13.36 -36.03 13.87
C GLY A 583 13.81 -34.61 13.51
N VAL A 584 12.96 -33.73 12.93
CA VAL A 584 13.37 -32.35 12.57
C VAL A 584 12.94 -31.33 13.64
N PRO A 585 13.85 -30.46 14.14
CA PRO A 585 13.53 -29.37 15.06
C PRO A 585 12.47 -28.40 14.53
N ASP A 586 11.65 -27.84 15.43
CA ASP A 586 10.68 -26.78 15.13
C ASP A 586 11.34 -25.46 14.69
N VAL A 587 12.54 -25.17 15.17
CA VAL A 587 13.41 -24.09 14.70
C VAL A 587 14.87 -24.52 14.61
N ILE A 588 15.58 -24.03 13.59
CA ILE A 588 17.03 -24.08 13.46
C ILE A 588 17.52 -22.65 13.20
N TRP A 589 18.51 -22.21 13.98
CA TRP A 589 19.10 -20.88 13.86
C TRP A 589 20.38 -20.94 13.04
N LEU A 590 20.46 -20.14 11.97
CA LEU A 590 21.51 -20.21 10.97
C LEU A 590 22.41 -18.98 11.02
N GLY A 591 23.72 -19.21 10.88
CA GLY A 591 24.69 -18.17 10.56
C GLY A 591 24.78 -17.94 9.03
N PRO A 592 25.48 -16.89 8.56
CA PRO A 592 25.58 -16.55 7.14
C PRO A 592 26.03 -17.69 6.20
N SER A 593 26.78 -18.68 6.71
CA SER A 593 27.20 -19.86 5.96
C SER A 593 26.05 -20.84 5.62
N GLY A 594 24.83 -20.58 6.09
CA GLY A 594 23.67 -21.47 5.97
C GLY A 594 23.72 -22.67 6.92
N GLN A 595 24.70 -22.71 7.83
CA GLN A 595 24.85 -23.77 8.82
C GLN A 595 24.23 -23.39 10.17
N PRO A 596 23.77 -24.38 10.96
CA PRO A 596 23.33 -24.14 12.33
C PRO A 596 24.42 -23.48 13.19
N LEU A 597 24.04 -22.44 13.94
CA LEU A 597 24.93 -21.76 14.88
C LEU A 597 25.42 -22.73 15.96
N GLN A 598 26.72 -22.68 16.24
CA GLN A 598 27.37 -23.38 17.34
C GLN A 598 27.30 -22.58 18.64
N ASP A 599 27.46 -23.26 19.79
CA ASP A 599 27.33 -22.65 21.13
C ASP A 599 28.23 -21.42 21.34
N ASN A 600 29.42 -21.40 20.75
CA ASN A 600 30.38 -20.29 20.86
C ASN A 600 30.06 -19.10 19.93
N GLU A 601 29.13 -19.24 18.98
CA GLU A 601 28.78 -18.20 18.01
C GLU A 601 27.69 -17.26 18.52
N TRP A 602 26.82 -17.71 19.44
CA TRP A 602 25.71 -16.93 19.97
C TRP A 602 26.11 -15.63 20.67
N GLY A 603 27.30 -15.61 21.27
CA GLY A 603 27.88 -14.42 21.92
C GLY A 603 28.81 -13.59 21.03
N ASN A 604 28.95 -13.92 19.74
CA ASN A 604 29.88 -13.25 18.84
C ASN A 604 29.33 -11.87 18.39
N PRO A 605 29.94 -10.75 18.80
CA PRO A 605 29.46 -9.41 18.43
C PRO A 605 29.66 -9.08 16.94
N ALA A 606 30.46 -9.86 16.20
CA ALA A 606 30.67 -9.66 14.76
C ALA A 606 29.52 -10.19 13.90
N LEU A 607 28.66 -11.07 14.42
CA LEU A 607 27.53 -11.61 13.66
C LEU A 607 26.39 -10.58 13.61
N ARG A 608 26.12 -10.08 12.40
CA ARG A 608 25.05 -9.10 12.10
C ARG A 608 23.87 -9.69 11.35
N SER A 609 23.86 -11.01 11.17
CA SER A 609 22.81 -11.72 10.45
C SER A 609 22.36 -12.94 11.24
N LEU A 610 21.06 -13.18 11.24
CA LEU A 610 20.45 -14.37 11.86
C LEU A 610 19.40 -14.95 10.92
N GLY A 611 19.53 -16.23 10.59
CA GLY A 611 18.50 -16.98 9.87
C GLY A 611 17.64 -17.78 10.84
N MET A 612 16.32 -17.67 10.75
CA MET A 612 15.34 -18.43 11.52
C MET A 612 14.64 -19.42 10.59
N ALA A 613 15.08 -20.68 10.59
CA ALA A 613 14.48 -21.75 9.80
C ALA A 613 13.42 -22.50 10.62
N LEU A 614 12.15 -22.35 10.26
CA LEU A 614 11.00 -22.92 10.94
C LEU A 614 10.52 -24.19 10.23
N THR A 615 10.08 -25.19 11.00
CA THR A 615 9.41 -26.39 10.48
C THR A 615 8.10 -26.62 11.21
N GLY A 616 7.04 -26.91 10.47
CA GLY A 616 5.70 -27.23 10.98
C GLY A 616 5.52 -28.71 11.25
N GLN A 617 4.47 -29.04 12.01
CA GLN A 617 4.08 -30.44 12.24
C GLN A 617 3.60 -31.14 10.94
N ASP A 618 3.04 -30.36 10.02
CA ASP A 618 2.60 -30.78 8.69
C ASP A 618 3.76 -30.86 7.67
N GLY A 619 5.00 -30.60 8.10
CA GLY A 619 6.18 -30.57 7.24
C GLY A 619 6.40 -29.26 6.47
N SER A 620 5.54 -28.25 6.66
CA SER A 620 5.74 -26.91 6.08
C SER A 620 7.04 -26.29 6.59
N LYS A 621 7.74 -25.50 5.76
CA LYS A 621 9.00 -24.85 6.15
C LYS A 621 9.00 -23.39 5.73
N ALA A 622 9.59 -22.55 6.57
CA ALA A 622 9.86 -21.15 6.28
C ALA A 622 11.26 -20.80 6.77
N LEU A 623 11.91 -19.84 6.12
CA LEU A 623 13.19 -19.29 6.54
C LEU A 623 13.08 -17.78 6.54
N ILE A 624 13.47 -17.14 7.64
CA ILE A 624 13.45 -15.69 7.77
C ILE A 624 14.85 -15.22 8.11
N TRP A 625 15.42 -14.37 7.26
CA TRP A 625 16.71 -13.73 7.47
C TRP A 625 16.53 -12.34 8.05
N PHE A 626 17.23 -12.04 9.14
CA PHE A 626 17.34 -10.70 9.72
C PHE A 626 18.77 -10.24 9.57
N HIS A 627 19.01 -9.21 8.75
CA HIS A 627 20.35 -8.76 8.42
C HIS A 627 20.54 -7.27 8.73
N ALA A 628 21.27 -6.95 9.80
CA ALA A 628 21.59 -5.58 10.22
C ALA A 628 22.94 -5.08 9.68
N GLY A 629 23.60 -5.83 8.79
CA GLY A 629 24.89 -5.45 8.22
C GLY A 629 24.79 -4.27 7.25
N ALA A 630 25.91 -3.55 7.11
CA ALA A 630 26.02 -2.43 6.18
C ALA A 630 26.32 -2.85 4.73
N GLU A 631 26.86 -4.06 4.56
CA GLU A 631 27.15 -4.70 3.27
C GLU A 631 26.08 -5.77 2.98
N PRO A 632 25.78 -6.09 1.71
CA PRO A 632 24.82 -7.14 1.37
C PRO A 632 25.16 -8.49 2.04
N LEU A 633 24.11 -9.21 2.47
CA LEU A 633 24.26 -10.58 2.98
C LEU A 633 24.23 -11.56 1.82
N HIS A 634 25.33 -12.27 1.63
CA HIS A 634 25.38 -13.48 0.83
C HIS A 634 25.25 -14.69 1.76
N ALA A 635 24.08 -15.34 1.76
CA ALA A 635 23.85 -16.51 2.61
C ALA A 635 23.39 -17.72 1.79
N ARG A 636 23.93 -18.88 2.15
CA ARG A 636 23.47 -20.16 1.59
C ARG A 636 22.16 -20.55 2.25
N LEU A 637 21.17 -20.94 1.45
CA LEU A 637 19.91 -21.46 1.96
C LEU A 637 20.07 -22.93 2.40
N PRO A 638 19.40 -23.37 3.48
CA PRO A 638 19.46 -24.76 3.93
C PRO A 638 18.80 -25.68 2.91
N ASP A 639 19.37 -26.88 2.75
CA ASP A 639 18.87 -27.86 1.79
C ASP A 639 17.44 -28.33 2.18
N LEU A 640 16.54 -28.36 1.19
CA LEU A 640 15.19 -28.90 1.34
C LEU A 640 15.12 -30.37 0.93
N ALA A 641 14.05 -31.06 1.32
CA ALA A 641 13.79 -32.41 0.83
C ALA A 641 13.64 -32.40 -0.71
N PRO A 642 14.00 -33.48 -1.42
CA PRO A 642 13.85 -33.56 -2.87
C PRO A 642 12.43 -33.21 -3.33
N GLY A 643 12.29 -32.26 -4.27
CA GLY A 643 10.99 -31.78 -4.77
C GLY A 643 10.41 -30.58 -4.02
N LEU A 644 11.20 -29.89 -3.19
CA LEU A 644 10.86 -28.61 -2.58
C LEU A 644 11.88 -27.53 -2.99
N VAL A 645 11.43 -26.30 -3.19
CA VAL A 645 12.29 -25.11 -3.43
C VAL A 645 11.92 -24.01 -2.45
N TRP A 646 12.87 -23.10 -2.21
CA TRP A 646 12.61 -21.89 -1.45
C TRP A 646 12.07 -20.80 -2.37
N ARG A 647 10.90 -20.25 -2.07
CA ARG A 647 10.39 -19.04 -2.71
C ARG A 647 10.62 -17.83 -1.83
N LEU A 648 11.26 -16.78 -2.35
CA LEU A 648 11.27 -15.46 -1.73
C LEU A 648 9.84 -14.91 -1.72
N ALA A 649 9.24 -14.91 -0.53
CA ALA A 649 7.88 -14.46 -0.30
C ALA A 649 7.82 -12.96 0.03
N HIS A 650 8.90 -12.40 0.57
CA HIS A 650 8.95 -10.99 0.96
C HIS A 650 10.38 -10.50 1.22
N VAL A 651 10.63 -9.21 0.97
CA VAL A 651 11.85 -8.50 1.34
C VAL A 651 11.52 -7.11 1.89
N SER A 652 12.36 -6.55 2.75
CA SER A 652 12.11 -5.26 3.41
C SER A 652 12.87 -4.05 2.86
N ASP A 653 13.64 -4.20 1.79
CA ASP A 653 14.39 -3.10 1.15
C ASP A 653 13.47 -2.21 0.29
N GLU A 654 12.72 -2.81 -0.64
CA GLU A 654 11.69 -2.17 -1.46
C GLU A 654 10.47 -3.07 -1.66
N TYR A 655 9.28 -2.53 -1.38
CA TYR A 655 8.03 -3.20 -1.74
C TYR A 655 7.81 -3.10 -3.25
N GLN A 656 8.23 -4.12 -3.98
CA GLN A 656 7.87 -4.30 -5.39
C GLN A 656 6.60 -5.16 -5.45
N ALA A 657 5.43 -4.53 -5.53
CA ALA A 657 4.13 -5.21 -5.61
C ALA A 657 4.02 -6.23 -6.77
N PHE A 658 4.97 -6.22 -7.72
CA PHE A 658 4.92 -6.98 -8.97
C PHE A 658 6.21 -7.77 -9.30
N ALA A 659 7.18 -7.89 -8.38
CA ALA A 659 8.36 -8.71 -8.63
C ALA A 659 7.97 -10.21 -8.70
N PRO A 660 8.45 -10.98 -9.71
CA PRO A 660 8.21 -12.41 -9.74
C PRO A 660 8.89 -13.07 -8.53
N PRO A 661 8.26 -14.08 -7.90
CA PRO A 661 8.87 -14.75 -6.76
C PRO A 661 10.21 -15.38 -7.13
N THR A 662 11.32 -14.90 -6.55
CA THR A 662 12.63 -15.53 -6.75
C THR A 662 12.64 -16.93 -6.12
N LEU A 663 12.84 -17.96 -6.92
CA LEU A 663 12.99 -19.34 -6.46
C LEU A 663 14.48 -19.67 -6.26
N TYR A 664 14.77 -20.41 -5.20
CA TYR A 664 16.11 -20.88 -4.88
C TYR A 664 16.10 -22.39 -4.68
N GLY A 665 16.96 -23.07 -5.42
CA GLY A 665 17.22 -24.50 -5.35
C GLY A 665 18.30 -24.87 -4.34
N ALA A 666 18.66 -26.15 -4.34
CA ALA A 666 19.79 -26.63 -3.55
C ALA A 666 21.09 -25.96 -4.03
N PHE A 667 21.91 -25.50 -3.09
CA PHE A 667 23.21 -24.83 -3.31
C PHE A 667 23.18 -23.36 -3.77
N ASP A 668 22.01 -22.74 -3.95
CA ASP A 668 21.94 -21.32 -4.29
C ASP A 668 22.40 -20.42 -3.12
N ILE A 669 23.08 -19.34 -3.48
CA ILE A 669 23.47 -18.26 -2.56
C ILE A 669 22.48 -17.12 -2.79
N MET A 670 21.71 -16.81 -1.76
CA MET A 670 20.83 -15.65 -1.74
C MET A 670 21.64 -14.40 -1.41
N GLU A 671 21.39 -13.33 -2.15
CA GLU A 671 21.79 -11.97 -1.80
C GLU A 671 20.60 -11.24 -1.17
N LEU A 672 20.83 -10.59 -0.03
CA LEU A 672 19.85 -9.77 0.66
C LEU A 672 20.48 -8.41 0.94
N ALA A 673 19.78 -7.32 0.61
CA ALA A 673 20.29 -5.97 0.73
C ALA A 673 20.69 -5.63 2.19
N PRO A 674 21.60 -4.65 2.40
CA PRO A 674 21.93 -4.17 3.74
C PRO A 674 20.68 -3.79 4.53
N ARG A 675 20.68 -4.07 5.84
CA ARG A 675 19.63 -3.64 6.79
C ARG A 675 18.22 -4.06 6.37
N SER A 676 18.06 -5.33 6.00
CA SER A 676 16.79 -5.84 5.51
C SER A 676 16.42 -7.20 6.08
N VAL A 677 15.16 -7.56 5.90
CA VAL A 677 14.56 -8.82 6.30
C VAL A 677 14.06 -9.54 5.05
N GLY A 678 14.49 -10.80 4.86
CA GLY A 678 14.05 -11.65 3.75
C GLY A 678 13.23 -12.84 4.28
N VAL A 679 12.09 -13.13 3.65
CA VAL A 679 11.22 -14.25 4.02
C VAL A 679 11.15 -15.25 2.87
N PHE A 680 11.43 -16.50 3.17
CA PHE A 680 11.40 -17.62 2.25
C PHE A 680 10.41 -18.66 2.73
N ILE A 681 9.59 -19.18 1.83
CA ILE A 681 8.65 -20.26 2.14
C ILE A 681 9.02 -21.45 1.28
N ALA A 682 9.12 -22.63 1.90
CA ALA A 682 9.29 -23.85 1.15
C ALA A 682 7.97 -24.22 0.50
N GLU A 683 8.01 -24.42 -0.80
CA GLU A 683 6.87 -24.89 -1.57
C GLU A 683 7.30 -26.08 -2.43
N PRO A 684 6.35 -26.89 -2.92
CA PRO A 684 6.63 -27.91 -3.91
C PRO A 684 7.38 -27.28 -5.08
N GLY A 685 8.68 -27.53 -5.13
CA GLY A 685 9.46 -27.22 -6.30
C GLY A 685 9.23 -28.35 -7.28
N ARG A 686 8.88 -28.02 -8.53
CA ARG A 686 8.88 -28.98 -9.65
C ARG A 686 8.46 -30.39 -9.24
N ALA A 687 7.14 -30.62 -9.14
CA ALA A 687 6.56 -31.88 -8.67
C ALA A 687 7.40 -33.12 -9.04
N PRO A 688 7.89 -33.91 -8.06
CA PRO A 688 8.57 -35.15 -8.38
C PRO A 688 7.57 -36.09 -9.05
N ARG A 689 8.04 -36.81 -10.07
CA ARG A 689 7.21 -37.75 -10.85
C ARG A 689 6.45 -38.68 -9.93
N ARG A 690 5.13 -38.65 -10.01
CA ARG A 690 4.27 -39.63 -9.34
C ARG A 690 4.30 -40.93 -10.15
N ASP A 691 4.24 -42.08 -9.47
CA ASP A 691 3.96 -43.34 -10.14
C ASP A 691 2.65 -43.22 -10.93
N GLY A 692 2.74 -43.22 -12.27
CA GLY A 692 1.62 -42.99 -13.18
C GLY A 692 1.73 -41.76 -14.10
N ASP A 693 2.72 -40.88 -13.89
CA ASP A 693 2.98 -39.75 -14.78
C ASP A 693 3.31 -40.20 -16.20
N ALA A 694 2.97 -39.37 -17.19
CA ALA A 694 3.35 -39.63 -18.58
C ALA A 694 4.88 -39.85 -18.70
N PRO A 695 5.34 -40.81 -19.52
CA PRO A 695 6.76 -40.98 -19.84
C PRO A 695 7.39 -39.65 -20.31
N PRO A 696 8.69 -39.36 -20.05
CA PRO A 696 9.28 -38.07 -20.42
C PRO A 696 9.21 -37.87 -21.94
N GLU A 697 9.37 -38.95 -22.70
CA GLU A 697 9.19 -39.00 -24.15
C GLU A 697 7.79 -38.53 -24.59
N MET A 698 6.76 -38.84 -23.80
CA MET A 698 5.38 -38.40 -24.08
C MET A 698 5.18 -36.93 -23.73
N LEU A 699 5.80 -36.44 -22.65
CA LEU A 699 5.81 -35.03 -22.29
C LEU A 699 6.53 -34.20 -23.37
N GLU A 700 7.69 -34.65 -23.85
CA GLU A 700 8.42 -34.01 -24.95
C GLU A 700 7.61 -33.98 -26.23
N LEU A 701 6.96 -35.10 -26.57
CA LEU A 701 6.09 -35.18 -27.74
C LEU A 701 4.92 -34.20 -27.65
N LEU A 702 4.28 -34.12 -26.48
CA LEU A 702 3.16 -33.20 -26.24
C LEU A 702 3.61 -31.74 -26.23
N ALA A 703 4.70 -31.42 -25.53
CA ALA A 703 5.27 -30.07 -25.49
C ALA A 703 5.62 -29.58 -26.90
N LYS A 704 6.27 -30.44 -27.70
CA LYS A 704 6.57 -30.15 -29.10
C LYS A 704 5.31 -29.96 -29.94
N ALA A 705 4.28 -30.80 -29.75
CA ALA A 705 3.01 -30.66 -30.46
C ALA A 705 2.24 -29.39 -30.06
N ALA A 706 2.42 -28.92 -28.82
CA ALA A 706 1.86 -27.67 -28.31
C ALA A 706 2.65 -26.42 -28.76
N GLY A 707 3.80 -26.60 -29.42
CA GLY A 707 4.64 -25.51 -29.93
C GLY A 707 5.70 -25.02 -28.95
N ILE A 708 5.96 -25.73 -27.85
CA ILE A 708 7.02 -25.36 -26.89
C ILE A 708 8.37 -25.80 -27.45
N ALA A 709 9.29 -24.85 -27.64
CA ALA A 709 10.64 -25.16 -28.08
C ALA A 709 11.36 -26.00 -27.02
N PRO A 710 12.07 -27.08 -27.40
CA PRO A 710 12.79 -27.92 -26.43
C PRO A 710 14.09 -27.25 -25.94
N GLU A 711 14.59 -26.26 -26.68
CA GLU A 711 15.88 -25.61 -26.44
C GLU A 711 15.91 -24.23 -27.12
N TRP A 712 16.83 -23.37 -26.69
CA TRP A 712 17.06 -22.04 -27.28
C TRP A 712 18.51 -21.56 -27.07
N TRP A 713 18.91 -20.53 -27.82
CA TRP A 713 20.26 -19.95 -27.78
C TRP A 713 20.21 -18.45 -27.46
N GLU A 714 21.14 -18.00 -26.62
CA GLU A 714 21.44 -16.59 -26.41
C GLU A 714 22.20 -16.01 -27.62
N VAL A 715 22.15 -14.68 -27.79
CA VAL A 715 22.98 -13.97 -28.79
C VAL A 715 24.48 -14.20 -28.55
N SER A 716 24.87 -14.44 -27.30
CA SER A 716 26.23 -14.79 -26.88
C SER A 716 26.68 -16.19 -27.35
N GLY A 717 25.75 -17.02 -27.85
CA GLY A 717 25.98 -18.41 -28.24
C GLY A 717 25.75 -19.44 -27.13
N ARG A 718 25.36 -19.02 -25.91
CA ARG A 718 25.01 -19.95 -24.83
C ARG A 718 23.72 -20.72 -25.17
N HIS A 719 23.76 -22.03 -24.98
CA HIS A 719 22.68 -22.96 -25.28
C HIS A 719 21.93 -23.36 -24.00
N THR A 720 20.60 -23.32 -24.04
CA THR A 720 19.72 -23.63 -22.91
C THR A 720 18.69 -24.68 -23.30
N LEU A 721 18.64 -25.78 -22.55
CA LEU A 721 17.59 -26.79 -22.66
C LEU A 721 16.38 -26.35 -21.81
N VAL A 722 15.19 -26.43 -22.38
CA VAL A 722 13.96 -26.10 -21.66
C VAL A 722 13.63 -27.24 -20.70
N SER A 723 13.42 -26.89 -19.43
CA SER A 723 13.16 -27.85 -18.36
C SER A 723 11.82 -28.57 -18.52
N GLU A 724 11.67 -29.75 -17.91
CA GLU A 724 10.37 -30.45 -17.87
C GLU A 724 9.28 -29.63 -17.17
N GLU A 725 9.60 -28.82 -16.16
CA GLU A 725 8.56 -28.02 -15.49
C GLU A 725 8.15 -26.82 -16.32
N THR A 726 9.09 -26.12 -16.97
CA THR A 726 8.73 -25.05 -17.91
C THR A 726 7.75 -25.61 -18.94
N LYS A 727 7.99 -26.83 -19.45
CA LYS A 727 7.05 -27.52 -20.34
C LYS A 727 5.70 -27.79 -19.68
N ARG A 728 5.67 -28.34 -18.46
CA ARG A 728 4.42 -28.62 -17.72
C ARG A 728 3.64 -27.36 -17.37
N ALA A 729 4.30 -26.29 -16.96
CA ALA A 729 3.71 -25.00 -16.64
C ALA A 729 3.03 -24.40 -17.88
N LEU A 730 3.74 -24.40 -19.02
CA LEU A 730 3.19 -23.92 -20.29
C LEU A 730 2.03 -24.81 -20.79
N LEU A 731 2.15 -26.14 -20.68
CA LEU A 731 1.05 -27.06 -21.01
C LEU A 731 -0.18 -26.86 -20.11
N THR A 732 0.03 -26.60 -18.82
CA THR A 732 -1.04 -26.25 -17.88
C THR A 732 -1.71 -24.94 -18.28
N ALA A 733 -0.91 -23.93 -18.63
CA ALA A 733 -1.41 -22.62 -19.04
C ALA A 733 -2.27 -22.68 -20.32
N MET A 734 -1.96 -23.60 -21.23
CA MET A 734 -2.74 -23.89 -22.46
C MET A 734 -3.97 -24.78 -22.22
N GLY A 735 -4.22 -25.18 -20.96
CA GLY A 735 -5.32 -26.09 -20.64
C GLY A 735 -5.17 -27.48 -21.25
N LEU A 736 -3.94 -28.00 -21.38
CA LEU A 736 -3.64 -29.32 -21.93
C LEU A 736 -3.32 -30.32 -20.81
N PRO A 737 -4.24 -31.23 -20.44
CA PRO A 737 -3.99 -32.27 -19.44
C PRO A 737 -2.79 -33.16 -19.82
N HIS A 738 -1.86 -33.38 -18.88
CA HIS A 738 -0.60 -34.09 -19.18
C HIS A 738 -0.02 -34.88 -17.99
N HIS A 739 -0.79 -35.06 -16.91
CA HIS A 739 -0.34 -35.77 -15.70
C HIS A 739 -0.46 -37.29 -15.79
N SER A 740 -1.03 -37.84 -16.86
CA SER A 740 -1.03 -39.29 -17.12
C SER A 740 -0.87 -39.55 -18.61
N LEU A 741 -0.49 -40.79 -18.97
CA LEU A 741 -0.39 -41.19 -20.38
C LEU A 741 -1.73 -41.04 -21.13
N ALA A 742 -2.86 -41.28 -20.46
CA ALA A 742 -4.19 -41.11 -21.05
C ALA A 742 -4.48 -39.63 -21.35
N GLN A 743 -4.25 -38.74 -20.38
CA GLN A 743 -4.40 -37.31 -20.54
C GLN A 743 -3.49 -36.74 -21.63
N ALA A 744 -2.21 -37.15 -21.66
CA ALA A 744 -1.28 -36.68 -22.67
C ALA A 744 -1.67 -37.13 -24.09
N ARG A 745 -2.25 -38.33 -24.24
CA ARG A 745 -2.78 -38.81 -25.53
C ARG A 745 -4.01 -38.04 -25.96
N GLU A 746 -4.94 -37.77 -25.05
CA GLU A 746 -6.12 -36.96 -25.31
C GLU A 746 -5.74 -35.54 -25.75
N SER A 747 -4.80 -34.89 -25.05
CA SER A 747 -4.26 -33.59 -25.43
C SER A 747 -3.58 -33.62 -26.81
N LEU A 748 -2.84 -34.69 -27.14
CA LEU A 748 -2.25 -34.86 -28.47
C LEU A 748 -3.31 -35.03 -29.57
N GLU A 749 -4.37 -35.79 -29.32
CA GLU A 749 -5.49 -35.96 -30.25
C GLU A 749 -6.24 -34.65 -30.46
N HIS A 750 -6.46 -33.89 -29.38
CA HIS A 750 -7.04 -32.56 -29.41
C HIS A 750 -6.21 -31.60 -30.28
N LEU A 751 -4.90 -31.50 -30.02
CA LEU A 751 -3.99 -30.66 -30.83
C LEU A 751 -3.93 -31.08 -32.30
N ARG A 752 -4.05 -32.38 -32.59
CA ARG A 752 -4.15 -32.90 -33.97
C ARG A 752 -5.45 -32.51 -34.64
N SER A 753 -6.57 -32.50 -33.91
CA SER A 753 -7.88 -32.07 -34.44
C SER A 753 -7.87 -30.60 -34.86
N LEU A 754 -7.11 -29.76 -34.16
CA LEU A 754 -6.87 -28.35 -34.51
C LEU A 754 -5.90 -28.17 -35.68
N GLY A 755 -5.22 -29.24 -36.11
CA GLY A 755 -4.25 -29.26 -37.20
C GLY A 755 -4.84 -29.53 -38.58
N ALA A 756 -6.17 -29.56 -38.73
CA ALA A 756 -6.82 -29.71 -40.03
C ALA A 756 -6.59 -28.47 -40.90
N VAL A 757 -5.71 -28.64 -41.88
CA VAL A 757 -5.36 -27.81 -43.05
C VAL A 757 -6.31 -26.63 -43.28
N VAL A 758 -5.87 -25.42 -42.95
CA VAL A 758 -6.35 -24.22 -43.65
C VAL A 758 -5.88 -24.35 -45.09
N GLU A 759 -6.81 -24.33 -46.05
CA GLU A 759 -6.46 -24.29 -47.46
C GLU A 759 -5.53 -23.11 -47.71
N ARG A 760 -4.30 -23.39 -48.14
CA ARG A 760 -3.26 -22.38 -48.42
C ARG A 760 -3.77 -21.34 -49.41
N GLN A 761 -4.23 -20.20 -48.92
CA GLN A 761 -4.34 -18.99 -49.74
C GLN A 761 -3.19 -18.07 -49.36
N ARG A 762 -2.23 -17.93 -50.28
CA ARG A 762 -1.12 -16.97 -50.13
C ARG A 762 -1.64 -15.54 -50.34
N SER A 763 -2.44 -15.06 -49.38
CA SER A 763 -2.98 -13.71 -49.35
C SER A 763 -1.87 -12.71 -49.09
N LYS A 764 -1.88 -11.59 -49.82
CA LYS A 764 -0.94 -10.49 -49.64
C LYS A 764 -1.64 -9.36 -48.89
N ALA A 765 -0.92 -8.74 -47.97
CA ALA A 765 -1.35 -7.50 -47.33
C ALA A 765 -1.56 -6.38 -48.36
N PHE A 766 -2.35 -5.39 -47.97
CA PHE A 766 -2.65 -4.22 -48.78
C PHE A 766 -1.39 -3.37 -48.99
N LEU A 767 -1.12 -3.02 -50.25
CA LEU A 767 -0.09 -2.04 -50.61
C LEU A 767 -0.77 -0.74 -51.09
N PRO A 768 -0.46 0.43 -50.50
CA PRO A 768 -1.04 1.69 -50.93
C PRO A 768 -0.60 2.06 -52.35
N ALA A 769 -1.49 2.71 -53.10
CA ALA A 769 -1.18 3.14 -54.47
C ALA A 769 0.06 4.05 -54.55
N ALA A 770 0.34 4.81 -53.49
CA ALA A 770 1.51 5.68 -53.38
C ALA A 770 2.87 4.93 -53.39
N LEU A 771 2.87 3.61 -53.18
CA LEU A 771 4.07 2.75 -53.18
C LEU A 771 4.04 1.69 -54.30
N ALA A 772 2.93 1.58 -55.04
CA ALA A 772 2.70 0.49 -56.00
C ALA A 772 3.57 0.59 -57.27
N ASP A 773 4.10 1.77 -57.58
CA ASP A 773 5.00 2.05 -58.71
C ASP A 773 6.49 1.93 -58.35
N GLY A 774 6.82 1.52 -57.11
CA GLY A 774 8.19 1.52 -56.60
C GLY A 774 8.66 2.90 -56.12
N GLY A 775 7.78 3.90 -56.08
CA GLY A 775 8.08 5.24 -55.59
C GLY A 775 8.43 5.25 -54.10
N LYS A 776 9.49 5.99 -53.74
CA LYS A 776 9.88 6.23 -52.35
C LYS A 776 9.00 7.32 -51.73
N ARG A 777 8.62 7.14 -50.47
CA ARG A 777 7.88 8.13 -49.68
C ARG A 777 8.57 8.34 -48.33
N PHE A 778 8.49 9.55 -47.80
CA PHE A 778 8.95 9.82 -46.44
C PHE A 778 7.78 10.10 -45.50
N GLY A 779 7.99 9.88 -44.22
CA GLY A 779 7.05 10.18 -43.15
C GLY A 779 7.75 10.73 -41.92
N LEU A 780 6.96 10.98 -40.89
CA LEU A 780 7.44 11.35 -39.56
C LEU A 780 7.02 10.28 -38.55
N SER A 781 7.72 10.19 -37.43
CA SER A 781 7.35 9.37 -36.29
C SER A 781 7.27 10.23 -35.05
N ALA A 782 6.17 10.10 -34.31
CA ALA A 782 5.86 10.94 -33.17
C ALA A 782 5.12 10.14 -32.09
N GLN A 783 5.38 10.50 -30.84
CA GLN A 783 4.51 10.09 -29.73
C GLN A 783 3.46 11.19 -29.54
N LEU A 784 2.18 10.90 -29.76
CA LEU A 784 1.11 11.92 -29.73
C LEU A 784 1.11 12.71 -28.42
N TYR A 785 1.30 12.04 -27.28
CA TYR A 785 1.30 12.70 -25.98
C TYR A 785 2.40 13.76 -25.83
N THR A 786 3.51 13.65 -26.59
CA THR A 786 4.62 14.62 -26.54
C THR A 786 4.31 15.89 -27.31
N LEU A 787 3.43 15.81 -28.33
CA LEU A 787 3.08 16.91 -29.21
C LEU A 787 2.29 18.00 -28.48
N ARG A 788 2.34 19.22 -29.00
CA ARG A 788 1.72 20.39 -28.38
C ARG A 788 0.97 21.27 -29.37
N ARG A 789 -0.13 21.85 -28.89
CA ARG A 789 -0.83 22.99 -29.51
C ARG A 789 -1.33 23.94 -28.42
N GLU A 790 -1.52 25.20 -28.75
CA GLU A 790 -1.95 26.23 -27.79
C GLU A 790 -3.23 25.87 -27.02
N ALA A 791 -4.17 25.19 -27.67
CA ALA A 791 -5.45 24.80 -27.10
C ALA A 791 -5.49 23.37 -26.51
N ASP A 792 -4.34 22.68 -26.35
CA ASP A 792 -4.34 21.37 -25.68
C ASP A 792 -4.52 21.49 -24.16
N GLN A 793 -5.02 20.44 -23.52
CA GLN A 793 -5.22 20.39 -22.06
C GLN A 793 -4.07 19.66 -21.36
N GLY A 794 -2.82 20.00 -21.69
CA GLY A 794 -1.64 19.45 -21.02
C GLY A 794 -1.06 18.17 -21.65
N VAL A 795 -1.68 17.65 -22.71
CA VAL A 795 -1.24 16.48 -23.48
C VAL A 795 -1.65 16.66 -24.94
N GLY A 796 -0.81 16.20 -25.88
CA GLY A 796 -1.21 16.16 -27.29
C GLY A 796 -2.45 15.30 -27.51
N ASP A 797 -3.48 15.88 -28.11
CA ASP A 797 -4.81 15.27 -28.31
C ASP A 797 -5.09 15.03 -29.80
N PHE A 798 -6.24 14.43 -30.15
CA PHE A 798 -6.57 14.14 -31.54
C PHE A 798 -6.64 15.38 -32.46
N ARG A 799 -6.89 16.58 -31.92
CA ARG A 799 -6.78 17.83 -32.69
C ARG A 799 -5.34 18.26 -32.89
N THR A 800 -4.47 18.03 -31.90
CA THR A 800 -3.01 18.17 -32.07
C THR A 800 -2.50 17.24 -33.17
N LEU A 801 -2.98 15.99 -33.20
CA LEU A 801 -2.64 15.03 -34.26
C LEU A 801 -3.11 15.50 -35.64
N GLU A 802 -4.35 15.97 -35.75
CA GLU A 802 -4.89 16.49 -37.02
C GLU A 802 -4.07 17.67 -37.55
N ALA A 803 -3.74 18.64 -36.68
CA ALA A 803 -2.94 19.81 -37.05
C ALA A 803 -1.54 19.40 -37.51
N PHE A 804 -0.85 18.57 -36.71
CA PHE A 804 0.48 18.06 -37.04
C PHE A 804 0.49 17.32 -38.39
N ALA A 805 -0.53 16.49 -38.62
CA ALA A 805 -0.64 15.70 -39.84
C ALA A 805 -0.87 16.53 -41.09
N ARG A 806 -1.74 17.54 -41.00
CA ARG A 806 -2.00 18.47 -42.10
C ARG A 806 -0.73 19.25 -42.47
N ASP A 807 0.01 19.72 -41.48
CA ASP A 807 1.20 20.54 -41.74
C ASP A 807 2.36 19.70 -42.27
N ALA A 808 2.57 18.50 -41.70
CA ALA A 808 3.54 17.54 -42.21
C ALA A 808 3.24 17.14 -43.65
N ALA A 809 1.96 16.91 -43.99
CA ALA A 809 1.53 16.67 -45.38
C ALA A 809 1.89 17.86 -46.28
N GLY A 810 1.70 19.10 -45.81
CA GLY A 810 2.12 20.31 -46.51
C GLY A 810 3.63 20.41 -46.76
N LYS A 811 4.46 19.74 -45.94
CA LYS A 811 5.92 19.61 -46.14
C LYS A 811 6.31 18.45 -47.06
N GLY A 812 5.35 17.60 -47.46
CA GLY A 812 5.51 16.46 -48.35
C GLY A 812 5.50 15.09 -47.66
N ALA A 813 5.27 15.03 -46.35
CA ALA A 813 5.17 13.76 -45.63
C ALA A 813 3.95 12.95 -46.12
N SER A 814 4.13 11.65 -46.28
CA SER A 814 3.07 10.74 -46.72
C SER A 814 2.52 9.88 -45.59
N LEU A 815 3.23 9.79 -44.47
CA LEU A 815 2.93 8.93 -43.34
C LEU A 815 3.26 9.64 -42.01
N ILE A 816 2.49 9.37 -40.97
CA ILE A 816 2.90 9.63 -39.57
C ILE A 816 2.81 8.34 -38.76
N ALA A 817 3.95 7.84 -38.27
CA ALA A 817 4.01 6.75 -37.32
C ALA A 817 3.80 7.25 -35.89
N LEU A 818 2.91 6.57 -35.16
CA LEU A 818 2.37 7.02 -33.89
C LEU A 818 2.60 5.95 -32.82
N ASN A 819 2.67 6.38 -31.56
CA ASN A 819 2.59 5.47 -30.42
C ASN A 819 1.22 4.78 -30.33
N PRO A 820 1.09 3.69 -29.57
CA PRO A 820 -0.21 3.06 -29.34
C PRO A 820 -1.20 4.00 -28.65
N PHE A 821 -2.47 3.95 -29.07
CA PHE A 821 -3.59 4.74 -28.50
C PHE A 821 -4.47 3.92 -27.57
N HIS A 822 -3.97 2.78 -27.12
CA HIS A 822 -4.71 1.79 -26.35
C HIS A 822 -5.32 2.38 -25.08
N ALA A 823 -6.49 1.88 -24.68
CA ALA A 823 -7.19 2.37 -23.51
C ALA A 823 -6.40 2.11 -22.23
N MET A 824 -6.18 3.16 -21.44
CA MET A 824 -5.54 3.11 -20.13
C MET A 824 -6.58 3.00 -19.00
N PHE A 825 -6.09 2.76 -17.77
CA PHE A 825 -6.92 2.60 -16.57
C PHE A 825 -7.52 3.95 -16.12
N PRO A 826 -8.84 4.05 -15.94
CA PRO A 826 -9.48 5.25 -15.41
C PRO A 826 -8.99 5.64 -14.01
N SER A 827 -8.86 4.68 -13.08
CA SER A 827 -8.48 4.96 -11.68
C SER A 827 -6.97 5.00 -11.43
N ASP A 828 -6.15 4.27 -12.20
CA ASP A 828 -4.68 4.25 -12.08
C ASP A 828 -3.98 4.92 -13.27
N ARG A 829 -4.06 6.26 -13.31
CA ARG A 829 -3.44 7.08 -14.35
C ARG A 829 -1.93 7.24 -14.21
N GLN A 830 -1.30 6.66 -13.18
CA GLN A 830 0.15 6.67 -13.05
C GLN A 830 0.82 5.62 -13.96
N ARG A 831 0.10 4.56 -14.34
CA ARG A 831 0.52 3.61 -15.39
C ARG A 831 0.48 4.27 -16.75
N ALA A 832 1.56 4.94 -17.12
CA ALA A 832 1.65 5.76 -18.33
C ALA A 832 2.08 4.99 -19.60
N SER A 833 2.51 3.72 -19.46
CA SER A 833 3.05 2.96 -20.60
C SER A 833 1.98 2.57 -21.61
N PRO A 834 2.04 3.04 -22.87
CA PRO A 834 1.10 2.63 -23.91
C PRO A 834 1.29 1.17 -24.36
N TYR A 835 2.36 0.51 -23.89
CA TYR A 835 2.67 -0.90 -24.13
C TYR A 835 2.21 -1.84 -23.01
N GLN A 836 1.63 -1.28 -21.93
CA GLN A 836 0.94 -2.04 -20.89
C GLN A 836 -0.50 -1.52 -20.66
N PRO A 837 -1.34 -1.47 -21.71
CA PRO A 837 -2.67 -0.88 -21.63
C PRO A 837 -3.68 -1.78 -20.92
N SER A 838 -4.83 -1.20 -20.54
CA SER A 838 -5.99 -1.96 -20.09
C SER A 838 -6.63 -2.75 -21.25
N ASP A 839 -6.79 -2.13 -22.42
CA ASP A 839 -7.31 -2.81 -23.62
C ASP A 839 -6.74 -2.25 -24.92
N ARG A 840 -6.27 -3.13 -25.81
CA ARG A 840 -5.67 -2.74 -27.09
C ARG A 840 -6.67 -2.51 -28.22
N ARG A 841 -7.95 -2.79 -28.02
CA ARG A 841 -9.01 -2.60 -29.04
C ARG A 841 -9.69 -1.23 -28.93
N PHE A 842 -9.54 -0.56 -27.80
CA PHE A 842 -10.23 0.70 -27.50
C PHE A 842 -9.22 1.85 -27.31
N LEU A 843 -9.70 3.08 -27.41
CA LEU A 843 -8.87 4.28 -27.40
C LEU A 843 -8.77 4.89 -26.00
N ASP A 844 -7.63 5.48 -25.64
CA ASP A 844 -7.51 6.23 -24.39
C ASP A 844 -8.32 7.55 -24.44
N PRO A 845 -9.36 7.71 -23.60
CA PRO A 845 -10.16 8.93 -23.57
C PRO A 845 -9.37 10.18 -23.13
N ALA A 846 -8.18 10.04 -22.53
CA ALA A 846 -7.31 11.18 -22.24
C ALA A 846 -6.84 11.93 -23.50
N LEU A 847 -6.90 11.29 -24.68
CA LEU A 847 -6.51 11.89 -25.96
C LEU A 847 -7.65 12.68 -26.65
N ILE A 848 -8.84 12.73 -26.05
CA ILE A 848 -9.97 13.53 -26.57
C ILE A 848 -9.65 15.02 -26.42
N ALA A 849 -9.80 15.77 -27.50
CA ALA A 849 -9.70 17.22 -27.54
C ALA A 849 -11.02 17.85 -27.08
N LEU A 850 -11.02 18.58 -25.96
CA LEU A 850 -12.26 19.13 -25.38
C LEU A 850 -12.89 20.21 -26.26
N ASP A 851 -12.09 21.02 -26.94
CA ASP A 851 -12.54 22.07 -27.87
C ASP A 851 -13.16 21.52 -29.17
N ALA A 852 -13.11 20.20 -29.37
CA ALA A 852 -13.74 19.50 -30.48
C ALA A 852 -14.99 18.71 -30.07
N VAL A 853 -15.44 18.81 -28.81
CA VAL A 853 -16.65 18.14 -28.31
C VAL A 853 -17.86 19.03 -28.56
N PRO A 854 -18.81 18.64 -29.45
CA PRO A 854 -19.96 19.48 -29.81
C PRO A 854 -20.87 19.88 -28.64
N GLU A 855 -20.91 19.05 -27.59
CA GLU A 855 -21.76 19.24 -26.41
C GLU A 855 -21.17 20.26 -25.40
N LEU A 856 -19.95 20.77 -25.62
CA LEU A 856 -19.31 21.79 -24.79
C LEU A 856 -19.41 23.17 -25.45
N GLU A 857 -20.37 24.01 -25.03
CA GLU A 857 -20.60 25.36 -25.58
C GLU A 857 -19.95 26.50 -24.75
N ALA A 858 -19.37 26.23 -23.58
CA ALA A 858 -18.85 27.23 -22.63
C ALA A 858 -17.30 27.30 -22.58
N GLN A 859 -16.76 28.43 -22.07
CA GLN A 859 -15.33 28.60 -21.78
C GLN A 859 -14.83 27.43 -20.93
N LEU A 860 -13.98 26.59 -21.54
CA LEU A 860 -13.25 25.54 -20.83
C LEU A 860 -12.47 26.19 -19.67
N SER A 861 -12.48 25.56 -18.50
CA SER A 861 -11.62 25.95 -17.38
C SER A 861 -10.16 26.00 -17.83
N ALA A 862 -9.36 26.88 -17.20
CA ALA A 862 -7.94 27.00 -17.52
C ALA A 862 -7.25 25.61 -17.52
N PRO A 863 -6.41 25.30 -18.52
CA PRO A 863 -5.74 24.01 -18.63
C PRO A 863 -4.84 23.78 -17.40
N PRO A 864 -4.55 22.52 -17.04
CA PRO A 864 -3.59 22.21 -15.98
C PRO A 864 -2.21 22.85 -16.25
N PRO A 865 -1.41 23.16 -15.21
CA PRO A 865 -0.10 23.79 -15.38
C PRO A 865 0.79 23.02 -16.36
N ALA A 866 1.33 23.70 -17.37
CA ALA A 866 2.15 23.09 -18.41
C ALA A 866 3.63 23.01 -17.97
N GLY A 867 4.04 21.83 -17.49
CA GLY A 867 5.46 21.46 -17.33
C GLY A 867 5.99 20.66 -18.52
N ARG A 868 7.30 20.36 -18.52
CA ARG A 868 7.95 19.43 -19.47
C ARG A 868 7.52 17.98 -19.27
N LEU A 869 6.94 17.65 -18.10
CA LEU A 869 6.38 16.35 -17.78
C LEU A 869 4.85 16.41 -17.68
N ILE A 870 4.19 15.37 -18.18
CA ILE A 870 2.74 15.16 -18.09
C ILE A 870 2.42 14.61 -16.70
N ASP A 871 1.46 15.27 -16.06
CA ASP A 871 0.73 14.75 -14.91
C ASP A 871 -0.56 14.08 -15.41
N TRP A 872 -0.46 12.79 -15.71
CA TRP A 872 -1.56 12.00 -16.26
C TRP A 872 -2.81 12.00 -15.35
N PRO A 873 -2.70 11.82 -14.02
CA PRO A 873 -3.84 11.98 -13.10
C PRO A 873 -4.53 13.34 -13.23
N GLU A 874 -3.79 14.45 -13.21
CA GLU A 874 -4.39 15.79 -13.28
C GLU A 874 -5.02 16.08 -14.64
N VAL A 875 -4.36 15.68 -15.75
CA VAL A 875 -4.91 15.78 -17.10
C VAL A 875 -6.22 14.99 -17.21
N TRP A 876 -6.25 13.75 -16.71
CA TRP A 876 -7.44 12.91 -16.76
C TRP A 876 -8.57 13.48 -15.90
N ARG A 877 -8.28 13.89 -14.66
CA ARG A 877 -9.25 14.50 -13.76
C ARG A 877 -9.93 15.71 -14.39
N HIS A 878 -9.15 16.57 -15.03
CA HIS A 878 -9.65 17.75 -15.73
C HIS A 878 -10.53 17.37 -16.93
N LYS A 879 -10.02 16.53 -17.84
CA LYS A 879 -10.77 16.14 -19.05
C LYS A 879 -12.04 15.36 -18.72
N ARG A 880 -11.97 14.40 -17.80
CA ARG A 880 -13.11 13.58 -17.38
C ARG A 880 -14.26 14.44 -16.85
N ALA A 881 -13.97 15.46 -16.06
CA ALA A 881 -15.00 16.36 -15.52
C ALA A 881 -15.75 17.11 -16.63
N ALA A 882 -15.04 17.63 -17.64
CA ALA A 882 -15.66 18.27 -18.79
C ALA A 882 -16.47 17.28 -19.65
N LEU A 883 -15.92 16.09 -19.89
CA LEU A 883 -16.57 15.05 -20.69
C LEU A 883 -17.85 14.52 -20.01
N ALA A 884 -17.88 14.44 -18.68
CA ALA A 884 -19.08 14.09 -17.93
C ALA A 884 -20.19 15.14 -18.10
N GLN A 885 -19.85 16.43 -18.15
CA GLN A 885 -20.80 17.50 -18.44
C GLN A 885 -21.34 17.38 -19.87
N ALA A 886 -20.47 17.11 -20.84
CA ALA A 886 -20.86 16.86 -22.22
C ALA A 886 -21.85 15.69 -22.33
N PHE A 887 -21.59 14.59 -21.61
CA PHE A 887 -22.46 13.43 -21.58
C PHE A 887 -23.84 13.73 -20.97
N ALA A 888 -23.89 14.54 -19.91
CA ALA A 888 -25.14 14.94 -19.29
C ALA A 888 -26.07 15.75 -20.23
N ILE A 889 -25.48 16.48 -21.19
CA ILE A 889 -26.21 17.29 -22.19
C ILE A 889 -26.62 16.47 -23.41
N LEU A 890 -25.98 15.33 -23.66
CA LEU A 890 -26.24 14.48 -24.83
C LEU A 890 -27.73 14.17 -25.08
N PRO A 891 -28.57 13.88 -24.07
CA PRO A 891 -30.01 13.65 -24.26
C PRO A 891 -30.76 14.85 -24.87
N GLU A 892 -30.26 16.07 -24.67
CA GLU A 892 -30.83 17.31 -25.23
C GLU A 892 -30.45 17.53 -26.72
N ARG A 893 -29.60 16.66 -27.28
CA ARG A 893 -29.14 16.71 -28.67
C ARG A 893 -29.62 15.45 -29.44
N PRO A 894 -30.88 15.39 -29.91
CA PRO A 894 -31.47 14.16 -30.46
C PRO A 894 -30.67 13.51 -31.59
N ALA A 895 -30.08 14.30 -32.48
CA ALA A 895 -29.25 13.79 -33.57
C ALA A 895 -27.95 13.15 -33.07
N ARG A 896 -27.32 13.74 -32.05
CA ARG A 896 -26.10 13.22 -31.41
C ARG A 896 -26.41 11.97 -30.60
N LEU A 897 -27.49 11.97 -29.82
CA LEU A 897 -27.95 10.79 -29.09
C LEU A 897 -28.24 9.61 -30.03
N ALA A 898 -28.88 9.86 -31.18
CA ALA A 898 -29.12 8.82 -32.18
C ALA A 898 -27.81 8.25 -32.75
N ALA A 899 -26.82 9.10 -33.03
CA ALA A 899 -25.49 8.68 -33.48
C ALA A 899 -24.76 7.84 -32.40
N PHE A 900 -24.82 8.27 -31.14
CA PHE A 900 -24.26 7.53 -30.01
C PHE A 900 -24.92 6.15 -29.82
N ARG A 901 -26.25 6.06 -29.91
CA ARG A 901 -26.97 4.76 -29.83
C ARG A 901 -26.64 3.86 -31.03
N ALA A 902 -26.43 4.42 -32.22
CA ALA A 902 -25.95 3.66 -33.38
C ALA A 902 -24.52 3.14 -33.15
N PHE A 903 -23.63 3.95 -32.56
CA PHE A 903 -22.28 3.55 -32.17
C PHE A 903 -22.31 2.38 -31.18
N GLN A 904 -23.10 2.48 -30.10
CA GLN A 904 -23.31 1.40 -29.13
C GLN A 904 -23.75 0.10 -29.82
N THR A 905 -24.73 0.19 -30.72
CA THR A 905 -25.25 -0.97 -31.46
C THR A 905 -24.17 -1.58 -32.35
N SER A 906 -23.36 -0.75 -33.01
CA SER A 906 -22.28 -1.21 -33.91
C SER A 906 -21.07 -1.82 -33.17
N GLY A 907 -20.79 -1.35 -31.96
CA GLY A 907 -19.69 -1.86 -31.13
C GLY A 907 -19.99 -3.21 -30.47
N GLY A 908 -21.26 -3.59 -30.36
CA GLY A 908 -21.68 -4.91 -29.90
C GLY A 908 -21.20 -5.27 -28.49
N GLU A 909 -21.02 -6.57 -28.26
CA GLU A 909 -20.66 -7.10 -26.93
C GLU A 909 -19.26 -6.70 -26.48
N ALA A 910 -18.28 -6.63 -27.39
CA ALA A 910 -16.91 -6.25 -27.05
C ALA A 910 -16.85 -4.85 -26.42
N LEU A 911 -17.51 -3.87 -27.06
CA LEU A 911 -17.62 -2.50 -26.52
C LEU A 911 -18.39 -2.47 -25.20
N ALA A 912 -19.54 -3.17 -25.13
CA ALA A 912 -20.36 -3.19 -23.92
C ALA A 912 -19.58 -3.76 -22.70
N ARG A 913 -18.86 -4.86 -22.88
CA ARG A 913 -18.06 -5.48 -21.81
C ARG A 913 -16.87 -4.62 -21.40
N PHE A 914 -16.19 -3.97 -22.37
CA PHE A 914 -15.12 -3.01 -22.07
C PHE A 914 -15.64 -1.83 -21.25
N CYS A 915 -16.76 -1.21 -21.67
CA CYS A 915 -17.34 -0.08 -20.96
C CYS A 915 -17.84 -0.46 -19.55
N LEU A 916 -18.38 -1.67 -19.39
CA LEU A 916 -18.72 -2.21 -18.07
C LEU A 916 -17.48 -2.36 -17.18
N PHE A 917 -16.39 -2.91 -17.73
CA PHE A 917 -15.13 -3.01 -16.98
C PHE A 917 -14.63 -1.64 -16.54
N GLN A 918 -14.58 -0.65 -17.43
CA GLN A 918 -14.12 0.71 -17.09
C GLN A 918 -14.99 1.34 -16.01
N ALA A 919 -16.31 1.13 -16.04
CA ALA A 919 -17.22 1.63 -15.03
C ALA A 919 -16.99 0.96 -13.65
N LEU A 920 -16.79 -0.36 -13.63
CA LEU A 920 -16.50 -1.11 -12.40
C LEU A 920 -15.14 -0.75 -11.80
N GLU A 921 -14.11 -0.67 -12.65
CA GLU A 921 -12.74 -0.27 -12.26
C GLU A 921 -12.72 1.12 -11.62
N GLU A 922 -13.41 2.07 -12.24
CA GLU A 922 -13.46 3.44 -11.75
C GLU A 922 -14.29 3.57 -10.46
N GLN A 923 -15.38 2.82 -10.32
CA GLN A 923 -16.20 2.80 -9.11
C GLN A 923 -15.48 2.13 -7.93
N ALA A 924 -14.71 1.07 -8.19
CA ALA A 924 -13.95 0.36 -7.17
C ALA A 924 -12.67 1.10 -6.74
N GLY A 925 -12.13 1.95 -7.61
CA GLY A 925 -10.79 2.54 -7.42
C GLY A 925 -9.69 1.48 -7.40
N SER A 926 -9.90 0.35 -8.10
CA SER A 926 -9.03 -0.81 -8.09
C SER A 926 -9.21 -1.65 -9.36
N THR A 927 -8.12 -2.27 -9.82
CA THR A 927 -8.14 -3.20 -10.96
C THR A 927 -8.60 -4.62 -10.58
N ALA A 928 -8.87 -4.89 -9.30
CA ALA A 928 -9.37 -6.18 -8.80
C ALA A 928 -10.87 -6.37 -9.06
N ILE A 929 -11.26 -6.44 -10.33
CA ILE A 929 -12.67 -6.46 -10.75
C ILE A 929 -13.19 -7.90 -10.90
N PRO A 930 -14.24 -8.29 -10.15
CA PRO A 930 -14.82 -9.63 -10.29
C PRO A 930 -15.47 -9.79 -11.66
N ALA A 931 -15.49 -11.01 -12.17
CA ALA A 931 -16.22 -11.32 -13.40
C ALA A 931 -17.73 -11.10 -13.17
N MET A 932 -18.36 -10.28 -14.01
CA MET A 932 -19.78 -9.93 -13.91
C MET A 932 -20.48 -10.07 -15.25
N SER A 933 -21.78 -10.41 -15.20
CA SER A 933 -22.65 -10.44 -16.38
C SER A 933 -23.08 -9.01 -16.75
N THR A 934 -23.27 -8.77 -18.05
CA THR A 934 -23.84 -7.52 -18.59
C THR A 934 -25.38 -7.47 -18.47
N ALA A 935 -26.03 -8.55 -18.00
CA ALA A 935 -27.48 -8.60 -17.87
C ALA A 935 -27.97 -7.94 -16.58
N ALA A 936 -28.92 -7.01 -16.71
CA ALA A 936 -29.61 -6.35 -15.59
C ALA A 936 -28.67 -5.56 -14.64
N LEU A 937 -27.82 -4.70 -15.20
CA LEU A 937 -26.98 -3.80 -14.42
C LEU A 937 -27.83 -2.80 -13.62
N PRO A 938 -27.43 -2.48 -12.37
CA PRO A 938 -27.96 -1.33 -11.63
C PRO A 938 -27.94 -0.05 -12.49
N ALA A 939 -28.92 0.83 -12.30
CA ALA A 939 -29.10 2.00 -13.17
C ALA A 939 -27.91 2.97 -13.14
N ASP A 940 -27.26 3.11 -11.98
CA ASP A 940 -26.03 3.86 -11.76
C ASP A 940 -24.85 3.24 -12.53
N LEU A 941 -24.68 1.92 -12.43
CA LEU A 941 -23.62 1.22 -13.15
C LEU A 941 -23.85 1.24 -14.68
N GLN A 942 -25.11 1.13 -15.11
CA GLN A 942 -25.47 1.29 -16.52
C GLN A 942 -25.18 2.72 -17.02
N HIS A 943 -25.44 3.74 -16.20
CA HIS A 943 -25.13 5.12 -16.54
C HIS A 943 -23.61 5.34 -16.67
N ALA A 944 -22.81 4.79 -15.76
CA ALA A 944 -21.36 4.84 -15.82
C ALA A 944 -20.79 4.08 -17.04
N ALA A 945 -21.35 2.90 -17.37
CA ALA A 945 -20.98 2.16 -18.57
C ALA A 945 -21.37 2.91 -19.86
N ASP A 946 -22.55 3.53 -19.90
CA ASP A 946 -22.96 4.39 -21.02
C ASP A 946 -22.02 5.60 -21.15
N PHE A 947 -21.56 6.19 -20.03
CA PHE A 947 -20.56 7.26 -20.06
C PHE A 947 -19.23 6.78 -20.64
N ALA A 948 -18.69 5.63 -20.19
CA ALA A 948 -17.47 5.05 -20.75
C ALA A 948 -17.61 4.77 -22.26
N CYS A 949 -18.80 4.37 -22.70
CA CYS A 949 -19.09 4.18 -24.12
C CYS A 949 -19.13 5.51 -24.90
N TYR A 950 -19.67 6.56 -24.29
CA TYR A 950 -19.69 7.89 -24.89
C TYR A 950 -18.28 8.45 -25.11
N LEU A 951 -17.36 8.16 -24.19
CA LEU A 951 -15.96 8.51 -24.35
C LEU A 951 -15.34 7.83 -25.59
N GLN A 952 -15.61 6.54 -25.80
CA GLN A 952 -15.16 5.84 -27.01
C GLN A 952 -15.78 6.41 -28.28
N PHE A 953 -17.05 6.80 -28.24
CA PHE A 953 -17.73 7.46 -29.36
C PHE A 953 -17.03 8.76 -29.75
N LEU A 954 -16.70 9.62 -28.78
CA LEU A 954 -15.97 10.86 -29.04
C LEU A 954 -14.54 10.62 -29.56
N ALA A 955 -13.80 9.69 -28.95
CA ALA A 955 -12.45 9.35 -29.37
C ALA A 955 -12.42 8.84 -30.82
N GLU A 956 -13.37 7.98 -31.19
CA GLU A 956 -13.52 7.45 -32.54
C GLU A 956 -13.83 8.56 -33.56
N GLU A 957 -14.77 9.46 -33.26
CA GLU A 957 -15.12 10.57 -34.16
C GLU A 957 -13.92 11.49 -34.41
N GLN A 958 -13.16 11.81 -33.36
CA GLN A 958 -12.00 12.69 -33.46
C GLN A 958 -10.83 12.03 -34.19
N LEU A 959 -10.54 10.75 -33.92
CA LEU A 959 -9.51 10.01 -34.66
C LEU A 959 -9.89 9.86 -36.14
N ALA A 960 -11.16 9.58 -36.43
CA ALA A 960 -11.68 9.54 -37.79
C ALA A 960 -11.50 10.88 -38.51
N ALA A 961 -11.71 12.01 -37.81
CA ALA A 961 -11.47 13.35 -38.35
C ALA A 961 -9.98 13.58 -38.62
N ALA A 962 -9.11 13.29 -37.66
CA ALA A 962 -7.67 13.45 -37.79
C ALA A 962 -7.08 12.63 -38.96
N SER A 963 -7.65 11.45 -39.23
CA SER A 963 -7.20 10.58 -40.34
C SER A 963 -7.40 11.19 -41.74
N ARG A 964 -8.26 12.23 -41.86
CA ARG A 964 -8.53 12.95 -43.13
C ARG A 964 -7.59 14.14 -43.36
N SER A 965 -6.36 14.07 -42.85
CA SER A 965 -5.36 15.15 -42.83
C SER A 965 -4.61 15.39 -44.14
N GLY A 966 -4.81 14.57 -45.18
CA GLY A 966 -4.21 14.74 -46.51
C GLY A 966 -2.90 13.98 -46.75
N LEU A 967 -2.46 13.15 -45.79
CA LEU A 967 -1.35 12.22 -45.97
C LEU A 967 -1.68 11.17 -47.05
N ALA A 968 -0.74 10.89 -47.95
CA ALA A 968 -0.95 9.95 -49.06
C ALA A 968 -1.10 8.48 -48.62
N ILE A 969 -0.47 8.10 -47.51
CA ILE A 969 -0.62 6.78 -46.89
C ILE A 969 -1.53 6.89 -45.67
N GLY A 970 -1.26 7.85 -44.76
CA GLY A 970 -2.08 8.08 -43.56
C GLY A 970 -1.30 7.87 -42.27
N PHE A 971 -1.99 7.50 -41.20
CA PHE A 971 -1.36 7.16 -39.93
C PHE A 971 -0.82 5.72 -39.95
N CYS A 972 0.40 5.53 -39.47
CA CYS A 972 0.93 4.24 -39.06
C CYS A 972 0.69 4.10 -37.55
N ARG A 973 -0.40 3.42 -37.17
CA ARG A 973 -0.68 3.11 -35.77
C ARG A 973 0.24 1.98 -35.31
N ASP A 974 0.46 1.91 -34.01
CA ASP A 974 1.34 0.92 -33.42
C ASP A 974 0.60 -0.03 -32.48
N LEU A 975 0.88 -1.33 -32.62
CA LEU A 975 0.22 -2.40 -31.89
C LEU A 975 1.18 -3.06 -30.90
N ALA A 976 1.02 -2.71 -29.62
CA ALA A 976 1.70 -3.35 -28.50
C ALA A 976 1.49 -4.88 -28.43
N VAL A 977 2.54 -5.60 -28.00
CA VAL A 977 2.59 -7.07 -27.89
C VAL A 977 1.48 -7.66 -27.02
N GLY A 978 1.10 -6.98 -25.93
CA GLY A 978 0.16 -7.46 -24.92
C GLY A 978 -0.61 -6.35 -24.22
N ALA A 979 -1.54 -6.75 -23.36
CA ALA A 979 -2.27 -5.89 -22.44
C ALA A 979 -1.89 -6.25 -21.00
N ALA A 980 -2.23 -5.38 -20.05
CA ALA A 980 -2.04 -5.65 -18.63
C ALA A 980 -2.87 -6.88 -18.19
N PRO A 981 -2.35 -7.73 -17.28
CA PRO A 981 -3.04 -8.94 -16.83
C PRO A 981 -4.34 -8.62 -16.06
N ASP A 982 -4.41 -7.44 -15.45
CA ASP A 982 -5.57 -6.89 -14.75
C ASP A 982 -6.37 -5.89 -15.62
N GLY A 983 -6.08 -5.84 -16.93
CA GLY A 983 -6.74 -4.98 -17.90
C GLY A 983 -8.07 -5.53 -18.43
N ALA A 984 -8.88 -4.65 -19.02
CA ALA A 984 -10.17 -5.00 -19.60
C ALA A 984 -10.07 -6.06 -20.71
N GLU A 985 -8.99 -6.09 -21.50
CA GLU A 985 -8.87 -7.08 -22.59
C GLU A 985 -8.80 -8.50 -22.05
N VAL A 986 -7.96 -8.71 -21.03
CA VAL A 986 -7.80 -10.00 -20.35
C VAL A 986 -9.06 -10.34 -19.55
N TRP A 987 -9.71 -9.36 -18.91
CA TRP A 987 -10.96 -9.58 -18.19
C TRP A 987 -12.14 -9.93 -19.11
N THR A 988 -12.21 -9.32 -20.30
CA THR A 988 -13.31 -9.54 -21.24
C THR A 988 -13.14 -10.81 -22.07
N ALA A 989 -11.91 -11.23 -22.35
CA ALA A 989 -11.59 -12.42 -23.13
C ALA A 989 -10.52 -13.29 -22.42
N PRO A 990 -10.75 -13.76 -21.18
CA PRO A 990 -9.72 -14.43 -20.37
C PRO A 990 -9.22 -15.74 -20.98
N ASP A 991 -10.00 -16.36 -21.86
CA ASP A 991 -9.65 -17.62 -22.51
C ASP A 991 -8.85 -17.43 -23.80
N ALA A 992 -8.67 -16.18 -24.26
CA ALA A 992 -7.78 -15.85 -25.37
C ALA A 992 -6.30 -15.77 -24.96
N PHE A 993 -6.01 -15.76 -23.66
CA PHE A 993 -4.67 -15.53 -23.09
C PHE A 993 -4.20 -16.70 -22.23
N LEU A 994 -2.89 -16.94 -22.22
CA LEU A 994 -2.28 -17.89 -21.29
C LEU A 994 -2.28 -17.33 -19.87
N LYS A 995 -2.82 -18.11 -18.93
CA LYS A 995 -2.87 -17.76 -17.51
C LYS A 995 -1.58 -18.25 -16.82
N GLY A 996 -1.02 -17.43 -15.94
CA GLY A 996 0.18 -17.80 -15.18
C GLY A 996 1.50 -17.74 -15.97
N VAL A 997 1.50 -17.05 -17.12
CA VAL A 997 2.66 -16.91 -18.02
C VAL A 997 2.79 -15.47 -18.46
N SER A 998 4.02 -14.97 -18.58
CA SER A 998 4.34 -13.64 -19.12
C SER A 998 5.09 -13.76 -20.43
N ALA A 999 4.88 -12.83 -21.37
CA ALA A 999 5.85 -12.58 -22.43
C ALA A 999 7.12 -11.94 -21.84
N GLY A 1000 8.23 -12.08 -22.55
CA GLY A 1000 9.52 -11.54 -22.15
C GLY A 1000 10.56 -11.66 -23.25
N ALA A 1001 11.82 -11.47 -22.87
CA ALA A 1001 12.98 -11.69 -23.71
C ALA A 1001 14.01 -12.57 -22.97
N PRO A 1002 14.72 -13.47 -23.68
CA PRO A 1002 15.80 -14.23 -23.08
C PRO A 1002 16.96 -13.29 -22.67
N PRO A 1003 17.85 -13.74 -21.76
CA PRO A 1003 19.13 -13.08 -21.51
C PRO A 1003 19.91 -12.76 -22.79
N ASP A 1004 20.40 -11.52 -22.88
CA ASP A 1004 21.23 -11.03 -23.98
C ASP A 1004 22.30 -10.04 -23.49
N PRO A 1005 23.26 -9.60 -24.34
CA PRO A 1005 24.31 -8.66 -23.93
C PRO A 1005 23.85 -7.28 -23.43
N PHE A 1006 22.62 -6.86 -23.77
CA PHE A 1006 22.02 -5.61 -23.32
C PHE A 1006 21.20 -5.80 -22.03
N SER A 1007 20.69 -7.01 -21.80
CA SER A 1007 19.95 -7.41 -20.60
C SER A 1007 20.42 -8.79 -20.12
N ALA A 1008 21.48 -8.81 -19.31
CA ALA A 1008 22.15 -10.05 -18.88
C ALA A 1008 21.25 -11.01 -18.07
N SER A 1009 20.19 -10.50 -17.43
CA SER A 1009 19.19 -11.29 -16.71
C SER A 1009 17.98 -11.68 -17.58
N GLY A 1010 17.89 -11.19 -18.81
CA GLY A 1010 16.68 -11.22 -19.64
C GLY A 1010 15.59 -10.28 -19.09
N GLN A 1011 14.43 -10.30 -19.74
CA GLN A 1011 13.31 -9.41 -19.40
C GLN A 1011 12.01 -10.21 -19.21
N VAL A 1012 11.21 -9.79 -18.24
CA VAL A 1012 9.84 -10.26 -18.03
C VAL A 1012 8.93 -9.04 -18.15
N TRP A 1013 8.06 -9.01 -19.15
CA TRP A 1013 7.28 -7.82 -19.48
C TRP A 1013 5.93 -7.73 -18.73
N HIS A 1014 5.62 -8.73 -17.91
CA HIS A 1014 4.38 -8.83 -17.12
C HIS A 1014 3.09 -8.68 -17.94
N ILE A 1015 3.10 -9.18 -19.18
CA ILE A 1015 1.94 -9.21 -20.07
C ILE A 1015 1.61 -10.67 -20.44
N PRO A 1016 0.36 -11.14 -20.28
CA PRO A 1016 0.00 -12.49 -20.67
C PRO A 1016 0.01 -12.62 -22.20
N PRO A 1017 0.67 -13.65 -22.75
CA PRO A 1017 0.67 -13.90 -24.18
C PRO A 1017 -0.67 -14.50 -24.64
N LEU A 1018 -1.01 -14.35 -25.92
CA LEU A 1018 -2.18 -15.02 -26.51
C LEU A 1018 -1.99 -16.55 -26.48
N ASP A 1019 -3.06 -17.30 -26.29
CA ASP A 1019 -2.99 -18.77 -26.31
C ASP A 1019 -3.04 -19.28 -27.77
N PRO A 1020 -1.97 -19.91 -28.31
CA PRO A 1020 -1.94 -20.43 -29.68
C PRO A 1020 -2.91 -21.60 -29.92
N VAL A 1021 -3.37 -22.28 -28.87
CA VAL A 1021 -4.42 -23.30 -28.94
C VAL A 1021 -5.79 -22.62 -29.06
N ALA A 1022 -6.08 -21.66 -28.18
CA ALA A 1022 -7.34 -20.91 -28.20
C ALA A 1022 -7.51 -20.09 -29.50
N LEU A 1023 -6.43 -19.53 -30.04
CA LEU A 1023 -6.42 -18.84 -31.34
C LEU A 1023 -6.93 -19.76 -32.46
N ARG A 1024 -6.45 -21.01 -32.53
CA ARG A 1024 -6.91 -21.96 -33.55
C ARG A 1024 -8.34 -22.43 -33.31
N GLN A 1025 -8.70 -22.70 -32.06
CA GLN A 1025 -10.05 -23.13 -31.69
C GLN A 1025 -11.12 -22.10 -32.04
N SER A 1026 -10.83 -20.83 -31.82
CA SER A 1026 -11.75 -19.71 -32.08
C SER A 1026 -11.74 -19.26 -33.55
N GLY A 1027 -10.93 -19.86 -34.41
CA GLY A 1027 -10.73 -19.38 -35.79
C GLY A 1027 -10.16 -17.96 -35.83
N TYR A 1028 -9.29 -17.62 -34.88
CA TYR A 1028 -8.60 -16.33 -34.75
C TYR A 1028 -9.51 -15.13 -34.47
N ALA A 1029 -10.70 -15.34 -33.88
CA ALA A 1029 -11.69 -14.28 -33.66
C ALA A 1029 -11.12 -13.07 -32.89
N HIS A 1030 -10.52 -13.28 -31.72
CA HIS A 1030 -9.93 -12.19 -30.92
C HIS A 1030 -8.81 -11.45 -31.66
N TYR A 1031 -7.93 -12.20 -32.35
CA TYR A 1031 -6.85 -11.61 -33.14
C TYR A 1031 -7.38 -10.75 -34.29
N ARG A 1032 -8.44 -11.21 -34.97
CA ARG A 1032 -9.12 -10.45 -36.02
C ARG A 1032 -9.73 -9.15 -35.50
N GLU A 1033 -10.41 -9.20 -34.36
CA GLU A 1033 -10.98 -8.01 -33.71
C GLU A 1033 -9.90 -7.00 -33.33
N LEU A 1034 -8.79 -7.49 -32.74
CA LEU A 1034 -7.64 -6.66 -32.37
C LEU A 1034 -7.04 -5.94 -33.58
N LEU A 1035 -6.82 -6.66 -34.68
CA LEU A 1035 -6.29 -6.08 -35.91
C LEU A 1035 -7.26 -5.08 -36.53
N ALA A 1036 -8.55 -5.43 -36.64
CA ALA A 1036 -9.55 -4.54 -37.22
C ALA A 1036 -9.68 -3.22 -36.43
N ALA A 1037 -9.63 -3.28 -35.09
CA ALA A 1037 -9.67 -2.09 -34.24
C ALA A 1037 -8.45 -1.16 -34.44
N ASN A 1038 -7.27 -1.74 -34.66
CA ASN A 1038 -6.03 -0.98 -34.83
C ASN A 1038 -5.78 -0.52 -36.27
N MET A 1039 -6.32 -1.22 -37.27
CA MET A 1039 -6.28 -0.79 -38.67
C MET A 1039 -7.34 0.27 -39.00
N ARG A 1040 -8.35 0.42 -38.14
CA ARG A 1040 -9.36 1.45 -38.31
C ARG A 1040 -8.73 2.84 -38.24
N HIS A 1041 -9.08 3.67 -39.22
CA HIS A 1041 -8.54 5.02 -39.41
C HIS A 1041 -7.02 5.08 -39.61
N ALA A 1042 -6.38 3.95 -39.94
CA ALA A 1042 -4.95 3.84 -40.17
C ALA A 1042 -4.64 3.49 -41.63
N GLY A 1043 -3.63 4.17 -42.18
CA GLY A 1043 -3.07 3.82 -43.49
C GLY A 1043 -2.05 2.70 -43.42
N ALA A 1044 -1.42 2.55 -42.26
CA ALA A 1044 -0.47 1.51 -41.93
C ALA A 1044 -0.64 1.03 -40.48
N LEU A 1045 -0.25 -0.19 -40.20
CA LEU A 1045 -0.15 -0.76 -38.86
C LEU A 1045 1.27 -1.28 -38.65
N ARG A 1046 1.98 -0.73 -37.68
CA ARG A 1046 3.21 -1.32 -37.14
C ARG A 1046 2.81 -2.42 -36.15
N ILE A 1047 3.34 -3.62 -36.34
CA ILE A 1047 3.25 -4.71 -35.37
C ILE A 1047 4.54 -4.70 -34.58
N ASP A 1048 4.45 -4.32 -33.31
CA ASP A 1048 5.54 -4.40 -32.36
C ASP A 1048 5.96 -5.85 -32.17
N HIS A 1049 7.27 -6.11 -32.15
CA HIS A 1049 7.81 -7.47 -32.01
C HIS A 1049 7.16 -8.50 -32.97
N VAL A 1050 7.24 -8.27 -34.29
CA VAL A 1050 6.54 -9.10 -35.31
C VAL A 1050 6.89 -10.59 -35.25
N MET A 1051 8.00 -10.94 -34.60
CA MET A 1051 8.38 -12.31 -34.28
C MET A 1051 7.26 -13.07 -33.57
N ALA A 1052 6.38 -12.40 -32.81
CA ALA A 1052 5.22 -13.00 -32.15
C ALA A 1052 4.26 -13.75 -33.10
N LEU A 1053 4.30 -13.47 -34.43
CA LEU A 1053 3.55 -14.25 -35.42
C LEU A 1053 4.06 -15.68 -35.57
N THR A 1054 5.34 -15.93 -35.27
CA THR A 1054 5.98 -17.26 -35.40
C THR A 1054 6.39 -17.84 -34.06
N ARG A 1055 6.97 -17.02 -33.16
CA ARG A 1055 7.32 -17.43 -31.80
C ARG A 1055 7.38 -16.24 -30.86
N LEU A 1056 7.03 -16.45 -29.61
CA LEU A 1056 7.21 -15.49 -28.54
C LEU A 1056 8.00 -16.14 -27.41
N PHE A 1057 8.94 -15.42 -26.80
CA PHE A 1057 9.61 -15.92 -25.61
C PHE A 1057 8.68 -15.70 -24.41
N VAL A 1058 8.39 -16.79 -23.70
CA VAL A 1058 7.43 -16.80 -22.60
C VAL A 1058 8.07 -17.35 -21.34
N VAL A 1059 7.71 -16.77 -20.21
CA VAL A 1059 8.27 -17.05 -18.89
C VAL A 1059 7.11 -17.38 -17.94
N PRO A 1060 7.08 -18.59 -17.34
CA PRO A 1060 6.10 -18.90 -16.29
C PRO A 1060 6.18 -17.88 -15.15
N TYR A 1061 5.04 -17.49 -14.56
CA TYR A 1061 5.03 -16.56 -13.43
C TYR A 1061 5.87 -17.10 -12.26
N GLY A 1062 6.78 -16.28 -11.74
CA GLY A 1062 7.73 -16.68 -10.71
C GLY A 1062 9.03 -17.30 -11.21
N ALA A 1063 9.16 -17.56 -12.50
CA ALA A 1063 10.43 -18.00 -13.07
C ALA A 1063 11.28 -16.78 -13.50
N PRO A 1064 12.62 -16.84 -13.37
CA PRO A 1064 13.50 -15.86 -14.01
C PRO A 1064 13.45 -16.04 -15.55
N ALA A 1065 13.82 -15.02 -16.31
CA ALA A 1065 13.79 -15.10 -17.78
C ALA A 1065 14.71 -16.20 -18.35
N SER A 1066 15.75 -16.59 -17.61
CA SER A 1066 16.62 -17.74 -17.94
C SER A 1066 15.89 -19.09 -17.95
N GLU A 1067 14.72 -19.20 -17.32
CA GLU A 1067 13.87 -20.39 -17.29
C GLU A 1067 12.70 -20.35 -18.27
N GLY A 1068 12.65 -19.32 -19.12
CA GLY A 1068 11.67 -19.19 -20.19
C GLY A 1068 11.89 -20.16 -21.35
N ALA A 1069 10.93 -20.16 -22.27
CA ALA A 1069 10.98 -20.93 -23.50
C ALA A 1069 10.37 -20.14 -24.67
N TYR A 1070 10.82 -20.43 -25.89
CA TYR A 1070 10.08 -19.98 -27.07
C TYR A 1070 8.82 -20.81 -27.24
N LEU A 1071 7.69 -20.13 -27.37
CA LEU A 1071 6.40 -20.71 -27.74
C LEU A 1071 6.08 -20.37 -29.19
N SER A 1072 5.88 -21.37 -30.03
CA SER A 1072 5.53 -21.23 -31.44
C SER A 1072 4.05 -20.86 -31.63
N TYR A 1073 3.82 -19.95 -32.57
CA TYR A 1073 2.51 -19.49 -32.99
C TYR A 1073 2.18 -20.01 -34.40
N PRO A 1074 0.88 -20.15 -34.74
CA PRO A 1074 0.44 -20.65 -36.04
C PRO A 1074 0.60 -19.57 -37.14
N LEU A 1075 1.84 -19.35 -37.58
CA LEU A 1075 2.25 -18.30 -38.51
C LEU A 1075 1.35 -18.17 -39.73
N GLU A 1076 1.03 -19.27 -40.42
CA GLU A 1076 0.20 -19.23 -41.63
C GLU A 1076 -1.17 -18.61 -41.40
N GLY A 1077 -1.91 -19.13 -40.40
CA GLY A 1077 -3.26 -18.64 -40.12
C GLY A 1077 -3.25 -17.20 -39.59
N MET A 1078 -2.22 -16.82 -38.82
CA MET A 1078 -2.08 -15.43 -38.38
C MET A 1078 -1.76 -14.49 -39.54
N LEU A 1079 -0.87 -14.88 -40.47
CA LEU A 1079 -0.58 -14.09 -41.67
C LEU A 1079 -1.78 -13.98 -42.59
N GLU A 1080 -2.58 -15.04 -42.76
CA GLU A 1080 -3.80 -15.01 -43.56
C GLU A 1080 -4.82 -14.03 -42.97
N VAL A 1081 -5.11 -14.14 -41.66
CA VAL A 1081 -6.01 -13.21 -40.95
C VAL A 1081 -5.50 -11.78 -41.05
N LEU A 1082 -4.19 -11.57 -40.88
CA LEU A 1082 -3.55 -10.26 -40.97
C LEU A 1082 -3.65 -9.67 -42.37
N ALA A 1083 -3.39 -10.46 -43.42
CA ALA A 1083 -3.53 -10.02 -44.81
C ALA A 1083 -4.99 -9.73 -45.17
N GLU A 1084 -5.94 -10.54 -44.70
CA GLU A 1084 -7.37 -10.31 -44.90
C GLU A 1084 -7.84 -9.00 -44.26
N GLU A 1085 -7.50 -8.76 -42.99
CA GLU A 1085 -7.87 -7.51 -42.31
C GLU A 1085 -7.14 -6.31 -42.91
N SER A 1086 -5.88 -6.48 -43.32
CA SER A 1086 -5.11 -5.46 -44.04
C SER A 1086 -5.81 -5.03 -45.33
N VAL A 1087 -6.25 -5.99 -46.15
CA VAL A 1087 -7.00 -5.71 -47.40
C VAL A 1087 -8.37 -5.10 -47.09
N ARG A 1088 -9.09 -5.63 -46.10
CA ARG A 1088 -10.42 -5.14 -45.70
C ARG A 1088 -10.38 -3.68 -45.26
N ASN A 1089 -9.38 -3.31 -44.46
CA ASN A 1089 -9.23 -1.96 -43.91
C ASN A 1089 -8.37 -1.04 -44.80
N ARG A 1090 -7.84 -1.54 -45.93
CA ARG A 1090 -6.91 -0.81 -46.81
C ARG A 1090 -5.72 -0.25 -46.03
N CYS A 1091 -5.19 -1.05 -45.12
CA CYS A 1091 -4.16 -0.69 -44.17
C CYS A 1091 -2.92 -1.54 -44.44
N MET A 1092 -1.80 -0.92 -44.81
CA MET A 1092 -0.55 -1.68 -45.00
C MET A 1092 0.02 -2.13 -43.66
N VAL A 1093 0.94 -3.10 -43.67
CA VAL A 1093 1.51 -3.64 -42.44
C VAL A 1093 3.03 -3.50 -42.46
N VAL A 1094 3.58 -3.00 -41.36
CA VAL A 1094 5.02 -2.89 -41.10
C VAL A 1094 5.34 -3.80 -39.91
N GLY A 1095 6.07 -4.87 -40.14
CA GLY A 1095 6.54 -5.76 -39.09
C GLY A 1095 7.85 -5.24 -38.52
N GLU A 1096 7.88 -4.97 -37.21
CA GLU A 1096 9.13 -4.70 -36.53
C GLU A 1096 9.93 -5.98 -36.33
N ASP A 1097 10.90 -6.22 -37.22
CA ASP A 1097 11.81 -7.38 -37.22
C ASP A 1097 13.19 -7.03 -36.63
N LEU A 1098 13.17 -6.47 -35.42
CA LEU A 1098 14.37 -6.13 -34.64
C LEU A 1098 14.75 -7.25 -33.65
N GLY A 1099 16.04 -7.38 -33.36
CA GLY A 1099 16.58 -8.43 -32.49
C GLY A 1099 16.89 -9.75 -33.22
N THR A 1100 16.75 -10.88 -32.52
CA THR A 1100 17.05 -12.23 -33.07
C THR A 1100 15.89 -12.75 -33.91
N VAL A 1101 15.88 -12.34 -35.18
CA VAL A 1101 14.87 -12.73 -36.16
C VAL A 1101 14.98 -14.23 -36.52
N PRO A 1102 13.89 -15.01 -36.40
CA PRO A 1102 13.88 -16.42 -36.81
C PRO A 1102 14.23 -16.61 -38.29
N GLU A 1103 14.98 -17.67 -38.60
CA GLU A 1103 15.32 -18.03 -39.98
C GLU A 1103 14.04 -18.20 -40.82
N GLY A 1104 14.03 -17.64 -42.03
CA GLY A 1104 12.89 -17.69 -42.94
C GLY A 1104 11.80 -16.66 -42.66
N LEU A 1105 11.75 -16.00 -41.48
CA LEU A 1105 10.66 -15.07 -41.16
C LEU A 1105 10.61 -13.89 -42.12
N ARG A 1106 11.75 -13.27 -42.44
CA ARG A 1106 11.82 -12.11 -43.36
C ARG A 1106 11.32 -12.46 -44.75
N GLU A 1107 11.63 -13.66 -45.24
CA GLU A 1107 11.13 -14.19 -46.50
C GLU A 1107 9.60 -14.33 -46.47
N ARG A 1108 9.04 -14.87 -45.38
CA ARG A 1108 7.59 -15.04 -45.22
C ARG A 1108 6.84 -13.70 -45.09
N LEU A 1109 7.40 -12.73 -44.36
CA LEU A 1109 6.85 -11.38 -44.29
C LEU A 1109 6.83 -10.74 -45.69
N SER A 1110 7.93 -10.86 -46.44
CA SER A 1110 8.04 -10.36 -47.81
C SER A 1110 7.04 -11.02 -48.78
N GLU A 1111 6.87 -12.35 -48.72
CA GLU A 1111 5.87 -13.08 -49.52
C GLU A 1111 4.44 -12.59 -49.26
N ALA A 1112 4.13 -12.27 -48.00
CA ALA A 1112 2.87 -11.71 -47.56
C ALA A 1112 2.75 -10.19 -47.79
N ALA A 1113 3.75 -9.56 -48.41
CA ALA A 1113 3.84 -8.11 -48.67
C ALA A 1113 3.84 -7.22 -47.39
N LEU A 1114 4.35 -7.74 -46.28
CA LEU A 1114 4.62 -6.97 -45.06
C LEU A 1114 5.97 -6.26 -45.19
N TYR A 1115 6.00 -4.99 -44.79
CA TYR A 1115 7.23 -4.21 -44.79
C TYR A 1115 8.08 -4.58 -43.57
N SER A 1116 9.40 -4.74 -43.74
CA SER A 1116 10.33 -4.89 -42.62
C SER A 1116 10.67 -3.53 -41.99
N TYR A 1117 11.20 -3.51 -40.77
CA TYR A 1117 11.62 -2.29 -40.07
C TYR A 1117 13.15 -2.22 -39.99
N ARG A 1118 13.74 -1.12 -40.45
CA ARG A 1118 15.21 -0.96 -40.55
C ARG A 1118 15.64 0.25 -39.75
N VAL A 1119 16.55 0.05 -38.81
CA VAL A 1119 17.02 1.11 -37.91
C VAL A 1119 18.49 1.34 -38.20
N LEU A 1120 18.86 2.57 -38.54
CA LEU A 1120 20.23 2.94 -38.95
C LEU A 1120 21.30 2.39 -37.99
N PHE A 1121 21.07 2.52 -36.68
CA PHE A 1121 22.00 2.06 -35.65
C PHE A 1121 22.28 0.55 -35.68
N PHE A 1122 21.37 -0.26 -36.22
CA PHE A 1122 21.51 -1.72 -36.32
C PHE A 1122 21.96 -2.20 -37.71
N GLU A 1123 21.87 -1.36 -38.74
CA GLU A 1123 22.23 -1.71 -40.11
C GLU A 1123 23.73 -1.54 -40.35
N ARG A 1124 24.52 -2.52 -39.89
CA ARG A 1124 25.99 -2.51 -39.93
C ARG A 1124 26.56 -3.84 -40.45
N ASP A 1125 27.67 -3.75 -41.18
CA ASP A 1125 28.52 -4.87 -41.57
C ASP A 1125 29.83 -4.79 -40.75
N GLY A 1126 29.84 -5.36 -39.55
CA GLY A 1126 30.91 -5.15 -38.57
C GLY A 1126 30.92 -3.70 -38.07
N ALA A 1127 32.07 -3.01 -38.17
CA ALA A 1127 32.20 -1.62 -37.73
C ALA A 1127 31.61 -0.59 -38.72
N VAL A 1128 31.27 -0.98 -39.95
CA VAL A 1128 30.87 -0.06 -41.02
C VAL A 1128 29.35 -0.01 -41.16
N PHE A 1129 28.78 1.18 -41.35
CA PHE A 1129 27.35 1.33 -41.65
C PHE A 1129 27.04 0.76 -43.04
N ARG A 1130 25.95 -0.02 -43.10
CA ARG A 1130 25.52 -0.67 -44.32
C ARG A 1130 25.12 0.36 -45.36
N ARG A 1131 25.48 0.12 -46.62
CA ARG A 1131 25.15 1.02 -47.72
C ARG A 1131 23.63 1.12 -47.93
N PRO A 1132 23.06 2.33 -48.13
CA PRO A 1132 21.62 2.52 -48.27
C PRO A 1132 21.00 1.66 -49.40
N GLU A 1133 21.74 1.43 -50.49
CA GLU A 1133 21.25 0.63 -51.63
C GLU A 1133 20.93 -0.84 -51.27
N LEU A 1134 21.51 -1.36 -50.19
CA LEU A 1134 21.34 -2.74 -49.73
C LEU A 1134 20.12 -2.95 -48.82
N TYR A 1135 19.43 -1.87 -48.44
CA TYR A 1135 18.23 -1.96 -47.63
C TYR A 1135 17.10 -2.59 -48.47
N PRO A 1136 16.21 -3.44 -47.91
CA PRO A 1136 15.14 -4.05 -48.68
C PRO A 1136 14.13 -3.01 -49.20
N ALA A 1137 13.65 -3.14 -50.44
CA ALA A 1137 12.66 -2.20 -50.99
C ALA A 1137 11.33 -2.20 -50.21
N GLY A 1138 10.86 -3.38 -49.78
CA GLY A 1138 9.71 -3.53 -48.88
C GLY A 1138 10.08 -3.28 -47.42
N SER A 1139 10.63 -2.10 -47.09
CA SER A 1139 10.96 -1.73 -45.71
C SER A 1139 10.68 -0.27 -45.39
N LEU A 1140 10.49 0.00 -44.10
CA LEU A 1140 10.50 1.33 -43.50
C LEU A 1140 11.83 1.50 -42.77
N ALA A 1141 12.61 2.51 -43.17
CA ALA A 1141 13.88 2.85 -42.53
C ALA A 1141 13.75 4.09 -41.61
N CYS A 1142 14.35 4.06 -40.44
CA CYS A 1142 14.46 5.22 -39.54
C CYS A 1142 15.84 5.28 -38.88
N VAL A 1143 16.17 6.42 -38.25
CA VAL A 1143 17.43 6.58 -37.52
C VAL A 1143 17.41 5.79 -36.22
N ALA A 1144 16.38 6.02 -35.40
CA ALA A 1144 16.16 5.39 -34.11
C ALA A 1144 14.65 5.12 -33.88
N THR A 1145 14.34 4.41 -32.80
CA THR A 1145 12.98 4.12 -32.32
C THR A 1145 12.73 4.85 -31.00
N HIS A 1146 11.54 4.68 -30.41
CA HIS A 1146 11.24 5.27 -29.10
C HIS A 1146 12.02 4.62 -27.96
N ASP A 1147 12.56 3.41 -28.16
CA ASP A 1147 13.39 2.66 -27.22
C ASP A 1147 14.89 2.96 -27.33
N LEU A 1148 15.27 3.74 -28.34
CA LEU A 1148 16.64 4.09 -28.63
C LEU A 1148 16.91 5.56 -28.32
N PRO A 1149 18.17 5.93 -28.05
CA PRO A 1149 18.51 7.34 -27.86
C PRO A 1149 18.18 8.17 -29.10
N THR A 1150 17.78 9.42 -28.88
CA THR A 1150 17.56 10.38 -29.98
C THR A 1150 18.87 10.61 -30.74
N LEU A 1151 18.82 11.09 -31.99
CA LEU A 1151 20.04 11.32 -32.76
C LEU A 1151 21.01 12.27 -32.04
N ARG A 1152 20.49 13.34 -31.43
CA ARG A 1152 21.32 14.28 -30.66
C ARG A 1152 21.83 13.66 -29.36
N GLY A 1153 21.00 12.89 -28.65
CA GLY A 1153 21.39 12.19 -27.43
C GLY A 1153 22.53 11.22 -27.70
N TRP A 1154 22.39 10.40 -28.75
CA TRP A 1154 23.41 9.48 -29.23
C TRP A 1154 24.66 10.22 -29.73
N TRP A 1155 24.52 11.29 -30.53
CA TRP A 1155 25.70 12.00 -31.04
C TRP A 1155 26.55 12.59 -29.92
N ASN A 1156 25.92 13.11 -28.88
CA ASN A 1156 26.60 13.79 -27.77
C ASN A 1156 27.01 12.84 -26.63
N GLY A 1157 26.57 11.58 -26.64
CA GLY A 1157 26.78 10.63 -25.53
C GLY A 1157 25.91 10.91 -24.31
N ALA A 1158 24.80 11.64 -24.47
CA ALA A 1158 23.88 11.96 -23.38
C ALA A 1158 23.15 10.70 -22.85
N ASP A 1159 22.94 9.71 -23.72
CA ASP A 1159 22.39 8.40 -23.38
C ASP A 1159 23.34 7.59 -22.48
N ILE A 1160 24.64 7.62 -22.78
CA ILE A 1160 25.68 7.00 -21.95
C ILE A 1160 25.74 7.69 -20.58
N ALA A 1161 25.66 9.03 -20.57
CA ALA A 1161 25.63 9.80 -19.33
C ALA A 1161 24.36 9.51 -18.50
N LEU A 1162 23.21 9.36 -19.17
CA LEU A 1162 21.94 9.02 -18.54
C LEU A 1162 21.99 7.64 -17.89
N GLU A 1163 22.42 6.61 -18.60
CA GLU A 1163 22.59 5.24 -18.06
C GLU A 1163 23.50 5.23 -16.82
N ARG A 1164 24.62 5.97 -16.84
CA ARG A 1164 25.50 6.12 -15.66
C ARG A 1164 24.81 6.84 -14.51
N SER A 1165 24.03 7.88 -14.78
CA SER A 1165 23.31 8.62 -13.74
C SER A 1165 22.27 7.78 -13.01
N LEU A 1166 21.75 6.75 -13.68
CA LEU A 1166 20.81 5.77 -13.13
C LEU A 1166 21.51 4.54 -12.50
N GLY A 1167 22.85 4.53 -12.44
CA GLY A 1167 23.62 3.43 -11.87
C GLY A 1167 23.61 2.13 -12.69
N ARG A 1168 23.20 2.19 -13.97
CA ARG A 1168 23.11 1.02 -14.85
C ARG A 1168 24.48 0.67 -15.45
N PRO A 1169 24.76 -0.62 -15.76
CA PRO A 1169 26.06 -1.04 -16.27
C PRO A 1169 26.36 -0.39 -17.63
N VAL A 1170 27.48 0.33 -17.72
CA VAL A 1170 27.97 0.93 -18.97
C VAL A 1170 29.37 0.39 -19.25
N ALA A 1171 29.60 -0.07 -20.49
CA ALA A 1171 30.90 -0.57 -20.90
C ALA A 1171 32.00 0.50 -20.72
N ALA A 1172 33.17 0.10 -20.23
CA ALA A 1172 34.28 1.01 -19.93
C ALA A 1172 34.76 1.79 -21.17
N ASP A 1173 34.61 1.21 -22.35
CA ASP A 1173 34.97 1.76 -23.65
C ASP A 1173 33.80 2.41 -24.40
N ALA A 1174 32.61 2.55 -23.80
CA ALA A 1174 31.41 3.04 -24.48
C ALA A 1174 31.59 4.40 -25.18
N GLU A 1175 32.35 5.33 -24.59
CA GLU A 1175 32.65 6.63 -25.20
C GLU A 1175 33.61 6.52 -26.39
N ALA A 1176 34.59 5.62 -26.31
CA ALA A 1176 35.52 5.35 -27.40
C ALA A 1176 34.80 4.67 -28.57
N ALA A 1177 33.98 3.65 -28.28
CA ALA A 1177 33.13 2.99 -29.25
C ALA A 1177 32.16 3.99 -29.92
N ARG A 1178 31.57 4.92 -29.14
CA ARG A 1178 30.74 6.00 -29.71
C ARG A 1178 31.52 6.91 -30.65
N ALA A 1179 32.78 7.21 -30.35
CA ALA A 1179 33.62 8.02 -31.22
C ALA A 1179 33.94 7.32 -32.55
N GLU A 1180 34.23 6.01 -32.50
CA GLU A 1180 34.43 5.18 -33.68
C GLU A 1180 33.17 5.09 -34.54
N ASP A 1181 32.01 4.91 -33.90
CA ASP A 1181 30.71 4.87 -34.57
C ASP A 1181 30.40 6.18 -35.31
N ARG A 1182 30.62 7.34 -34.66
CA ARG A 1182 30.44 8.64 -35.31
C ARG A 1182 31.36 8.78 -36.53
N GLN A 1183 32.62 8.37 -36.41
CA GLN A 1183 33.57 8.43 -37.52
C GLN A 1183 33.16 7.52 -38.68
N ALA A 1184 32.68 6.30 -38.39
CA ALA A 1184 32.18 5.37 -39.39
C ALA A 1184 30.94 5.92 -40.12
N LEU A 1185 30.03 6.59 -39.40
CA LEU A 1185 28.85 7.22 -39.98
C LEU A 1185 29.24 8.41 -40.88
N LEU A 1186 30.16 9.27 -40.42
CA LEU A 1186 30.69 10.38 -41.22
C LEU A 1186 31.34 9.90 -42.53
N GLN A 1187 32.11 8.82 -42.48
CA GLN A 1187 32.68 8.19 -43.67
C GLN A 1187 31.62 7.65 -44.63
N ALA A 1188 30.56 7.02 -44.10
CA ALA A 1188 29.47 6.47 -44.91
C ALA A 1188 28.67 7.59 -45.62
N ILE A 1189 28.49 8.73 -44.96
CA ILE A 1189 27.77 9.90 -45.50
C ILE A 1189 28.69 10.75 -46.41
N GLY A 1190 30.00 10.68 -46.21
CA GLY A 1190 30.99 11.51 -46.92
C GLY A 1190 31.10 12.93 -46.36
N SER A 1191 30.95 13.10 -45.04
CA SER A 1191 31.06 14.40 -44.35
C SER A 1191 32.34 14.49 -43.50
N GLU A 1192 32.97 15.66 -43.47
CA GLU A 1192 34.10 15.98 -42.56
C GLU A 1192 33.63 16.74 -41.30
N GLU A 1193 32.33 17.05 -41.20
CA GLU A 1193 31.76 17.85 -40.11
C GLU A 1193 31.59 17.02 -38.83
N THR A 1194 32.21 17.44 -37.72
CA THR A 1194 32.23 16.67 -36.47
C THR A 1194 31.16 17.09 -35.45
N ALA A 1195 30.63 18.31 -35.58
CA ALA A 1195 29.53 18.80 -34.76
C ALA A 1195 28.17 18.47 -35.41
N LEU A 1196 27.17 18.10 -34.59
CA LEU A 1196 25.82 17.83 -35.09
C LEU A 1196 25.05 19.12 -35.41
N THR A 1197 25.39 19.74 -36.53
CA THR A 1197 24.69 20.92 -37.06
C THR A 1197 23.43 20.52 -37.84
N PRO A 1198 22.49 21.45 -38.10
CA PRO A 1198 21.33 21.16 -38.94
C PRO A 1198 21.68 20.57 -40.31
N ALA A 1199 22.79 21.00 -40.92
CA ALA A 1199 23.27 20.46 -42.19
C ALA A 1199 23.65 18.98 -42.06
N LEU A 1200 24.38 18.60 -41.01
CA LEU A 1200 24.75 17.21 -40.75
C LEU A 1200 23.54 16.35 -40.40
N VAL A 1201 22.58 16.85 -39.61
CA VAL A 1201 21.30 16.15 -39.35
C VAL A 1201 20.57 15.88 -40.67
N GLY A 1202 20.46 16.89 -41.53
CA GLY A 1202 19.91 16.73 -42.87
C GLY A 1202 20.66 15.70 -43.72
N ALA A 1203 22.00 15.67 -43.66
CA ALA A 1203 22.82 14.70 -44.39
C ALA A 1203 22.64 13.26 -43.89
N ILE A 1204 22.50 13.03 -42.58
CA ILE A 1204 22.20 11.71 -42.00
C ILE A 1204 20.84 11.21 -42.47
N HIS A 1205 19.81 12.05 -42.39
CA HIS A 1205 18.47 11.72 -42.89
C HIS A 1205 18.45 11.57 -44.42
N GLY A 1206 19.27 12.32 -45.15
CA GLY A 1206 19.46 12.20 -46.60
C GLY A 1206 20.15 10.90 -47.01
N PHE A 1207 21.15 10.45 -46.25
CA PHE A 1207 21.79 9.14 -46.41
C PHE A 1207 20.76 8.02 -46.26
N LEU A 1208 19.92 8.09 -45.22
CA LEU A 1208 18.85 7.11 -45.02
C LEU A 1208 17.76 7.21 -46.10
N ALA A 1209 17.39 8.44 -46.52
CA ALA A 1209 16.43 8.66 -47.59
C ALA A 1209 16.92 8.14 -48.95
N SER A 1210 18.24 8.02 -49.15
CA SER A 1210 18.80 7.39 -50.35
C SER A 1210 18.63 5.87 -50.38
N ALA A 1211 18.27 5.25 -49.25
CA ALA A 1211 18.09 3.80 -49.14
C ALA A 1211 17.04 3.26 -50.11
N SER A 1212 17.21 2.01 -50.53
CA SER A 1212 16.26 1.34 -51.43
C SER A 1212 14.87 1.13 -50.80
N SER A 1213 14.74 1.33 -49.48
CA SER A 1213 13.49 1.32 -48.71
C SER A 1213 12.40 2.19 -49.34
N GLY A 1214 11.20 1.63 -49.49
CA GLY A 1214 10.03 2.36 -50.00
C GLY A 1214 9.52 3.42 -49.02
N LEU A 1215 9.81 3.28 -47.73
CA LEU A 1215 9.46 4.24 -46.69
C LEU A 1215 10.69 4.65 -45.87
N VAL A 1216 10.80 5.93 -45.56
CA VAL A 1216 11.78 6.46 -44.60
C VAL A 1216 11.09 7.42 -43.63
N ALA A 1217 11.37 7.31 -42.33
CA ALA A 1217 10.74 8.13 -41.31
C ALA A 1217 11.78 8.88 -40.45
N ALA A 1218 11.52 10.17 -40.19
CA ALA A 1218 12.26 10.96 -39.20
C ALA A 1218 11.47 11.03 -37.88
N GLN A 1219 12.16 10.95 -36.76
CA GLN A 1219 11.57 11.20 -35.44
C GLN A 1219 11.40 12.70 -35.20
N VAL A 1220 10.29 13.09 -34.58
CA VAL A 1220 10.03 14.49 -34.24
C VAL A 1220 11.05 15.07 -33.25
N GLU A 1221 11.65 14.22 -32.42
CA GLU A 1221 12.75 14.57 -31.52
C GLU A 1221 13.97 15.09 -32.30
N ASP A 1222 14.28 14.51 -33.45
CA ASP A 1222 15.38 14.97 -34.31
C ASP A 1222 15.05 16.33 -34.94
N LEU A 1223 13.78 16.57 -35.29
CA LEU A 1223 13.31 17.86 -35.83
C LEU A 1223 13.33 18.96 -34.76
N ALA A 1224 12.99 18.61 -33.51
CA ALA A 1224 12.99 19.51 -32.36
C ALA A 1224 14.39 19.69 -31.75
N GLY A 1225 15.37 18.86 -32.13
CA GLY A 1225 16.71 18.87 -31.56
C GLY A 1225 16.78 18.35 -30.13
N GLU A 1226 15.89 17.45 -29.72
CA GLU A 1226 15.84 16.89 -28.37
C GLU A 1226 16.99 15.89 -28.12
N ALA A 1227 17.63 16.00 -26.95
CA ALA A 1227 18.68 15.07 -26.54
C ALA A 1227 18.19 13.95 -25.62
N GLU A 1228 17.04 14.15 -24.96
CA GLU A 1228 16.48 13.20 -23.98
C GLU A 1228 15.51 12.24 -24.67
N PRO A 1229 15.62 10.91 -24.43
CA PRO A 1229 14.69 9.94 -24.98
C PRO A 1229 13.28 10.09 -24.38
N VAL A 1230 12.29 9.44 -25.00
CA VAL A 1230 10.91 9.42 -24.50
C VAL A 1230 10.62 8.19 -23.63
N ASN A 1231 11.39 7.13 -23.83
CA ASN A 1231 11.37 5.88 -23.09
C ASN A 1231 12.81 5.38 -22.89
N LEU A 1232 13.06 4.74 -21.76
CA LEU A 1232 14.31 4.06 -21.43
C LEU A 1232 13.99 2.62 -21.02
N PRO A 1233 14.16 1.63 -21.92
CA PRO A 1233 13.79 0.24 -21.67
C PRO A 1233 14.38 -0.33 -20.38
N GLY A 1234 13.56 -1.08 -19.64
CA GLY A 1234 13.95 -1.71 -18.37
C GLY A 1234 14.07 -0.74 -17.21
N THR A 1235 13.45 0.43 -17.28
CA THR A 1235 13.21 1.33 -16.13
C THR A 1235 11.70 1.47 -15.91
N ASP A 1236 11.29 1.70 -14.67
CA ASP A 1236 9.91 2.00 -14.30
C ASP A 1236 9.82 3.43 -13.75
N ARG A 1237 10.19 3.61 -12.47
CA ARG A 1237 10.08 4.91 -11.76
C ARG A 1237 11.37 5.72 -11.78
N GLU A 1238 12.48 5.11 -12.20
CA GLU A 1238 13.80 5.73 -12.25
C GLU A 1238 13.93 6.77 -13.36
N TYR A 1239 13.12 6.63 -14.42
CA TYR A 1239 13.06 7.56 -15.55
C TYR A 1239 11.59 7.93 -15.84
N PRO A 1240 11.26 9.18 -16.23
CA PRO A 1240 9.89 9.59 -16.52
C PRO A 1240 9.40 9.08 -17.90
N ASN A 1241 9.41 7.76 -18.07
CA ASN A 1241 8.95 7.07 -19.28
C ASN A 1241 7.53 7.53 -19.64
N TRP A 1242 7.29 7.83 -20.92
CA TRP A 1242 5.97 8.15 -21.44
C TRP A 1242 5.31 9.41 -20.85
N ARG A 1243 6.11 10.30 -20.23
CA ARG A 1243 5.62 11.53 -19.59
C ARG A 1243 6.22 12.80 -20.16
N ARG A 1244 7.29 12.72 -20.95
CA ARG A 1244 7.96 13.92 -21.49
C ARG A 1244 7.12 14.59 -22.58
N ARG A 1245 7.10 15.92 -22.62
CA ARG A 1245 6.54 16.74 -23.71
C ARG A 1245 7.67 17.45 -24.46
N LEU A 1246 7.41 17.80 -25.72
CA LEU A 1246 8.30 18.67 -26.50
C LEU A 1246 8.19 20.12 -26.02
N ASP A 1247 9.26 20.90 -26.15
CA ASP A 1247 9.23 22.32 -25.79
C ASP A 1247 8.48 23.18 -26.82
N LEU A 1248 8.46 22.74 -28.08
CA LEU A 1248 7.86 23.45 -29.21
C LEU A 1248 6.45 22.94 -29.51
N ASP A 1249 5.57 23.83 -29.97
CA ASP A 1249 4.31 23.42 -30.60
C ASP A 1249 4.56 22.82 -31.99
N VAL A 1250 3.54 22.11 -32.51
CA VAL A 1250 3.64 21.37 -33.76
C VAL A 1250 3.98 22.24 -34.97
N HIS A 1251 3.54 23.51 -35.00
CA HIS A 1251 3.85 24.43 -36.08
C HIS A 1251 5.30 24.92 -36.00
N ALA A 1252 5.72 25.37 -34.82
CA ALA A 1252 7.07 25.87 -34.57
C ALA A 1252 8.13 24.78 -34.78
N MET A 1253 7.85 23.54 -34.34
CA MET A 1253 8.75 22.41 -34.53
C MET A 1253 9.03 22.12 -36.01
N LEU A 1254 8.02 22.22 -36.89
CA LEU A 1254 8.17 21.96 -38.32
C LEU A 1254 8.91 23.07 -39.09
N GLU A 1255 9.21 24.19 -38.42
CA GLU A 1255 9.91 25.34 -39.00
C GLU A 1255 11.34 25.53 -38.45
N THR A 1256 11.83 24.64 -37.58
CA THR A 1256 13.22 24.65 -37.10
C THR A 1256 14.21 24.45 -38.26
N GLU A 1257 15.46 24.88 -38.05
CA GLU A 1257 16.50 24.71 -39.08
C GLU A 1257 16.82 23.22 -39.30
N GLU A 1258 16.82 22.41 -38.24
CA GLU A 1258 16.88 20.95 -38.31
C GLU A 1258 15.75 20.38 -39.16
N ALA A 1259 14.49 20.78 -38.90
CA ALA A 1259 13.34 20.27 -39.66
C ALA A 1259 13.43 20.63 -41.14
N LYS A 1260 13.79 21.88 -41.47
CA LYS A 1260 13.97 22.33 -42.86
C LYS A 1260 15.06 21.52 -43.58
N ALA A 1261 16.19 21.26 -42.92
CA ALA A 1261 17.28 20.48 -43.49
C ALA A 1261 16.86 19.02 -43.74
N VAL A 1262 16.15 18.39 -42.79
CA VAL A 1262 15.62 17.04 -42.94
C VAL A 1262 14.60 16.96 -44.09
N PHE A 1263 13.63 17.88 -44.15
CA PHE A 1263 12.64 17.89 -45.23
C PHE A 1263 13.27 18.10 -46.61
N GLU A 1264 14.27 18.96 -46.72
CA GLU A 1264 14.96 19.16 -47.99
C GLU A 1264 15.72 17.91 -48.43
N ALA A 1265 16.44 17.27 -47.52
CA ALA A 1265 17.15 16.02 -47.80
C ALA A 1265 16.20 14.89 -48.22
N MET A 1266 15.09 14.70 -47.49
CA MET A 1266 14.09 13.67 -47.79
C MET A 1266 13.40 13.90 -49.14
N ARG A 1267 13.08 15.16 -49.50
CA ARG A 1267 12.50 15.50 -50.82
C ARG A 1267 13.47 15.36 -51.99
N GLN A 1268 14.76 15.59 -51.77
CA GLN A 1268 15.77 15.41 -52.83
C GLN A 1268 16.00 13.94 -53.15
N ALA A 1269 16.05 13.08 -52.14
CA ALA A 1269 16.22 11.65 -52.32
C ALA A 1269 15.00 10.99 -53.01
N GLY A 1270 13.79 11.47 -52.74
CA GLY A 1270 12.56 11.02 -53.40
C GLY A 1270 12.40 11.42 -54.87
N ARG A 1271 13.31 12.24 -55.43
CA ARG A 1271 13.30 12.72 -56.83
C ARG A 1271 14.32 12.04 -57.75
N ARG A 1272 15.14 11.12 -57.25
CA ARG A 1272 16.05 10.33 -58.10
C ARG A 1272 15.26 9.19 -58.75
N GLU A 1273 14.91 9.39 -60.03
CA GLU A 1273 14.38 8.36 -60.93
C GLU A 1273 15.42 7.27 -61.24
#